data_AF-A0A9P1D880-F1
#
_entry.id   AF-A0A9P1D880-F1
#
_cell.length_a   1.000
_cell.length_b   1.000
_cell.length_c   1.000
_cell.angle_alpha   90.00
_cell.angle_beta   90.00
_cell.angle_gamma   90.00
#
_symmetry.space_group_name_H-M   'P 1'
#
loop_
_entity.id
_entity.type
_entity.pdbx_description
1 polymer ?
#
loop_
_entity_poly.entity_id
_entity_poly.type
_entity_poly.pdbx_seq_one_letter_code
_entity_poly.pdbx_strand_id
1 'polypeptide(L)'
;MLFQVILLTALGQATSQDHVAQRQLSFRKPDSFQQLSVAAKVRRRLEEDLFGDNNGSYLYGYGQNTSGSYGYGQNTSGSYGYGPYGNASGSGGYGPYGYGNKSWLECPEQYCYSIVYTDDGEVDWDATLQVTEYTCGTWEEGCPCHEKFEVQCESYGYKMCYPKTEGCSDPFEVECDDETERVCKDEWSAYCWDKSWGSCPVTCSHEETYCYSYVYDSTGEVNWTAPQTQFCANMTTGCPCDPQWEDTCTDSWGYSWCTPKTYPCPIECGHGEQVCHSYTYLPTGEPDWSVPHNQSCAPWNGSCPCHPQFEELCTDSWGYSFCQPTHGGHSCPITCKEDEHYCWETPYDEFGNVNYSAPWKESCAAAEAGCPCDPVWEHQCTVSGYGYSSGYSWCESKSYSCPVDCGDAVTCWHYSGNTSCATDSGCSCEADELACQDSAGKTECYAKEWYGETCPLTCNYDTENWCYRVGFDSQGMMTWTEYCYTRESDDDWWCPVLCDEATAKTCGTGDFAECVALTDECPEVCTSEQQTCWVSNYDTQGNYLSGKDKCAPKDEECPCGENSQLCTFDGWSYCESRYYGCPLTCAADEKYCYPMSYTPEGLYDPDANVQESCAKLNATCPCGANAKPCKWTDDWGYEEEWCFAEVESCPVTCSSDQKRCYLTDFNASGYPEKFSESCVAKTRSCTCGTNSQECYDPLFEENFCYPLVDFWTNEPMKCPVYCTDKQDYCYIPSFDTKGNWISTTEECVPKGQACDCTKGQNAFSCTWTDPLWGSWTECLPTHNGYCPSDCPTGEVACDMVEDYLPNGTSLGLVQPSVKCAASYDKCPCSKEASRCPNQGCIFKDEGCAAECGANEKKCYVSDFTEGGVLISDQEFCVPKKDTCQCGKNTAKCDNSDLCLPLAEKELVCPCKGSETSCNVADYDKNGVVTGFSTQCVKDGTACPCGKNTISCPDPNDVLKKECVPSHNHKKCPEPCTVDAIVAGQQTCVQINLDDKGNFKSETVTCISENATCGVGEGMKRCPSGAVIAVDTTCVNKYAATSGGRRLSSRRMSTTQTAQRETCSAIITMSSLRSDAVSKAETVRAKMNSALQMPGGFKSTLTIKSSTSRRLERNRKLSRKLSTAAATMIFNIDNQGISSSVSPGQVCEELKKMVKSSSPALTNAVSLAGVIDSKAGVNLEISTATLHSRSEAAVEQRNEKAGITTRAPSTTAATTATTATSGSSAASTTDASSTSAQVSTTAGTTQTQVEETSGARVLRGLAALLTAMVVVERS
;
A
#
# COMPACT_ATOMS: atom_id res chain seq x y z
N MET A 1 -47.48 28.20 42.38
CA MET A 1 -48.34 27.48 43.35
C MET A 1 -48.14 26.00 43.05
N LEU A 2 -47.59 25.11 43.89
CA LEU A 2 -47.64 24.83 45.34
C LEU A 2 -48.48 23.56 45.63
N PHE A 3 -47.87 22.59 46.33
CA PHE A 3 -48.36 21.26 46.74
C PHE A 3 -48.62 20.24 45.59
N GLN A 4 -48.22 18.96 45.63
CA GLN A 4 -48.17 17.87 46.64
C GLN A 4 -49.52 17.12 46.86
N VAL A 5 -49.61 15.82 47.20
CA VAL A 5 -48.69 14.63 47.09
C VAL A 5 -49.43 13.33 47.57
N ILE A 6 -48.87 12.13 47.31
CA ILE A 6 -48.99 10.86 48.10
C ILE A 6 -50.21 9.88 47.97
N LEU A 7 -49.89 8.68 47.43
CA LEU A 7 -50.18 7.26 47.88
C LEU A 7 -51.50 6.46 47.71
N LEU A 8 -51.25 5.15 47.42
CA LEU A 8 -51.82 3.88 47.97
C LEU A 8 -53.16 3.26 47.47
N THR A 9 -53.01 2.08 46.82
CA THR A 9 -53.78 0.81 46.97
C THR A 9 -55.30 0.73 46.70
N ALA A 10 -55.90 -0.41 46.32
CA ALA A 10 -55.44 -1.66 45.67
C ALA A 10 -56.65 -2.57 45.34
N LEU A 11 -56.44 -3.61 44.51
CA LEU A 11 -57.32 -4.79 44.29
C LEU A 11 -58.72 -4.53 43.66
N GLY A 12 -59.33 -5.59 43.10
CA GLY A 12 -60.75 -5.62 42.70
C GLY A 12 -61.02 -6.11 41.27
N GLN A 13 -61.17 -7.42 41.09
CA GLN A 13 -61.37 -8.07 39.78
C GLN A 13 -62.80 -7.91 39.19
N ALA A 14 -62.87 -8.13 37.87
CA ALA A 14 -63.87 -8.92 37.12
C ALA A 14 -65.15 -8.27 36.53
N THR A 15 -65.36 -8.59 35.24
CA THR A 15 -66.64 -8.78 34.51
C THR A 15 -67.56 -7.56 34.26
N SER A 16 -68.29 -7.42 33.15
CA SER A 16 -68.51 -8.30 31.96
C SER A 16 -69.10 -7.52 30.77
N GLN A 17 -68.80 -7.95 29.52
CA GLN A 17 -69.67 -7.87 28.30
C GLN A 17 -70.15 -6.47 27.79
N ASP A 18 -70.39 -6.22 26.49
CA ASP A 18 -70.10 -7.01 25.28
C ASP A 18 -70.00 -6.13 24.00
N HIS A 19 -69.15 -6.58 23.06
CA HIS A 19 -69.23 -6.48 21.59
C HIS A 19 -69.37 -5.14 20.77
N VAL A 20 -68.52 -5.10 19.71
CA VAL A 20 -68.65 -4.45 18.37
C VAL A 20 -68.22 -2.97 18.16
N ALA A 21 -67.01 -2.84 17.58
CA ALA A 21 -66.54 -2.00 16.44
C ALA A 21 -67.23 -0.64 16.11
N GLN A 22 -66.51 0.42 15.72
CA GLN A 22 -65.50 0.46 14.63
C GLN A 22 -64.36 1.51 14.78
N ARG A 23 -63.40 1.40 13.85
CA ARG A 23 -62.25 2.28 13.46
C ARG A 23 -62.61 3.78 13.29
N GLN A 24 -61.70 4.77 13.29
CA GLN A 24 -60.23 4.87 13.54
C GLN A 24 -59.80 6.34 13.78
N LEU A 25 -58.49 6.58 13.92
CA LEU A 25 -57.75 7.87 13.98
C LEU A 25 -57.77 8.58 15.35
N SER A 26 -56.71 9.25 15.81
CA SER A 26 -55.25 9.06 15.58
C SER A 26 -54.50 9.97 16.56
N PHE A 27 -53.50 9.47 17.31
CA PHE A 27 -52.57 10.31 18.08
C PHE A 27 -51.14 9.78 18.03
N ARG A 28 -50.17 10.68 18.26
CA ARG A 28 -48.72 10.52 17.99
C ARG A 28 -47.89 10.14 19.23
N LYS A 29 -46.62 9.79 18.94
CA LYS A 29 -45.43 9.75 19.81
C LYS A 29 -45.27 8.53 20.74
N PRO A 30 -44.02 8.21 21.17
CA PRO A 30 -42.75 8.89 20.86
C PRO A 30 -41.81 8.12 19.92
N ASP A 31 -40.86 8.85 19.35
CA ASP A 31 -39.75 8.33 18.56
C ASP A 31 -38.57 7.94 19.47
N SER A 32 -37.88 6.84 19.16
CA SER A 32 -36.65 6.43 19.83
C SER A 32 -35.73 5.66 18.87
N PHE A 33 -34.85 6.37 18.18
CA PHE A 33 -33.80 5.78 17.35
C PHE A 33 -32.53 5.56 18.19
N GLN A 34 -32.06 4.32 18.23
CA GLN A 34 -30.66 4.02 18.52
C GLN A 34 -30.03 3.43 17.26
N GLN A 35 -29.02 4.12 16.74
CA GLN A 35 -28.06 3.53 15.82
C GLN A 35 -26.81 3.15 16.61
N LEU A 36 -26.15 2.07 16.18
CA LEU A 36 -24.85 1.64 16.63
C LEU A 36 -23.95 1.57 15.40
N SER A 37 -23.03 2.51 15.29
CA SER A 37 -21.93 2.48 14.32
C SER A 37 -20.85 1.51 14.81
N VAL A 38 -20.28 0.74 13.89
CA VAL A 38 -19.08 -0.08 14.11
C VAL A 38 -18.17 0.16 12.90
N ALA A 39 -17.33 1.18 13.00
CA ALA A 39 -16.53 1.69 11.87
C ALA A 39 -15.27 2.43 12.34
N ALA A 40 -14.37 1.75 13.08
CA ALA A 40 -13.12 2.34 13.57
C ALA A 40 -12.01 1.31 13.89
N LYS A 41 -11.76 0.29 13.04
CA LYS A 41 -10.55 -0.57 13.17
C LYS A 41 -10.10 -1.34 11.91
N VAL A 42 -10.33 -0.83 10.70
CA VAL A 42 -9.91 -1.47 9.43
C VAL A 42 -9.40 -0.42 8.42
N ARG A 43 -8.37 0.36 8.79
CA ARG A 43 -7.72 1.34 7.88
C ARG A 43 -6.24 1.57 8.18
N ARG A 44 -5.46 0.48 8.23
CA ARG A 44 -3.98 0.50 8.23
C ARG A 44 -3.39 -0.86 7.79
N ARG A 45 -4.03 -1.51 6.83
CA ARG A 45 -3.67 -2.85 6.29
C ARG A 45 -4.41 -3.20 4.99
N LEU A 46 -4.52 -2.22 4.09
CA LEU A 46 -5.26 -2.36 2.82
C LEU A 46 -4.81 -1.35 1.73
N GLU A 47 -3.65 -0.72 1.93
CA GLU A 47 -3.06 0.29 1.02
C GLU A 47 -1.62 -0.12 0.62
N GLU A 48 -1.21 -1.37 0.91
CA GLU A 48 0.10 -1.96 0.59
C GLU A 48 0.03 -3.04 -0.54
N ASP A 49 -1.16 -3.56 -0.86
CA ASP A 49 -1.36 -4.70 -1.80
C ASP A 49 -1.70 -4.29 -3.25
N LEU A 50 -1.37 -3.05 -3.70
CA LEU A 50 -1.82 -2.53 -5.01
C LEU A 50 -0.79 -1.77 -5.86
N PHE A 51 0.51 -1.80 -5.52
CA PHE A 51 1.57 -1.30 -6.40
C PHE A 51 2.77 -2.26 -6.47
N GLY A 52 2.69 -3.19 -7.42
CA GLY A 52 3.80 -3.93 -8.01
C GLY A 52 3.50 -4.12 -9.51
N ASP A 53 4.46 -4.24 -10.42
CA ASP A 53 5.91 -4.25 -10.23
C ASP A 53 6.59 -3.39 -11.30
N ASN A 54 7.73 -2.80 -10.97
CA ASN A 54 8.64 -2.23 -11.98
C ASN A 54 10.08 -2.15 -11.48
N ASN A 55 10.77 -3.30 -11.38
CA ASN A 55 12.21 -3.41 -11.61
C ASN A 55 12.67 -4.87 -11.70
N GLY A 56 13.66 -5.15 -12.56
CA GLY A 56 14.15 -6.50 -12.83
C GLY A 56 15.09 -7.03 -11.74
N SER A 57 14.79 -8.21 -11.20
CA SER A 57 15.57 -8.83 -10.12
C SER A 57 16.78 -9.63 -10.62
N TYR A 58 17.99 -9.16 -10.33
CA TYR A 58 19.13 -10.07 -10.18
C TYR A 58 18.98 -10.85 -8.86
N LEU A 59 19.21 -12.16 -8.88
CA LEU A 59 18.99 -13.04 -7.73
C LEU A 59 20.24 -13.14 -6.83
N TYR A 60 20.09 -12.69 -5.58
CA TYR A 60 20.82 -13.21 -4.43
C TYR A 60 19.83 -13.49 -3.29
N GLY A 61 19.97 -14.63 -2.61
CA GLY A 61 19.00 -15.11 -1.62
C GLY A 61 19.13 -14.41 -0.27
N TYR A 62 18.02 -13.90 0.27
CA TYR A 62 17.95 -13.32 1.61
C TYR A 62 17.54 -14.35 2.67
N GLY A 63 18.44 -14.66 3.59
CA GLY A 63 18.08 -15.14 4.92
C GLY A 63 17.64 -13.97 5.81
N GLN A 64 16.70 -14.19 6.73
CA GLN A 64 16.24 -13.15 7.65
C GLN A 64 17.17 -13.05 8.86
N ASN A 65 17.72 -11.84 9.11
CA ASN A 65 18.55 -11.58 10.29
C ASN A 65 17.70 -11.47 11.56
N THR A 66 17.99 -12.32 12.55
CA THR A 66 17.64 -12.05 13.95
C THR A 66 18.68 -11.14 14.60
N SER A 67 18.24 -10.22 15.46
CA SER A 67 19.09 -9.25 16.15
C SER A 67 20.10 -9.90 17.10
N GLY A 68 21.39 -9.67 16.87
CA GLY A 68 22.47 -9.95 17.82
C GLY A 68 23.34 -8.70 18.03
N SER A 69 23.69 -8.39 19.29
CA SER A 69 24.45 -7.20 19.64
C SER A 69 25.94 -7.36 19.30
N TYR A 70 26.45 -6.55 18.36
CA TYR A 70 27.88 -6.45 18.10
C TYR A 70 28.54 -5.41 19.01
N GLY A 71 29.60 -5.83 19.73
CA GLY A 71 30.45 -4.95 20.52
C GLY A 71 31.40 -4.12 19.66
N TYR A 72 31.70 -2.89 20.09
CA TYR A 72 32.60 -1.98 19.39
C TYR A 72 34.07 -2.44 19.47
N GLY A 73 34.53 -3.19 18.45
CA GLY A 73 35.94 -3.37 18.16
C GLY A 73 36.49 -2.16 17.42
N GLN A 74 37.34 -1.34 18.06
CA GLN A 74 37.99 -0.22 17.39
C GLN A 74 39.00 -0.72 16.35
N ASN A 75 38.86 -0.28 15.11
CA ASN A 75 39.85 -0.48 14.06
C ASN A 75 40.12 0.84 13.33
N THR A 76 41.37 1.30 13.30
CA THR A 76 41.70 2.69 12.93
C THR A 76 41.99 2.85 11.44
N SER A 77 40.99 3.26 10.67
CA SER A 77 41.16 3.78 9.30
C SER A 77 40.93 5.30 9.27
N GLY A 78 42.01 6.06 9.03
CA GLY A 78 41.92 7.52 8.96
C GLY A 78 41.32 8.00 7.65
N SER A 79 40.26 8.81 7.71
CA SER A 79 39.67 9.49 6.55
C SER A 79 39.95 10.99 6.59
N TYR A 80 40.39 11.57 5.47
CA TYR A 80 40.74 12.98 5.37
C TYR A 80 39.52 13.84 5.00
N GLY A 81 38.86 14.43 5.99
CA GLY A 81 37.82 15.43 5.76
C GLY A 81 38.41 16.77 5.31
N TYR A 82 38.18 17.16 4.05
CA TYR A 82 38.47 18.51 3.57
C TYR A 82 37.34 19.48 3.97
N GLY A 83 37.68 20.54 4.69
CA GLY A 83 36.80 21.66 5.00
C GLY A 83 37.54 22.98 4.84
N PRO A 84 37.10 23.91 3.98
CA PRO A 84 37.78 25.19 3.78
C PRO A 84 37.43 26.22 4.86
N TYR A 85 38.27 27.25 5.00
CA TYR A 85 38.14 28.43 5.88
C TYR A 85 38.27 28.20 7.40
N GLY A 86 39.52 28.07 7.85
CA GLY A 86 39.93 28.33 9.24
C GLY A 86 41.11 29.32 9.28
N ASN A 87 41.00 30.41 10.04
CA ASN A 87 42.01 31.48 10.04
C ASN A 87 43.32 31.07 10.74
N ALA A 88 44.46 31.32 10.10
CA ALA A 88 45.77 31.02 10.65
C ALA A 88 46.22 32.06 11.69
N SER A 89 46.25 31.68 12.97
CA SER A 89 47.03 32.36 14.01
C SER A 89 47.82 31.32 14.82
N GLY A 90 49.11 31.57 15.06
CA GLY A 90 50.07 30.50 15.35
C GLY A 90 50.59 30.44 16.78
N SER A 91 50.38 29.29 17.45
CA SER A 91 51.27 28.71 18.48
C SER A 91 50.81 27.27 18.80
N GLY A 92 51.64 26.33 19.24
CA GLY A 92 53.11 26.37 19.31
C GLY A 92 53.72 25.14 19.98
N GLY A 93 54.34 24.25 19.19
CA GLY A 93 55.31 23.25 19.65
C GLY A 93 54.76 21.98 20.32
N TYR A 94 54.94 20.83 19.66
CA TYR A 94 55.09 19.53 20.33
C TYR A 94 56.33 18.79 19.82
N GLY A 95 56.88 17.92 20.68
CA GLY A 95 58.18 17.26 20.49
C GLY A 95 58.16 16.01 19.61
N PRO A 96 59.34 15.42 19.33
CA PRO A 96 59.52 14.52 18.19
C PRO A 96 59.41 13.02 18.52
N TYR A 97 58.85 12.27 17.57
CA TYR A 97 59.25 10.89 17.30
C TYR A 97 60.04 10.85 15.98
N GLY A 98 61.23 10.24 16.01
CA GLY A 98 62.21 10.35 14.92
C GLY A 98 62.27 9.13 14.01
N TYR A 99 62.17 9.38 12.69
CA TYR A 99 62.70 8.48 11.66
C TYR A 99 63.86 9.16 10.91
N GLY A 100 64.75 8.36 10.33
CA GLY A 100 66.11 8.78 10.00
C GLY A 100 66.25 9.69 8.77
N ASN A 101 67.33 10.49 8.76
CA ASN A 101 67.70 11.40 7.67
C ASN A 101 67.72 10.72 6.28
N LYS A 102 66.75 11.07 5.43
CA LYS A 102 66.96 11.25 3.99
C LYS A 102 66.56 12.68 3.64
N SER A 103 67.39 13.37 2.86
CA SER A 103 67.06 14.69 2.33
C SER A 103 66.04 14.52 1.20
N TRP A 104 64.83 15.06 1.40
CA TRP A 104 63.87 15.21 0.31
C TRP A 104 64.45 16.15 -0.75
N LEU A 105 64.28 15.79 -2.02
CA LEU A 105 64.66 16.63 -3.15
C LEU A 105 63.49 17.58 -3.43
N GLU A 106 63.65 18.86 -3.11
CA GLU A 106 62.64 19.88 -3.45
C GLU A 106 62.69 20.15 -4.96
N CYS A 107 61.74 19.60 -5.71
CA CYS A 107 61.52 19.98 -7.11
C CYS A 107 60.75 21.32 -7.12
N PRO A 108 61.24 22.37 -7.81
CA PRO A 108 60.64 23.70 -7.75
C PRO A 108 59.38 23.86 -8.63
N GLU A 109 59.08 22.90 -9.51
CA GLU A 109 57.96 22.94 -10.45
C GLU A 109 57.16 21.64 -10.42
N GLN A 110 57.67 20.53 -10.99
CA GLN A 110 56.96 19.25 -11.04
C GLN A 110 57.84 18.07 -10.62
N TYR A 111 57.25 17.11 -9.89
CA TYR A 111 57.84 15.81 -9.58
C TYR A 111 57.48 14.78 -10.67
N CYS A 112 58.48 14.05 -11.17
CA CYS A 112 58.33 13.01 -12.16
C CYS A 112 58.66 11.64 -11.57
N TYR A 113 57.63 10.80 -11.47
CA TYR A 113 57.73 9.37 -11.16
C TYR A 113 58.12 8.61 -12.43
N SER A 114 58.92 7.56 -12.30
CA SER A 114 59.28 6.66 -13.40
C SER A 114 58.61 5.30 -13.21
N ILE A 115 57.65 4.99 -14.08
CA ILE A 115 57.01 3.68 -14.13
C ILE A 115 57.99 2.68 -14.74
N VAL A 116 58.21 1.56 -14.06
CA VAL A 116 59.04 0.46 -14.56
C VAL A 116 58.13 -0.51 -15.32
N TYR A 117 58.53 -0.84 -16.54
CA TYR A 117 57.83 -1.79 -17.39
C TYR A 117 58.68 -3.03 -17.58
N THR A 118 58.03 -4.19 -17.63
CA THR A 118 58.62 -5.46 -18.05
C THR A 118 59.08 -5.41 -19.53
N ASP A 119 59.91 -6.36 -19.95
CA ASP A 119 60.34 -6.46 -21.37
C ASP A 119 59.15 -6.60 -22.34
N ASP A 120 58.08 -7.25 -21.88
CA ASP A 120 56.85 -7.49 -22.64
C ASP A 120 55.89 -6.29 -22.67
N GLY A 121 55.97 -5.39 -21.68
CA GLY A 121 55.28 -4.09 -21.66
C GLY A 121 54.20 -3.92 -20.60
N GLU A 122 54.00 -4.90 -19.72
CA GLU A 122 53.19 -4.75 -18.51
C GLU A 122 53.97 -3.96 -17.43
N VAL A 123 53.25 -3.22 -16.58
CA VAL A 123 53.85 -2.43 -15.48
C VAL A 123 54.35 -3.36 -14.37
N ASP A 124 55.64 -3.24 -14.05
CA ASP A 124 56.26 -3.89 -12.90
C ASP A 124 56.06 -2.99 -11.67
N TRP A 125 54.96 -3.20 -10.96
CA TRP A 125 54.61 -2.40 -9.78
C TRP A 125 55.61 -2.60 -8.62
N ASP A 126 56.13 -3.81 -8.43
CA ASP A 126 57.13 -4.11 -7.38
C ASP A 126 58.46 -3.39 -7.65
N ALA A 127 58.90 -3.31 -8.91
CA ALA A 127 60.07 -2.52 -9.29
C ALA A 127 59.79 -1.01 -9.26
N THR A 128 58.61 -0.57 -9.70
CA THR A 128 58.18 0.84 -9.67
C THR A 128 58.18 1.41 -8.25
N LEU A 129 57.63 0.66 -7.29
CA LEU A 129 57.65 1.02 -5.86
C LEU A 129 59.05 1.00 -5.23
N GLN A 130 60.05 0.43 -5.91
CA GLN A 130 61.45 0.41 -5.48
C GLN A 130 62.32 1.51 -6.11
N VAL A 131 61.81 2.32 -7.05
CA VAL A 131 62.58 3.43 -7.65
C VAL A 131 62.67 4.61 -6.68
N THR A 132 63.77 4.68 -5.93
CA THR A 132 63.99 5.76 -4.93
C THR A 132 64.60 7.05 -5.50
N GLU A 133 64.74 7.18 -6.83
CA GLU A 133 65.32 8.35 -7.49
C GLU A 133 64.23 9.13 -8.25
N TYR A 134 63.60 10.09 -7.57
CA TYR A 134 62.69 11.05 -8.20
C TYR A 134 63.46 11.98 -9.15
N THR A 135 62.84 12.32 -10.28
CA THR A 135 63.33 13.37 -11.18
C THR A 135 62.43 14.58 -11.14
N CYS A 136 62.95 15.77 -11.46
CA CYS A 136 62.17 16.99 -11.54
C CYS A 136 61.92 17.36 -13.01
N GLY A 137 60.67 17.66 -13.35
CA GLY A 137 60.29 18.27 -14.62
C GLY A 137 60.08 19.78 -14.46
N THR A 138 60.22 20.52 -15.56
CA THR A 138 59.68 21.89 -15.68
C THR A 138 58.29 21.82 -16.33
N TRP A 139 57.43 22.80 -16.07
CA TRP A 139 56.08 22.80 -16.66
C TRP A 139 56.09 22.89 -18.20
N GLU A 140 57.12 23.51 -18.81
CA GLU A 140 57.26 23.63 -20.27
C GLU A 140 57.80 22.36 -20.95
N GLU A 141 58.66 21.58 -20.27
CA GLU A 141 59.27 20.35 -20.82
C GLU A 141 58.47 19.09 -20.47
N GLY A 142 57.81 19.07 -19.31
CA GLY A 142 57.08 17.92 -18.77
C GLY A 142 57.99 16.81 -18.24
N CYS A 143 57.37 15.67 -17.91
CA CYS A 143 58.11 14.46 -17.55
C CYS A 143 58.60 13.71 -18.81
N PRO A 144 59.82 13.12 -18.77
CA PRO A 144 60.39 12.40 -19.91
C PRO A 144 59.80 10.99 -20.04
N CYS A 145 58.81 10.83 -20.93
CA CYS A 145 58.10 9.57 -21.11
C CYS A 145 58.97 8.45 -21.70
N HIS A 146 58.69 7.21 -21.31
CA HIS A 146 59.44 6.03 -21.74
C HIS A 146 59.16 5.67 -23.21
N GLU A 147 60.10 6.03 -24.11
CA GLU A 147 59.97 6.01 -25.58
C GLU A 147 59.38 4.72 -26.18
N LYS A 148 59.58 3.54 -25.57
CA LYS A 148 58.99 2.27 -26.04
C LYS A 148 57.50 2.18 -25.73
N PHE A 149 57.08 2.50 -24.50
CA PHE A 149 55.78 2.12 -23.93
C PHE A 149 54.81 3.28 -23.69
N GLU A 150 55.30 4.51 -23.56
CA GLU A 150 54.48 5.69 -23.21
C GLU A 150 54.40 6.70 -24.36
N VAL A 151 53.32 7.48 -24.38
CA VAL A 151 53.11 8.64 -25.24
C VAL A 151 53.00 9.91 -24.39
N GLN A 152 53.64 11.00 -24.83
CA GLN A 152 53.48 12.30 -24.20
C GLN A 152 52.19 12.96 -24.72
N CYS A 153 51.29 13.26 -23.81
CA CYS A 153 50.02 13.95 -24.06
C CYS A 153 50.08 15.38 -23.49
N GLU A 154 49.53 16.34 -24.23
CA GLU A 154 49.34 17.71 -23.76
C GLU A 154 47.86 17.91 -23.37
N SER A 155 47.59 18.21 -22.09
CA SER A 155 46.27 18.68 -21.63
C SER A 155 46.45 19.93 -20.74
N TYR A 156 45.60 20.95 -20.95
CA TYR A 156 45.68 22.29 -20.32
C TYR A 156 47.07 22.97 -20.32
N GLY A 157 47.96 22.60 -21.24
CA GLY A 157 49.34 23.10 -21.34
C GLY A 157 50.38 22.29 -20.56
N TYR A 158 49.96 21.27 -19.83
CA TYR A 158 50.82 20.33 -19.10
C TYR A 158 51.16 19.10 -19.96
N LYS A 159 52.40 18.63 -19.87
CA LYS A 159 52.91 17.44 -20.57
C LYS A 159 53.04 16.25 -19.63
N MET A 160 52.22 15.25 -19.86
CA MET A 160 52.12 14.03 -19.05
C MET A 160 52.23 12.76 -19.91
N CYS A 161 52.57 11.64 -19.29
CA CYS A 161 52.90 10.39 -19.96
C CYS A 161 51.81 9.34 -19.73
N TYR A 162 51.24 8.79 -20.80
CA TYR A 162 50.24 7.72 -20.75
C TYR A 162 50.73 6.45 -21.44
N PRO A 163 50.31 5.26 -21.03
CA PRO A 163 50.53 4.02 -21.77
C PRO A 163 50.02 4.11 -23.22
N LYS A 164 50.83 3.70 -24.19
CA LYS A 164 50.45 3.69 -25.62
C LYS A 164 49.28 2.76 -25.96
N THR A 165 48.93 1.86 -25.05
CA THR A 165 47.77 0.97 -25.12
C THR A 165 46.44 1.70 -24.91
N GLU A 166 46.46 2.79 -24.14
CA GLU A 166 45.27 3.58 -23.77
C GLU A 166 45.15 4.82 -24.66
N GLY A 167 46.27 5.48 -24.96
CA GLY A 167 46.31 6.72 -25.72
C GLY A 167 46.10 7.96 -24.83
N CYS A 168 45.77 9.09 -25.44
CA CYS A 168 45.53 10.35 -24.72
C CYS A 168 44.02 10.55 -24.49
N SER A 169 43.50 10.06 -23.36
CA SER A 169 42.21 10.48 -22.79
C SER A 169 42.40 11.75 -21.95
N ASP A 170 41.40 12.63 -21.89
CA ASP A 170 41.46 13.84 -21.06
C ASP A 170 40.96 13.50 -19.63
N PRO A 171 41.80 13.59 -18.57
CA PRO A 171 41.50 13.01 -17.25
C PRO A 171 40.43 13.78 -16.44
N PHE A 172 39.66 14.66 -17.08
CA PHE A 172 38.61 15.49 -16.48
C PHE A 172 37.24 15.33 -17.16
N GLU A 173 37.09 14.35 -18.05
CA GLU A 173 35.77 13.94 -18.57
C GLU A 173 35.11 12.99 -17.56
N VAL A 174 34.44 13.59 -16.57
CA VAL A 174 33.75 12.85 -15.49
C VAL A 174 32.41 12.30 -16.01
N GLU A 175 32.29 10.97 -16.02
CA GLU A 175 31.06 10.24 -16.25
C GLU A 175 30.30 10.13 -14.91
N CYS A 176 29.12 10.73 -14.83
CA CYS A 176 28.29 10.79 -13.62
C CYS A 176 27.08 9.85 -13.73
N ASP A 177 26.40 9.59 -12.62
CA ASP A 177 25.13 8.84 -12.65
C ASP A 177 24.04 9.65 -13.38
N ASP A 178 23.65 9.19 -14.58
CA ASP A 178 22.65 9.85 -15.43
C ASP A 178 21.24 9.87 -14.81
N GLU A 179 20.95 9.10 -13.77
CA GLU A 179 19.69 9.14 -13.02
C GLU A 179 19.76 10.12 -11.83
N THR A 180 20.80 10.08 -11.00
CA THR A 180 20.87 10.89 -9.75
C THR A 180 21.68 12.19 -9.84
N GLU A 181 22.64 12.30 -10.76
CA GLU A 181 23.63 13.39 -10.77
C GLU A 181 23.64 14.22 -12.07
N ARG A 182 24.30 15.38 -12.06
CA ARG A 182 24.59 16.17 -13.26
C ARG A 182 26.07 16.55 -13.30
N VAL A 183 26.66 16.55 -14.49
CA VAL A 183 28.00 17.11 -14.72
C VAL A 183 27.93 18.63 -14.60
N CYS A 184 28.42 19.16 -13.49
CA CYS A 184 28.71 20.59 -13.33
C CYS A 184 30.13 20.88 -13.82
N LYS A 185 30.35 22.11 -14.31
CA LYS A 185 31.67 22.59 -14.75
C LYS A 185 31.90 24.02 -14.25
N ASP A 186 33.06 24.25 -13.67
CA ASP A 186 33.58 25.59 -13.39
C ASP A 186 34.75 25.90 -14.35
N GLU A 187 35.55 26.93 -14.05
CA GLU A 187 36.70 27.31 -14.89
C GLU A 187 37.95 26.41 -14.67
N TRP A 188 37.91 25.49 -13.71
CA TRP A 188 39.03 24.63 -13.29
C TRP A 188 38.77 23.13 -13.43
N SER A 189 37.51 22.69 -13.41
CA SER A 189 37.13 21.28 -13.28
C SER A 189 35.74 20.94 -13.83
N ALA A 190 35.48 19.64 -14.01
CA ALA A 190 34.15 19.06 -14.07
C ALA A 190 33.94 18.15 -12.85
N TYR A 191 32.73 18.12 -12.31
CA TYR A 191 32.37 17.29 -11.16
C TYR A 191 30.88 16.91 -11.20
N CYS A 192 30.54 15.79 -10.54
CA CYS A 192 29.16 15.37 -10.36
C CYS A 192 28.48 16.17 -9.24
N TRP A 193 27.22 16.54 -9.45
CA TRP A 193 26.40 17.26 -8.49
C TRP A 193 25.03 16.59 -8.41
N ASP A 194 24.61 16.22 -7.21
CA ASP A 194 23.30 15.59 -6.96
C ASP A 194 22.17 16.48 -7.49
N LYS A 195 21.25 15.92 -8.29
CA LYS A 195 20.16 16.67 -8.90
C LYS A 195 19.21 17.27 -7.86
N SER A 196 19.08 16.66 -6.68
CA SER A 196 18.27 17.14 -5.55
C SER A 196 18.86 18.39 -4.90
N TRP A 197 20.16 18.65 -5.04
CA TRP A 197 20.84 19.86 -4.55
C TRP A 197 20.69 21.05 -5.53
N GLY A 198 19.83 20.93 -6.54
CA GLY A 198 19.42 22.01 -7.43
C GLY A 198 20.37 22.26 -8.60
N SER A 199 20.60 23.54 -8.91
CA SER A 199 21.51 23.99 -9.97
C SER A 199 22.97 23.91 -9.53
N CYS A 200 23.89 23.83 -10.49
CA CYS A 200 25.33 23.93 -10.22
C CYS A 200 25.67 25.22 -9.45
N PRO A 201 26.57 25.17 -8.44
CA PRO A 201 27.05 26.35 -7.72
C PRO A 201 27.64 27.42 -8.65
N VAL A 202 27.43 28.69 -8.31
CA VAL A 202 27.94 29.82 -9.10
C VAL A 202 29.35 30.21 -8.63
N THR A 203 30.37 29.84 -9.41
CA THR A 203 31.76 30.30 -9.22
C THR A 203 31.98 31.67 -9.87
N CYS A 204 32.49 32.64 -9.10
CA CYS A 204 32.77 33.99 -9.57
C CYS A 204 34.26 34.22 -9.84
N SER A 205 34.58 35.06 -10.84
CA SER A 205 35.97 35.41 -11.15
C SER A 205 36.59 36.30 -10.06
N HIS A 206 37.92 36.38 -10.04
CA HIS A 206 38.67 37.16 -9.05
C HIS A 206 38.46 38.70 -9.13
N GLU A 207 37.76 39.22 -10.15
CA GLU A 207 37.33 40.63 -10.21
C GLU A 207 35.88 40.83 -9.71
N GLU A 208 35.20 39.75 -9.29
CA GLU A 208 33.79 39.73 -8.90
C GLU A 208 33.62 39.27 -7.45
N THR A 209 32.66 39.90 -6.75
CA THR A 209 32.13 39.39 -5.50
C THR A 209 30.91 38.51 -5.78
N TYR A 210 30.77 37.47 -4.98
CA TYR A 210 29.64 36.56 -4.99
C TYR A 210 28.47 37.17 -4.21
N CYS A 211 27.29 37.23 -4.82
CA CYS A 211 26.11 37.92 -4.31
C CYS A 211 24.90 36.98 -4.24
N TYR A 212 24.06 37.23 -3.24
CA TYR A 212 22.69 36.72 -3.16
C TYR A 212 21.72 37.87 -3.43
N SER A 213 20.60 37.59 -4.08
CA SER A 213 19.42 38.47 -4.04
C SER A 213 18.30 37.76 -3.29
N TYR A 214 17.77 38.42 -2.26
CA TYR A 214 16.58 37.95 -1.56
C TYR A 214 15.32 38.28 -2.37
N VAL A 215 14.35 37.37 -2.35
CA VAL A 215 13.01 37.63 -2.89
C VAL A 215 12.15 38.15 -1.74
N TYR A 216 11.48 39.28 -1.95
CA TYR A 216 10.58 39.88 -0.96
C TYR A 216 9.13 39.57 -1.26
N ASP A 217 8.36 39.34 -0.21
CA ASP A 217 6.92 39.11 -0.31
C ASP A 217 6.15 40.44 -0.58
N SER A 218 4.81 40.35 -0.64
CA SER A 218 3.94 41.52 -0.80
C SER A 218 3.91 42.49 0.40
N THR A 219 4.34 42.06 1.59
CA THR A 219 4.43 42.89 2.80
C THR A 219 5.81 43.53 3.00
N GLY A 220 6.85 42.95 2.40
CA GLY A 220 8.24 43.42 2.49
C GLY A 220 9.14 42.56 3.39
N GLU A 221 8.67 41.40 3.82
CA GLU A 221 9.51 40.42 4.52
C GLU A 221 10.29 39.58 3.50
N VAL A 222 11.48 39.08 3.91
CA VAL A 222 12.25 38.13 3.11
C VAL A 222 11.45 36.85 2.98
N ASN A 223 11.10 36.46 1.76
CA ASN A 223 10.56 35.15 1.50
C ASN A 223 11.69 34.12 1.52
N TRP A 224 11.92 33.51 2.69
CA TRP A 224 12.94 32.48 2.89
C TRP A 224 12.65 31.15 2.16
N THR A 225 11.45 30.92 1.60
CA THR A 225 11.16 29.72 0.77
C THR A 225 11.47 29.95 -0.71
N ALA A 226 11.40 31.20 -1.17
CA ALA A 226 11.71 31.53 -2.55
C ALA A 226 13.21 31.32 -2.85
N PRO A 227 13.56 30.77 -4.02
CA PRO A 227 14.96 30.45 -4.33
C PRO A 227 15.81 31.71 -4.42
N GLN A 228 16.76 31.85 -3.48
CA GLN A 228 17.77 32.90 -3.52
C GLN A 228 18.67 32.72 -4.74
N THR A 229 18.56 33.59 -5.74
CA THR A 229 19.45 33.52 -6.90
C THR A 229 20.83 34.03 -6.53
N GLN A 230 21.81 33.13 -6.63
CA GLN A 230 23.24 33.41 -6.53
C GLN A 230 23.73 34.00 -7.86
N PHE A 231 24.56 35.04 -7.81
CA PHE A 231 25.15 35.65 -9.01
C PHE A 231 26.46 36.38 -8.69
N CYS A 232 27.25 36.65 -9.72
CA CYS A 232 28.47 37.43 -9.61
C CYS A 232 28.22 38.90 -9.93
N ALA A 233 28.80 39.81 -9.14
CA ALA A 233 28.82 41.24 -9.40
C ALA A 233 30.25 41.76 -9.28
N ASN A 234 30.67 42.71 -10.13
CA ASN A 234 32.04 43.22 -10.07
C ASN A 234 32.33 43.87 -8.69
N MET A 235 33.49 43.59 -8.10
CA MET A 235 33.84 44.08 -6.75
C MET A 235 33.81 45.61 -6.64
N THR A 236 34.02 46.35 -7.75
CA THR A 236 33.98 47.82 -7.74
C THR A 236 32.55 48.41 -7.78
N THR A 237 31.53 47.58 -8.05
CA THR A 237 30.11 47.95 -7.95
C THR A 237 29.42 47.40 -6.70
N GLY A 238 29.93 46.33 -6.10
CA GLY A 238 29.28 45.61 -5.01
C GLY A 238 27.98 44.90 -5.44
N CYS A 239 27.27 44.30 -4.49
CA CYS A 239 25.99 43.66 -4.77
C CYS A 239 24.86 44.69 -4.98
N PRO A 240 24.05 44.59 -6.05
CA PRO A 240 22.94 45.49 -6.31
C PRO A 240 21.73 45.17 -5.42
N CYS A 241 21.45 46.05 -4.45
CA CYS A 241 20.33 45.87 -3.51
C CYS A 241 18.99 46.36 -4.08
N ASP A 242 17.88 45.74 -3.66
CA ASP A 242 16.53 46.20 -3.99
C ASP A 242 16.23 47.56 -3.30
N PRO A 243 16.03 48.66 -4.04
CA PRO A 243 15.90 49.98 -3.44
C PRO A 243 14.56 50.18 -2.68
N GLN A 244 13.58 49.31 -2.86
CA GLN A 244 12.33 49.31 -2.10
C GLN A 244 12.52 48.58 -0.75
N TRP A 245 13.12 47.40 -0.76
CA TRP A 245 13.13 46.49 0.40
C TRP A 245 14.45 46.37 1.16
N GLU A 246 15.58 46.76 0.55
CA GLU A 246 16.92 46.59 1.12
C GLU A 246 17.65 47.92 1.36
N ASP A 247 18.40 47.97 2.47
CA ASP A 247 19.41 49.00 2.69
C ASP A 247 20.79 48.44 2.30
N THR A 248 21.57 49.24 1.60
CA THR A 248 22.98 48.93 1.32
C THR A 248 23.82 49.24 2.56
N CYS A 249 24.25 48.20 3.25
CA CYS A 249 25.25 48.34 4.31
C CYS A 249 26.65 48.48 3.69
N THR A 250 27.58 49.07 4.44
CA THR A 250 29.00 49.11 4.09
C THR A 250 29.83 49.06 5.36
N ASP A 251 30.85 48.21 5.38
CA ASP A 251 31.80 48.13 6.50
C ASP A 251 32.86 49.27 6.42
N SER A 252 33.72 49.33 7.42
CA SER A 252 34.88 50.24 7.47
C SER A 252 35.99 49.92 6.46
N TRP A 253 35.91 48.78 5.76
CA TRP A 253 36.83 48.39 4.68
C TRP A 253 36.34 48.83 3.30
N GLY A 254 35.05 49.11 3.16
CA GLY A 254 34.39 49.53 1.92
C GLY A 254 33.65 48.41 1.18
N TYR A 255 33.49 47.23 1.76
CA TYR A 255 32.63 46.17 1.20
C TYR A 255 31.16 46.51 1.45
N SER A 256 30.34 46.45 0.40
CA SER A 256 28.91 46.66 0.49
C SER A 256 28.10 45.39 0.27
N TRP A 257 27.09 45.19 1.13
CA TRP A 257 26.12 44.10 1.04
C TRP A 257 24.71 44.64 1.31
N CYS A 258 23.72 43.81 1.03
CA CYS A 258 22.31 44.16 1.16
C CYS A 258 21.74 43.56 2.45
N THR A 259 21.08 44.39 3.26
CA THR A 259 20.25 43.92 4.38
C THR A 259 18.79 44.22 4.08
N PRO A 260 17.83 43.36 4.45
CA PRO A 260 16.42 43.72 4.47
C PRO A 260 16.20 44.93 5.40
N LYS A 261 15.37 45.90 5.03
CA LYS A 261 15.08 47.10 5.84
C LYS A 261 14.39 46.82 7.19
N THR A 262 13.93 45.60 7.40
CA THR A 262 13.45 45.10 8.69
C THR A 262 14.60 44.84 9.68
N TYR A 263 15.82 44.65 9.20
CA TYR A 263 17.03 44.51 10.00
C TYR A 263 17.95 45.73 9.82
N PRO A 264 18.28 46.47 10.90
CA PRO A 264 19.24 47.56 10.79
C PRO A 264 20.62 47.00 10.37
N CYS A 265 21.37 47.76 9.56
CA CYS A 265 22.75 47.41 9.26
C CYS A 265 23.54 47.16 10.57
N PRO A 266 24.31 46.06 10.67
CA PRO A 266 25.17 45.78 11.81
C PRO A 266 26.07 46.98 12.12
N ILE A 267 26.17 47.35 13.40
CA ILE A 267 26.99 48.50 13.79
C ILE A 267 28.44 48.08 13.97
N GLU A 268 29.36 48.75 13.27
CA GLU A 268 30.78 48.64 13.57
C GLU A 268 31.14 49.65 14.66
N CYS A 269 31.42 49.14 15.86
CA CYS A 269 31.91 49.94 16.97
C CYS A 269 33.41 50.27 16.80
N GLY A 270 33.83 51.42 17.32
CA GLY A 270 35.20 51.90 17.11
C GLY A 270 36.26 51.05 17.81
N HIS A 271 37.53 51.16 17.39
CA HIS A 271 38.65 50.55 18.11
C HIS A 271 38.68 51.01 19.58
N GLY A 272 38.36 50.09 20.50
CA GLY A 272 38.21 50.37 21.94
C GLY A 272 36.76 50.37 22.44
N GLU A 273 35.80 50.02 21.59
CA GLU A 273 34.38 49.81 21.91
C GLU A 273 33.99 48.34 21.64
N GLN A 274 32.88 47.89 22.24
CA GLN A 274 32.26 46.59 22.07
C GLN A 274 30.79 46.75 21.64
N VAL A 275 30.28 45.78 20.86
CA VAL A 275 28.87 45.73 20.45
C VAL A 275 28.04 45.16 21.60
N CYS A 276 27.16 45.99 22.16
CA CYS A 276 26.16 45.60 23.14
C CYS A 276 24.84 45.28 22.44
N HIS A 277 24.45 44.01 22.46
CA HIS A 277 23.14 43.55 22.05
C HIS A 277 22.17 43.74 23.23
N SER A 278 20.96 44.25 22.96
CA SER A 278 19.90 44.37 23.95
C SER A 278 18.58 43.82 23.41
N TYR A 279 17.91 42.99 24.20
CA TYR A 279 16.65 42.37 23.83
C TYR A 279 15.46 43.24 24.26
N THR A 280 14.42 43.25 23.43
CA THR A 280 13.09 43.68 23.89
C THR A 280 12.47 42.50 24.64
N TYR A 281 11.63 42.77 25.64
CA TYR A 281 11.00 41.73 26.46
C TYR A 281 9.49 41.85 26.44
N LEU A 282 8.81 40.70 26.36
CA LEU A 282 7.38 40.58 26.52
C LEU A 282 6.97 40.90 27.98
N PRO A 283 5.69 41.25 28.24
CA PRO A 283 5.18 41.45 29.60
C PRO A 283 5.27 40.23 30.54
N THR A 284 5.59 39.04 30.00
CA THR A 284 5.92 37.82 30.75
C THR A 284 7.34 37.81 31.33
N GLY A 285 8.26 38.60 30.76
CA GLY A 285 9.70 38.55 31.07
C GLY A 285 10.51 37.65 30.14
N GLU A 286 9.89 37.10 29.10
CA GLU A 286 10.58 36.36 28.02
C GLU A 286 11.07 37.34 26.94
N PRO A 287 12.19 37.06 26.25
CA PRO A 287 12.64 37.88 25.11
C PRO A 287 11.59 37.91 23.99
N ASP A 288 11.31 39.11 23.47
CA ASP A 288 10.43 39.32 22.32
C ASP A 288 11.24 39.14 21.03
N TRP A 289 11.36 37.89 20.59
CA TRP A 289 12.05 37.51 19.34
C TRP A 289 11.39 38.07 18.07
N SER A 290 10.21 38.73 18.16
CA SER A 290 9.59 39.42 17.03
C SER A 290 10.13 40.84 16.80
N VAL A 291 10.90 41.37 17.76
CA VAL A 291 11.55 42.69 17.65
C VAL A 291 13.06 42.49 17.43
N PRO A 292 13.66 43.02 16.35
CA PRO A 292 15.11 42.94 16.12
C PRO A 292 15.92 43.42 17.33
N HIS A 293 16.93 42.65 17.74
CA HIS A 293 17.76 43.00 18.89
C HIS A 293 18.50 44.32 18.64
N ASN A 294 18.37 45.25 19.58
CA ASN A 294 18.88 46.60 19.39
C ASN A 294 20.36 46.64 19.75
N GLN A 295 21.20 46.91 18.75
CA GLN A 295 22.66 46.98 18.91
C GLN A 295 23.07 48.40 19.32
N SER A 296 24.04 48.51 20.22
CA SER A 296 24.63 49.79 20.63
C SER A 296 26.12 49.63 20.96
N CYS A 297 26.93 50.67 20.77
CA CYS A 297 28.34 50.64 21.13
C CYS A 297 28.54 51.11 22.58
N ALA A 298 29.26 50.31 23.37
CA ALA A 298 29.80 50.72 24.67
C ALA A 298 31.33 50.67 24.63
N PRO A 299 32.06 51.39 25.49
CA PRO A 299 33.50 51.20 25.65
C PRO A 299 33.83 49.73 25.99
N TRP A 300 34.95 49.21 25.50
CA TRP A 300 35.43 47.84 25.77
C TRP A 300 35.67 47.55 27.27
N ASN A 301 35.71 48.59 28.11
CA ASN A 301 35.80 48.52 29.57
C ASN A 301 34.54 49.04 30.29
N GLY A 302 33.41 49.15 29.58
CA GLY A 302 32.12 49.59 30.11
C GLY A 302 31.05 48.51 29.91
N SER A 303 30.33 48.18 30.98
CA SER A 303 29.24 47.21 30.98
C SER A 303 28.12 47.59 30.01
N CYS A 304 27.58 46.60 29.27
CA CYS A 304 26.37 46.79 28.48
C CYS A 304 25.15 47.16 29.36
N PRO A 305 24.21 47.97 28.86
CA PRO A 305 23.06 48.44 29.64
C PRO A 305 21.92 47.42 29.68
N CYS A 306 21.95 46.52 30.66
CA CYS A 306 20.95 45.45 30.81
C CYS A 306 19.55 45.96 31.21
N HIS A 307 18.51 45.24 30.79
CA HIS A 307 17.12 45.55 31.07
C HIS A 307 16.77 45.30 32.57
N PRO A 308 16.49 46.36 33.37
CA PRO A 308 16.55 46.34 34.83
C PRO A 308 15.41 45.59 35.55
N GLN A 309 14.62 44.80 34.83
CA GLN A 309 13.57 43.93 35.37
C GLN A 309 13.68 42.47 34.89
N PHE A 310 14.45 42.21 33.83
CA PHE A 310 14.47 40.90 33.16
C PHE A 310 15.88 40.37 32.87
N GLU A 311 16.91 41.21 32.92
CA GLU A 311 18.31 40.82 32.73
C GLU A 311 19.16 41.12 33.97
N GLU A 312 20.08 40.21 34.29
CA GLU A 312 21.16 40.45 35.26
C GLU A 312 22.48 40.70 34.50
N LEU A 313 23.31 41.62 35.03
CA LEU A 313 24.63 41.90 34.47
C LEU A 313 25.62 40.85 34.99
N CYS A 314 25.80 39.80 34.20
CA CYS A 314 26.84 38.80 34.43
C CYS A 314 28.21 39.34 34.05
N THR A 315 29.28 38.70 34.51
CA THR A 315 30.65 38.97 34.07
C THR A 315 31.41 37.66 34.04
N ASP A 316 32.06 37.38 32.91
CA ASP A 316 32.78 36.12 32.70
C ASP A 316 34.17 36.10 33.37
N SER A 317 34.89 34.98 33.19
CA SER A 317 36.25 34.76 33.66
C SER A 317 37.29 35.78 33.13
N TRP A 318 37.01 36.42 32.01
CA TRP A 318 37.90 37.34 31.31
C TRP A 318 37.62 38.82 31.66
N GLY A 319 36.47 39.09 32.31
CA GLY A 319 36.02 40.41 32.70
C GLY A 319 35.04 41.06 31.72
N TYR A 320 34.51 40.33 30.73
CA TYR A 320 33.44 40.83 29.86
C TYR A 320 32.11 40.79 30.59
N SER A 321 31.46 41.96 30.72
CA SER A 321 30.15 42.07 31.34
C SER A 321 29.02 42.03 30.30
N PHE A 322 28.18 41.01 30.38
CA PHE A 322 27.07 40.75 29.45
C PHE A 322 25.74 40.62 30.20
N CYS A 323 24.63 40.72 29.48
CA CYS A 323 23.28 40.70 30.05
C CYS A 323 22.64 39.33 29.86
N GLN A 324 22.33 38.63 30.95
CA GLN A 324 21.71 37.30 30.93
C GLN A 324 20.22 37.40 31.31
N PRO A 325 19.28 36.78 30.56
CA PRO A 325 17.88 36.71 30.96
C PRO A 325 17.69 35.96 32.29
N THR A 326 16.95 36.58 33.20
CA THR A 326 16.61 36.04 34.53
C THR A 326 15.40 35.08 34.51
N HIS A 327 14.63 35.09 33.42
CA HIS A 327 13.52 34.16 33.22
C HIS A 327 14.06 32.79 32.76
N GLY A 328 13.48 31.69 33.26
CA GLY A 328 13.95 30.32 32.99
C GLY A 328 14.89 29.72 34.06
N GLY A 329 15.32 30.51 35.05
CA GLY A 329 16.14 30.00 36.16
C GLY A 329 17.65 29.98 35.89
N HIS A 330 18.09 30.52 34.76
CA HIS A 330 19.52 30.70 34.46
C HIS A 330 20.15 31.73 35.41
N SER A 331 21.03 31.27 36.30
CA SER A 331 21.99 32.14 36.97
C SER A 331 23.06 32.62 36.00
N CYS A 332 23.80 33.67 36.38
CA CYS A 332 25.05 33.97 35.70
C CYS A 332 25.99 32.76 35.74
N PRO A 333 26.58 32.33 34.59
CA PRO A 333 27.49 31.19 34.53
C PRO A 333 28.64 31.36 35.52
N ILE A 334 28.77 30.42 36.46
CA ILE A 334 29.85 30.46 37.44
C ILE A 334 31.19 30.10 36.80
N THR A 335 32.26 30.81 37.17
CA THR A 335 33.63 30.43 36.82
C THR A 335 34.32 29.85 38.05
N CYS A 336 34.79 28.61 37.93
CA CYS A 336 35.62 27.96 38.94
C CYS A 336 37.10 28.33 38.76
N LYS A 337 37.89 28.29 39.83
CA LYS A 337 39.35 28.56 39.77
C LYS A 337 40.11 27.41 39.11
N GLU A 338 41.40 27.61 38.81
CA GLU A 338 42.28 26.54 38.28
C GLU A 338 42.40 25.31 39.21
N ASP A 339 42.09 25.45 40.50
CA ASP A 339 42.04 24.39 41.52
C ASP A 339 40.62 23.86 41.83
N GLU A 340 39.60 24.31 41.09
CA GLU A 340 38.19 23.94 41.28
C GLU A 340 37.55 23.45 39.96
N HIS A 341 36.88 22.30 39.98
CA HIS A 341 36.07 21.84 38.85
C HIS A 341 34.60 22.24 39.00
N TYR A 342 33.92 22.22 37.86
CA TYR A 342 32.50 22.53 37.72
C TYR A 342 31.63 21.35 38.14
N CYS A 343 30.59 21.61 38.94
CA CYS A 343 29.65 20.62 39.43
C CYS A 343 28.21 21.01 39.10
N TRP A 344 27.43 19.99 38.77
CA TRP A 344 25.99 20.08 38.57
C TRP A 344 25.32 19.34 39.73
N GLU A 345 24.60 20.05 40.59
CA GLU A 345 23.78 19.43 41.64
C GLU A 345 22.45 18.97 41.01
N THR A 346 22.32 17.66 40.79
CA THR A 346 21.14 17.01 40.24
C THR A 346 19.95 17.19 41.19
N PRO A 347 18.83 17.79 40.75
CA PRO A 347 17.64 17.90 41.58
C PRO A 347 16.86 16.59 41.61
N TYR A 348 16.45 16.12 42.80
CA TYR A 348 15.63 14.92 42.99
C TYR A 348 14.21 15.26 43.49
N ASP A 349 13.24 14.40 43.19
CA ASP A 349 11.89 14.47 43.74
C ASP A 349 11.76 13.79 45.13
N GLU A 350 10.54 13.68 45.67
CA GLU A 350 10.29 13.03 46.97
C GLU A 350 10.38 11.49 46.94
N PHE A 351 10.56 10.89 45.76
CA PHE A 351 10.66 9.45 45.53
C PHE A 351 12.08 8.99 45.15
N GLY A 352 12.96 9.92 44.78
CA GLY A 352 14.35 9.66 44.37
C GLY A 352 14.57 9.66 42.85
N ASN A 353 13.61 10.14 42.06
CA ASN A 353 13.80 10.33 40.62
C ASN A 353 14.45 11.68 40.32
N VAL A 354 15.22 11.78 39.24
CA VAL A 354 15.77 13.05 38.75
C VAL A 354 14.63 13.96 38.27
N ASN A 355 14.50 15.13 38.89
CA ASN A 355 13.48 16.11 38.59
C ASN A 355 13.97 17.13 37.56
N TYR A 356 13.98 16.75 36.29
CA TYR A 356 14.37 17.61 35.16
C TYR A 356 13.58 18.94 35.05
N SER A 357 12.46 19.10 35.76
CA SER A 357 11.67 20.34 35.80
C SER A 357 12.10 21.34 36.89
N ALA A 358 12.98 20.93 37.81
CA ALA A 358 13.60 21.83 38.77
C ALA A 358 14.89 22.45 38.19
N PRO A 359 15.23 23.70 38.56
CA PRO A 359 16.46 24.32 38.11
C PRO A 359 17.67 23.55 38.67
N TRP A 360 18.53 23.08 37.75
CA TRP A 360 19.81 22.47 38.09
C TRP A 360 20.72 23.53 38.72
N LYS A 361 21.43 23.16 39.79
CA LYS A 361 22.26 24.11 40.53
C LYS A 361 23.73 23.89 40.21
N GLU A 362 24.30 24.85 39.49
CA GLU A 362 25.73 24.96 39.25
C GLU A 362 26.47 25.25 40.57
N SER A 363 27.58 24.56 40.82
CA SER A 363 28.52 24.91 41.89
C SER A 363 29.97 24.59 41.51
N CYS A 364 30.93 25.22 42.21
CA CYS A 364 32.36 24.91 42.07
C CYS A 364 32.82 24.12 43.29
N ALA A 365 33.55 23.03 43.06
CA ALA A 365 34.17 22.22 44.11
C ALA A 365 35.67 22.05 43.83
N ALA A 366 36.48 21.92 44.88
CA ALA A 366 37.92 21.71 44.72
C ALA A 366 38.20 20.38 44.00
N ALA A 367 39.20 20.36 43.12
CA ALA A 367 39.60 19.19 42.34
C ALA A 367 39.87 17.95 43.22
N GLU A 368 40.39 18.16 44.42
CA GLU A 368 40.71 17.14 45.43
C GLU A 368 39.53 16.72 46.32
N ALA A 369 38.38 17.38 46.24
CA ALA A 369 37.18 17.10 47.05
C ALA A 369 36.08 16.34 46.28
N GLY A 370 36.04 16.47 44.95
CA GLY A 370 34.95 15.96 44.12
C GLY A 370 33.67 16.80 44.21
N CYS A 371 32.67 16.46 43.40
CA CYS A 371 31.36 17.13 43.49
C CYS A 371 30.58 16.73 44.75
N PRO A 372 29.80 17.64 45.36
CA PRO A 372 29.02 17.37 46.56
C PRO A 372 27.72 16.62 46.20
N CYS A 373 27.73 15.30 46.40
CA CYS A 373 26.59 14.44 46.07
C CYS A 373 25.42 14.58 47.06
N ASP A 374 24.19 14.38 46.59
CA ASP A 374 23.02 14.34 47.47
C ASP A 374 23.12 13.16 48.46
N PRO A 375 23.14 13.41 49.78
CA PRO A 375 23.40 12.36 50.78
C PRO A 375 22.24 11.37 50.94
N VAL A 376 21.05 11.65 50.39
CA VAL A 376 19.88 10.77 50.40
C VAL A 376 19.89 9.87 49.16
N TRP A 377 20.10 10.43 47.98
CA TRP A 377 19.89 9.74 46.69
C TRP A 377 21.17 9.30 45.98
N GLU A 378 22.31 9.95 46.22
CA GLU A 378 23.56 9.72 45.50
C GLU A 378 24.70 9.19 46.40
N HIS A 379 25.69 8.57 45.75
CA HIS A 379 26.96 8.21 46.38
C HIS A 379 28.13 8.66 45.50
N GLN A 380 29.24 9.02 46.14
CA GLN A 380 30.43 9.49 45.45
C GLN A 380 31.22 8.30 44.94
N CYS A 381 31.33 8.19 43.61
CA CYS A 381 32.19 7.21 42.94
C CYS A 381 33.58 7.82 42.67
N THR A 382 34.60 6.96 42.62
CA THR A 382 36.00 7.32 42.36
C THR A 382 36.65 6.28 41.46
N VAL A 383 37.32 6.74 40.40
CA VAL A 383 38.12 5.89 39.50
C VAL A 383 39.59 6.32 39.54
N SER A 384 40.49 5.35 39.41
CA SER A 384 41.92 5.46 39.72
C SER A 384 42.86 4.84 38.68
N GLY A 385 42.39 4.66 37.42
CA GLY A 385 43.18 4.05 36.34
C GLY A 385 43.60 4.96 35.18
N TYR A 386 42.72 5.86 34.71
CA TYR A 386 42.83 6.52 33.38
C TYR A 386 43.85 7.67 33.25
N GLY A 387 45.06 7.52 33.75
CA GLY A 387 46.19 8.44 33.53
C GLY A 387 46.11 9.80 34.24
N TYR A 388 44.93 10.23 34.71
CA TYR A 388 44.76 11.37 35.60
C TYR A 388 45.41 11.08 36.96
N SER A 389 46.38 11.91 37.35
CA SER A 389 47.20 11.71 38.57
C SER A 389 46.50 12.04 39.89
N SER A 390 45.25 12.52 39.81
CA SER A 390 44.29 12.65 40.90
C SER A 390 43.00 11.94 40.47
N GLY A 391 42.49 11.00 41.28
CA GLY A 391 41.33 10.19 40.91
C GLY A 391 40.08 11.04 40.71
N TYR A 392 39.45 10.92 39.53
CA TYR A 392 38.23 11.64 39.23
C TYR A 392 37.07 11.10 40.07
N SER A 393 36.23 12.00 40.58
CA SER A 393 35.11 11.65 41.44
C SER A 393 33.82 12.37 41.03
N TRP A 394 32.77 11.58 40.85
CA TRP A 394 31.44 12.03 40.44
C TRP A 394 30.38 11.46 41.38
N CYS A 395 29.15 11.92 41.20
CA CYS A 395 28.00 11.50 41.97
C CYS A 395 27.14 10.55 41.15
N GLU A 396 26.88 9.37 41.68
CA GLU A 396 26.11 8.31 41.04
C GLU A 396 24.87 8.01 41.87
N SER A 397 23.73 7.78 41.22
CA SER A 397 22.50 7.41 41.94
C SER A 397 22.72 6.09 42.69
N LYS A 398 22.23 5.99 43.93
CA LYS A 398 22.28 4.76 44.74
C LYS A 398 21.42 3.61 44.18
N SER A 399 20.66 3.84 43.11
CA SER A 399 20.03 2.78 42.31
C SER A 399 21.03 1.98 41.48
N TYR A 400 22.21 2.53 41.23
CA TYR A 400 23.32 1.90 40.52
C TYR A 400 24.51 1.70 41.47
N SER A 401 25.40 0.77 41.14
CA SER A 401 26.69 0.62 41.79
C SER A 401 27.77 1.38 41.03
N CYS A 402 28.69 2.05 41.74
CA CYS A 402 29.93 2.55 41.11
C CYS A 402 30.60 1.48 40.24
N PRO A 403 31.03 1.79 39.00
CA PRO A 403 31.79 0.88 38.16
C PRO A 403 33.05 0.38 38.88
N VAL A 404 33.31 -0.93 38.83
CA VAL A 404 34.49 -1.52 39.46
C VAL A 404 35.72 -1.27 38.59
N ASP A 405 36.58 -0.36 39.03
CA ASP A 405 37.90 -0.12 38.44
C ASP A 405 38.82 -1.34 38.68
N CYS A 406 39.10 -2.08 37.61
CA CYS A 406 39.91 -3.30 37.63
C CYS A 406 41.37 -3.08 37.23
N GLY A 407 41.77 -1.84 36.91
CA GLY A 407 43.11 -1.54 36.38
C GLY A 407 43.42 -2.33 35.10
N ASP A 408 44.55 -3.06 35.09
CA ASP A 408 44.97 -3.90 33.96
C ASP A 408 44.15 -5.20 33.80
N ALA A 409 43.27 -5.55 34.76
CA ALA A 409 42.44 -6.74 34.70
C ALA A 409 41.12 -6.48 33.96
N VAL A 410 40.68 -7.45 33.16
CA VAL A 410 39.42 -7.35 32.39
C VAL A 410 38.23 -7.26 33.35
N THR A 411 37.34 -6.28 33.14
CA THR A 411 36.06 -6.20 33.85
C THR A 411 35.14 -7.33 33.39
N CYS A 412 34.74 -8.17 34.33
CA CYS A 412 33.71 -9.18 34.17
C CYS A 412 32.34 -8.54 34.35
N TRP A 413 31.47 -8.72 33.37
CA TRP A 413 30.09 -8.25 33.39
C TRP A 413 29.19 -9.43 33.73
N HIS A 414 28.40 -9.30 34.78
CA HIS A 414 27.44 -10.31 35.20
C HIS A 414 26.02 -9.95 34.72
N TYR A 415 25.22 -10.97 34.43
CA TYR A 415 23.86 -10.81 33.90
C TYR A 415 22.93 -10.04 34.86
N SER A 416 23.22 -10.08 36.15
CA SER A 416 22.56 -9.30 37.21
C SER A 416 22.83 -7.79 37.15
N GLY A 417 23.71 -7.33 36.27
CA GLY A 417 24.21 -5.95 36.22
C GLY A 417 25.40 -5.68 37.15
N ASN A 418 25.80 -6.66 37.98
CA ASN A 418 27.04 -6.56 38.75
C ASN A 418 28.28 -6.54 37.84
N THR A 419 29.33 -5.85 38.28
CA THR A 419 30.67 -5.97 37.67
C THR A 419 31.67 -6.53 38.68
N SER A 420 32.61 -7.35 38.21
CA SER A 420 33.74 -7.84 39.00
C SER A 420 35.03 -7.79 38.17
N CYS A 421 36.17 -8.12 38.76
CA CYS A 421 37.45 -8.15 38.05
C CYS A 421 37.88 -9.58 37.74
N ALA A 422 38.33 -9.80 36.50
CA ALA A 422 38.89 -11.07 36.10
C ALA A 422 40.14 -11.42 36.91
N THR A 423 40.26 -12.70 37.27
CA THR A 423 41.48 -13.31 37.79
C THR A 423 42.35 -13.83 36.66
N ASP A 424 43.55 -14.34 36.96
CA ASP A 424 44.35 -15.12 35.99
C ASP A 424 43.57 -16.31 35.39
N SER A 425 42.56 -16.82 36.11
CA SER A 425 41.62 -17.87 35.70
C SER A 425 40.32 -17.35 35.07
N GLY A 426 40.23 -16.05 34.76
CA GLY A 426 39.02 -15.38 34.25
C GLY A 426 38.03 -14.98 35.35
N CYS A 427 36.76 -14.87 34.95
CA CYS A 427 35.65 -14.37 35.75
C CYS A 427 35.12 -15.38 36.78
N SER A 428 34.54 -14.88 37.87
CA SER A 428 33.89 -15.70 38.92
C SER A 428 32.38 -15.56 38.84
N CYS A 429 31.74 -16.42 38.05
CA CYS A 429 30.35 -16.29 37.65
C CYS A 429 29.34 -16.50 38.80
N GLU A 430 28.18 -15.85 38.70
CA GLU A 430 27.10 -15.89 39.68
C GLU A 430 26.26 -17.19 39.58
N ALA A 431 25.32 -17.39 40.52
CA ALA A 431 24.65 -18.68 40.71
C ALA A 431 23.71 -19.07 39.55
N ASP A 432 23.25 -18.09 38.79
CA ASP A 432 22.42 -18.11 37.59
C ASP A 432 23.23 -18.11 36.28
N GLU A 433 24.56 -18.10 36.36
CA GLU A 433 25.47 -18.05 35.21
C GLU A 433 26.23 -19.37 34.99
N LEU A 434 26.52 -19.70 33.74
CA LEU A 434 27.42 -20.77 33.34
C LEU A 434 28.86 -20.24 33.35
N ALA A 435 29.74 -20.92 34.09
CA ALA A 435 31.17 -20.71 34.04
C ALA A 435 31.77 -21.52 32.89
N CYS A 436 32.04 -20.86 31.77
CA CYS A 436 32.50 -21.47 30.53
C CYS A 436 33.96 -21.12 30.27
N GLN A 437 34.74 -22.00 29.63
CA GLN A 437 36.14 -21.69 29.31
C GLN A 437 36.29 -21.19 27.87
N ASP A 438 36.99 -20.06 27.72
CA ASP A 438 37.46 -19.56 26.43
C ASP A 438 38.56 -20.47 25.85
N SER A 439 39.00 -20.20 24.62
CA SER A 439 40.09 -20.94 23.96
C SER A 439 41.46 -20.76 24.63
N ALA A 440 41.62 -19.81 25.55
CA ALA A 440 42.80 -19.61 26.39
C ALA A 440 42.69 -20.30 27.78
N GLY A 441 41.56 -20.95 28.09
CA GLY A 441 41.28 -21.60 29.37
C GLY A 441 40.84 -20.68 30.50
N LYS A 442 40.52 -19.41 30.22
CA LYS A 442 39.94 -18.46 31.19
C LYS A 442 38.44 -18.67 31.27
N THR A 443 37.87 -18.35 32.44
CA THR A 443 36.43 -18.44 32.67
C THR A 443 35.72 -17.18 32.15
N GLU A 444 34.67 -17.38 31.37
CA GLU A 444 33.67 -16.38 30.96
C GLU A 444 32.28 -16.78 31.50
N CYS A 445 31.37 -15.81 31.61
CA CYS A 445 30.08 -15.98 32.28
C CYS A 445 28.92 -15.77 31.31
N TYR A 446 28.06 -16.79 31.16
CA TYR A 446 26.91 -16.77 30.25
C TYR A 446 25.60 -17.07 31.00
N ALA A 447 24.50 -16.38 30.70
CA ALA A 447 23.23 -16.61 31.38
C ALA A 447 22.67 -18.03 31.14
N LYS A 448 22.32 -18.76 32.21
CA LYS A 448 21.74 -20.12 32.10
C LYS A 448 20.40 -20.14 31.37
N GLU A 449 19.66 -19.03 31.35
CA GLU A 449 18.38 -18.93 30.65
C GLU A 449 18.54 -19.03 29.12
N TRP A 450 19.69 -18.61 28.57
CA TRP A 450 19.92 -18.58 27.12
C TRP A 450 20.57 -19.86 26.58
N TYR A 451 21.48 -20.47 27.34
CA TYR A 451 22.26 -21.66 26.91
C TYR A 451 21.97 -22.94 27.71
N GLY A 452 21.07 -22.88 28.71
CA GLY A 452 20.67 -24.02 29.53
C GLY A 452 21.70 -24.42 30.58
N GLU A 453 22.00 -25.73 30.67
CA GLU A 453 23.07 -26.27 31.53
C GLU A 453 24.41 -26.46 30.78
N THR A 454 24.49 -26.01 29.53
CA THR A 454 25.63 -26.24 28.61
C THR A 454 26.22 -24.93 28.10
N CYS A 455 27.54 -24.82 28.10
CA CYS A 455 28.24 -23.68 27.51
C CYS A 455 28.04 -23.59 25.99
N PRO A 456 28.05 -22.38 25.40
CA PRO A 456 28.16 -22.20 23.95
C PRO A 456 29.45 -22.83 23.40
N LEU A 457 29.45 -23.17 22.11
CA LEU A 457 30.48 -24.00 21.51
C LEU A 457 31.64 -23.16 20.94
N THR A 458 32.69 -22.95 21.74
CA THR A 458 33.92 -22.27 21.31
C THR A 458 34.79 -23.13 20.39
N CYS A 459 34.74 -22.85 19.08
CA CYS A 459 35.63 -23.47 18.09
C CYS A 459 37.01 -22.82 18.05
N ASN A 460 38.05 -23.59 17.72
CA ASN A 460 39.41 -23.08 17.61
C ASN A 460 39.63 -22.35 16.28
N TYR A 461 39.51 -21.01 16.29
CA TYR A 461 39.58 -20.11 15.13
C TYR A 461 40.75 -20.37 14.15
N ASP A 462 41.91 -20.82 14.65
CA ASP A 462 43.09 -21.15 13.83
C ASP A 462 42.94 -22.44 13.01
N THR A 463 42.09 -23.38 13.44
CA THR A 463 42.02 -24.75 12.88
C THR A 463 40.60 -25.27 12.62
N GLU A 464 39.56 -24.58 13.06
CA GLU A 464 38.17 -25.03 13.00
C GLU A 464 37.24 -23.88 12.54
N ASN A 465 36.34 -24.19 11.62
CA ASN A 465 35.22 -23.32 11.27
C ASN A 465 34.04 -23.62 12.23
N TRP A 466 33.28 -22.59 12.60
CA TRP A 466 32.01 -22.73 13.30
C TRP A 466 30.90 -23.01 12.28
N CYS A 467 30.20 -24.13 12.42
CA CYS A 467 29.31 -24.70 11.41
C CYS A 467 27.99 -25.17 12.03
N TYR A 468 26.96 -25.32 11.18
CA TYR A 468 25.64 -25.77 11.62
C TYR A 468 25.26 -27.11 11.04
N ARG A 469 24.74 -28.01 11.88
CA ARG A 469 23.97 -29.17 11.47
C ARG A 469 22.50 -28.76 11.32
N VAL A 470 21.88 -29.10 10.20
CA VAL A 470 20.48 -28.75 9.91
C VAL A 470 19.57 -29.93 10.21
N GLY A 471 18.63 -29.73 11.12
CA GLY A 471 17.52 -30.64 11.41
C GLY A 471 16.18 -29.99 11.13
N PHE A 472 15.10 -30.72 11.42
CA PHE A 472 13.75 -30.17 11.44
C PHE A 472 13.06 -30.51 12.76
N ASP A 473 12.41 -29.52 13.35
CA ASP A 473 11.57 -29.73 14.52
C ASP A 473 10.33 -30.57 14.16
N SER A 474 9.56 -30.95 15.18
CA SER A 474 8.34 -31.73 14.99
C SER A 474 7.24 -31.03 14.18
N GLN A 475 7.23 -29.69 14.08
CA GLN A 475 6.33 -28.92 13.24
C GLN A 475 6.77 -28.84 11.77
N GLY A 476 8.03 -29.20 11.46
CA GLY A 476 8.67 -29.00 10.15
C GLY A 476 9.41 -27.67 10.02
N MET A 477 9.63 -26.95 11.13
CA MET A 477 10.49 -25.77 11.16
C MET A 477 11.96 -26.19 11.18
N MET A 478 12.81 -25.48 10.44
CA MET A 478 14.24 -25.79 10.36
C MET A 478 14.93 -25.47 11.71
N THR A 479 15.71 -26.42 12.23
CA THR A 479 16.46 -26.29 13.48
C THR A 479 17.95 -26.40 13.21
N TRP A 480 18.74 -25.55 13.86
CA TRP A 480 20.19 -25.52 13.70
C TRP A 480 20.86 -26.07 14.98
N THR A 481 21.94 -26.81 14.82
CA THR A 481 22.78 -27.26 15.94
C THR A 481 24.24 -27.02 15.60
N GLU A 482 24.89 -26.16 16.37
CA GLU A 482 26.27 -25.76 16.15
C GLU A 482 27.26 -26.92 16.36
N TYR A 483 28.30 -26.97 15.53
CA TYR A 483 29.44 -27.87 15.65
C TYR A 483 30.71 -27.23 15.10
N CYS A 484 31.87 -27.63 15.60
CA CYS A 484 33.16 -27.19 15.07
C CYS A 484 33.62 -28.16 13.96
N TYR A 485 33.99 -27.61 12.81
CA TYR A 485 34.53 -28.37 11.68
C TYR A 485 36.01 -28.07 11.50
N THR A 486 36.88 -29.05 11.78
CA THR A 486 38.32 -28.91 11.57
C THR A 486 38.63 -28.74 10.09
N ARG A 487 39.34 -27.68 9.71
CA ARG A 487 39.79 -27.42 8.34
C ARG A 487 40.84 -28.47 7.93
N GLU A 488 40.68 -29.10 6.77
CA GLU A 488 41.74 -29.94 6.17
C GLU A 488 42.73 -29.11 5.31
N SER A 489 42.30 -27.94 4.81
CA SER A 489 43.15 -26.95 4.13
C SER A 489 42.72 -25.51 4.44
N ASP A 490 43.58 -24.53 4.14
CA ASP A 490 43.27 -23.10 4.31
C ASP A 490 42.18 -22.60 3.32
N ASP A 491 41.95 -23.35 2.23
CA ASP A 491 40.90 -23.07 1.23
C ASP A 491 39.52 -23.60 1.67
N ASP A 492 39.46 -24.52 2.65
CA ASP A 492 38.21 -25.09 3.20
C ASP A 492 37.53 -24.14 4.21
N TRP A 493 37.13 -22.95 3.76
CA TRP A 493 36.29 -22.03 4.56
C TRP A 493 34.80 -22.40 4.55
N TRP A 494 34.40 -23.37 3.73
CA TRP A 494 33.01 -23.84 3.59
C TRP A 494 32.68 -24.89 4.66
N CYS A 495 31.53 -24.76 5.30
CA CYS A 495 31.00 -25.79 6.20
C CYS A 495 30.33 -26.91 5.38
N PRO A 496 30.68 -28.19 5.56
CA PRO A 496 29.97 -29.28 4.90
C PRO A 496 28.55 -29.37 5.46
N VAL A 497 27.57 -29.53 4.55
CA VAL A 497 26.14 -29.57 4.92
C VAL A 497 25.81 -30.90 5.59
N LEU A 498 25.90 -30.90 6.92
CA LEU A 498 25.52 -32.02 7.77
C LEU A 498 24.05 -31.90 8.14
N CYS A 499 23.27 -32.92 7.80
CA CYS A 499 21.88 -33.03 8.24
C CYS A 499 21.81 -33.80 9.58
N ASP A 500 20.82 -33.52 10.41
CA ASP A 500 20.47 -34.40 11.52
C ASP A 500 19.75 -35.66 10.99
N GLU A 501 20.41 -36.81 11.06
CA GLU A 501 19.87 -38.10 10.58
C GLU A 501 18.57 -38.53 11.28
N ALA A 502 18.21 -37.92 12.42
CA ALA A 502 16.96 -38.21 13.12
C ALA A 502 15.74 -37.42 12.59
N THR A 503 15.95 -36.32 11.87
CA THR A 503 14.88 -35.40 11.44
C THR A 503 14.97 -34.96 9.97
N ALA A 504 16.17 -34.91 9.42
CA ALA A 504 16.50 -34.47 8.08
C ALA A 504 17.23 -35.55 7.25
N LYS A 505 17.39 -35.31 5.95
CA LYS A 505 18.26 -36.09 5.05
C LYS A 505 18.93 -35.17 4.04
N THR A 506 20.14 -35.53 3.64
CA THR A 506 20.87 -34.81 2.60
C THR A 506 20.29 -35.13 1.23
N CYS A 507 20.00 -34.10 0.45
CA CYS A 507 19.66 -34.15 -0.96
C CYS A 507 20.76 -33.44 -1.77
N GLY A 508 21.08 -33.91 -2.98
CA GLY A 508 22.24 -33.42 -3.74
C GLY A 508 23.57 -34.05 -3.31
N THR A 509 24.67 -33.55 -3.87
CA THR A 509 26.05 -34.01 -3.60
C THR A 509 27.05 -32.88 -3.84
N GLY A 510 28.05 -32.75 -2.95
CA GLY A 510 29.01 -31.64 -3.00
C GLY A 510 28.42 -30.35 -2.43
N ASP A 511 28.85 -29.21 -2.93
CA ASP A 511 28.57 -27.88 -2.37
C ASP A 511 27.09 -27.46 -2.52
N PHE A 512 26.34 -28.16 -3.37
CA PHE A 512 24.89 -28.03 -3.57
C PHE A 512 24.09 -29.10 -2.80
N ALA A 513 24.67 -29.66 -1.74
CA ALA A 513 23.94 -30.53 -0.82
C ALA A 513 23.05 -29.69 0.11
N GLU A 514 21.78 -30.06 0.23
CA GLU A 514 20.83 -29.42 1.14
C GLU A 514 20.20 -30.44 2.10
N CYS A 515 19.60 -29.96 3.19
CA CYS A 515 18.88 -30.80 4.15
C CYS A 515 17.37 -30.58 4.03
N VAL A 516 16.65 -31.61 3.62
CA VAL A 516 15.17 -31.62 3.64
C VAL A 516 14.65 -32.51 4.77
N ALA A 517 13.42 -32.28 5.22
CA ALA A 517 12.81 -33.11 6.27
C ALA A 517 12.70 -34.57 5.80
N LEU A 518 12.81 -35.53 6.73
CA LEU A 518 12.72 -36.96 6.39
C LEU A 518 11.43 -37.33 5.66
N THR A 519 10.33 -36.59 5.88
CA THR A 519 9.02 -36.74 5.25
C THR A 519 8.97 -36.38 3.77
N ASP A 520 9.85 -35.50 3.30
CA ASP A 520 9.67 -34.78 2.05
C ASP A 520 10.53 -35.40 0.94
N GLU A 521 10.08 -35.40 -0.31
CA GLU A 521 10.91 -35.98 -1.39
C GLU A 521 12.05 -35.02 -1.75
N CYS A 522 13.26 -35.54 -1.97
CA CYS A 522 14.36 -34.70 -2.47
C CYS A 522 13.96 -34.09 -3.82
N PRO A 523 14.27 -32.81 -4.09
CA PRO A 523 14.07 -32.24 -5.42
C PRO A 523 14.83 -33.02 -6.49
N GLU A 524 14.33 -32.97 -7.73
CA GLU A 524 14.80 -33.80 -8.83
C GLU A 524 16.16 -33.29 -9.33
N VAL A 525 17.25 -33.77 -8.74
CA VAL A 525 18.63 -33.35 -9.07
C VAL A 525 18.98 -33.77 -10.50
N CYS A 526 19.12 -32.78 -11.38
CA CYS A 526 19.41 -33.01 -12.78
C CYS A 526 20.85 -33.47 -13.03
N THR A 527 21.04 -34.38 -13.98
CA THR A 527 22.39 -34.81 -14.38
C THR A 527 23.14 -33.69 -15.11
N SER A 528 24.46 -33.80 -15.25
CA SER A 528 25.29 -32.79 -15.94
C SER A 528 24.91 -32.54 -17.41
N GLU A 529 24.18 -33.48 -18.04
CA GLU A 529 23.66 -33.39 -19.42
C GLU A 529 22.25 -32.75 -19.49
N GLN A 530 21.66 -32.44 -18.32
CA GLN A 530 20.33 -31.86 -18.15
C GLN A 530 20.39 -30.47 -17.51
N GLN A 531 19.31 -29.71 -17.68
CA GLN A 531 19.03 -28.44 -17.04
C GLN A 531 17.74 -28.53 -16.23
N THR A 532 17.70 -27.81 -15.12
CA THR A 532 16.50 -27.68 -14.28
C THR A 532 15.54 -26.69 -14.92
N CYS A 533 14.29 -27.12 -15.14
CA CYS A 533 13.24 -26.34 -15.76
C CYS A 533 12.06 -26.18 -14.80
N TRP A 534 11.68 -24.95 -14.47
CA TRP A 534 10.50 -24.66 -13.67
C TRP A 534 9.22 -24.73 -14.51
N VAL A 535 8.34 -25.68 -14.19
CA VAL A 535 7.15 -26.00 -14.99
C VAL A 535 5.88 -25.48 -14.32
N SER A 536 5.62 -24.18 -14.53
CA SER A 536 4.38 -23.51 -14.11
C SER A 536 3.14 -24.02 -14.85
N ASN A 537 2.08 -24.29 -14.10
CA ASN A 537 0.74 -24.66 -14.58
C ASN A 537 -0.25 -23.57 -14.13
N TYR A 538 -1.15 -23.19 -15.02
CA TYR A 538 -2.15 -22.14 -14.80
C TYR A 538 -3.55 -22.69 -15.06
N ASP A 539 -4.58 -21.96 -14.66
CA ASP A 539 -5.95 -22.18 -15.14
C ASP A 539 -6.20 -21.50 -16.49
N THR A 540 -7.43 -21.61 -16.99
CA THR A 540 -7.88 -20.99 -18.25
C THR A 540 -8.09 -19.48 -18.17
N GLN A 541 -7.87 -18.86 -17.00
CA GLN A 541 -8.06 -17.45 -16.68
C GLN A 541 -6.72 -16.76 -16.37
N GLY A 542 -5.61 -17.49 -16.39
CA GLY A 542 -4.28 -16.94 -16.09
C GLY A 542 -3.85 -17.02 -14.64
N ASN A 543 -4.65 -17.62 -13.74
CA ASN A 543 -4.23 -17.79 -12.35
C ASN A 543 -3.24 -18.95 -12.25
N TYR A 544 -2.13 -18.73 -11.54
CA TYR A 544 -1.15 -19.78 -11.24
C TYR A 544 -1.76 -20.87 -10.33
N LEU A 545 -1.64 -22.13 -10.74
CA LEU A 545 -2.14 -23.29 -9.98
C LEU A 545 -1.05 -24.02 -9.21
N SER A 546 0.11 -24.23 -9.85
CA SER A 546 1.27 -24.92 -9.25
C SER A 546 2.47 -24.85 -10.19
N GLY A 547 3.68 -24.88 -9.61
CA GLY A 547 4.93 -25.07 -10.32
C GLY A 547 5.73 -26.22 -9.71
N LYS A 548 6.73 -26.70 -10.43
CA LYS A 548 7.74 -27.63 -9.95
C LYS A 548 8.92 -27.68 -10.90
N ASP A 549 10.07 -28.04 -10.36
CA ASP A 549 11.22 -28.41 -11.17
C ASP A 549 10.99 -29.72 -11.94
N LYS A 550 11.68 -29.81 -13.07
CA LYS A 550 11.86 -31.01 -13.90
C LYS A 550 13.21 -30.93 -14.60
N CYS A 551 13.83 -32.08 -14.83
CA CYS A 551 15.04 -32.14 -15.63
C CYS A 551 14.76 -32.34 -17.13
N ALA A 552 15.06 -31.34 -17.95
CA ALA A 552 15.12 -31.45 -19.41
C ALA A 552 16.58 -31.61 -19.88
N PRO A 553 16.88 -32.22 -21.04
CA PRO A 553 18.21 -32.15 -21.64
C PRO A 553 18.66 -30.69 -21.88
N LYS A 554 19.97 -30.40 -21.77
CA LYS A 554 20.50 -29.04 -22.05
C LYS A 554 20.28 -28.56 -23.48
N ASP A 555 20.13 -29.50 -24.43
CA ASP A 555 19.86 -29.22 -25.84
C ASP A 555 18.35 -29.17 -26.18
N GLU A 556 17.44 -29.32 -25.20
CA GLU A 556 15.99 -29.25 -25.39
C GLU A 556 15.36 -28.08 -24.59
N GLU A 557 14.41 -27.38 -25.21
CA GLU A 557 13.65 -26.28 -24.58
C GLU A 557 12.85 -26.77 -23.36
N CYS A 558 12.77 -25.94 -22.31
CA CYS A 558 12.05 -26.28 -21.09
C CYS A 558 10.54 -26.52 -21.35
N PRO A 559 9.97 -27.66 -20.93
CA PRO A 559 8.59 -28.00 -21.22
C PRO A 559 7.61 -27.31 -20.26
N CYS A 560 6.76 -26.43 -20.79
CA CYS A 560 5.73 -25.76 -19.99
C CYS A 560 4.56 -26.68 -19.57
N GLY A 561 3.86 -26.26 -18.52
CA GLY A 561 2.76 -26.99 -17.89
C GLY A 561 1.39 -26.80 -18.58
N GLU A 562 0.33 -27.12 -17.84
CA GLU A 562 -1.03 -26.94 -18.34
C GLU A 562 -1.41 -25.44 -18.38
N ASN A 563 -2.07 -25.02 -19.46
CA ASN A 563 -2.41 -23.63 -19.80
C ASN A 563 -1.25 -22.61 -19.87
N SER A 564 0.02 -23.02 -19.77
CA SER A 564 1.19 -22.17 -20.06
C SER A 564 1.74 -22.36 -21.47
N GLN A 565 2.61 -21.42 -21.86
CA GLN A 565 3.36 -21.38 -23.12
C GLN A 565 4.79 -20.94 -22.85
N LEU A 566 5.72 -21.35 -23.71
CA LEU A 566 7.11 -20.95 -23.60
C LEU A 566 7.28 -19.55 -24.18
N CYS A 567 7.75 -18.63 -23.34
CA CYS A 567 8.07 -17.26 -23.68
C CYS A 567 9.58 -17.05 -23.62
N THR A 568 10.12 -16.36 -24.63
CA THR A 568 11.55 -16.04 -24.73
C THR A 568 11.76 -14.55 -24.54
N PHE A 569 12.49 -14.14 -23.51
CA PHE A 569 12.87 -12.74 -23.26
C PHE A 569 14.38 -12.66 -23.07
N ASP A 570 15.04 -11.82 -23.87
CA ASP A 570 16.50 -11.64 -23.91
C ASP A 570 17.34 -12.95 -23.85
N GLY A 571 16.93 -13.95 -24.65
CA GLY A 571 17.57 -15.26 -24.72
C GLY A 571 17.17 -16.27 -23.63
N TRP A 572 16.56 -15.83 -22.53
CA TRP A 572 16.02 -16.69 -21.48
C TRP A 572 14.64 -17.22 -21.86
N SER A 573 14.35 -18.47 -21.48
CA SER A 573 13.08 -19.15 -21.78
C SER A 573 12.35 -19.51 -20.48
N TYR A 574 11.10 -19.04 -20.33
CA TYR A 574 10.26 -19.28 -19.16
C TYR A 574 8.81 -19.57 -19.56
N CYS A 575 8.00 -20.05 -18.61
CA CYS A 575 6.66 -20.55 -18.88
C CYS A 575 5.57 -19.64 -18.30
N GLU A 576 5.05 -18.74 -19.13
CA GLU A 576 3.95 -17.83 -18.78
C GLU A 576 2.58 -18.42 -19.16
N SER A 577 1.49 -17.88 -18.61
CA SER A 577 0.13 -18.23 -19.01
C SER A 577 -0.17 -17.91 -20.47
N ARG A 578 -0.95 -18.80 -21.12
CA ARG A 578 -1.59 -18.52 -22.41
C ARG A 578 -2.64 -17.42 -22.36
N TYR A 579 -3.10 -17.02 -21.17
CA TYR A 579 -4.08 -15.95 -21.00
C TYR A 579 -3.48 -14.57 -21.27
N TYR A 580 -2.30 -14.28 -20.68
CA TYR A 580 -1.64 -12.98 -20.77
C TYR A 580 -0.78 -12.80 -22.04
N GLY A 581 -0.44 -13.89 -22.74
CA GLY A 581 0.46 -13.82 -23.90
C GLY A 581 1.90 -14.10 -23.50
N CYS A 582 2.84 -13.65 -24.34
CA CYS A 582 4.25 -13.54 -23.99
C CYS A 582 4.62 -12.06 -24.15
N PRO A 583 5.32 -11.44 -23.18
CA PRO A 583 5.73 -10.03 -23.27
C PRO A 583 6.45 -9.71 -24.58
N LEU A 584 6.03 -8.63 -25.24
CA LEU A 584 6.51 -8.28 -26.58
C LEU A 584 7.77 -7.42 -26.56
N THR A 585 8.94 -8.04 -26.74
CA THR A 585 10.20 -7.33 -27.02
C THR A 585 10.17 -6.70 -28.42
N CYS A 586 10.19 -5.38 -28.49
CA CYS A 586 10.19 -4.63 -29.75
C CYS A 586 11.60 -4.42 -30.31
N ALA A 587 11.70 -4.20 -31.63
CA ALA A 587 12.98 -3.85 -32.26
C ALA A 587 13.43 -2.43 -31.85
N ALA A 588 14.74 -2.14 -31.95
CA ALA A 588 15.30 -0.84 -31.55
C ALA A 588 14.86 0.38 -32.41
N ASP A 589 14.12 0.17 -33.51
CA ASP A 589 13.43 1.23 -34.28
C ASP A 589 11.91 1.26 -34.03
N GLU A 590 11.44 0.48 -33.07
CA GLU A 590 10.06 0.33 -32.61
C GLU A 590 9.93 0.69 -31.12
N LYS A 591 8.73 1.09 -30.73
CA LYS A 591 8.30 1.24 -29.35
C LYS A 591 7.19 0.25 -29.04
N TYR A 592 7.14 -0.14 -27.78
CA TYR A 592 6.06 -0.91 -27.20
C TYR A 592 4.78 -0.07 -27.11
N CYS A 593 3.63 -0.68 -27.39
CA CYS A 593 2.32 -0.03 -27.41
C CYS A 593 1.31 -0.93 -26.68
N TYR A 594 0.70 -0.38 -25.62
CA TYR A 594 -0.26 -1.05 -24.76
C TYR A 594 -1.70 -0.56 -25.03
N PRO A 595 -2.53 -1.31 -25.80
CA PRO A 595 -3.82 -0.81 -26.28
C PRO A 595 -4.93 -0.94 -25.23
N MET A 596 -4.93 -0.04 -24.24
CA MET A 596 -6.01 0.01 -23.24
C MET A 596 -7.39 0.22 -23.89
N SER A 597 -8.40 -0.44 -23.31
CA SER A 597 -9.81 -0.26 -23.66
C SER A 597 -10.59 0.34 -22.50
N TYR A 598 -11.71 0.96 -22.83
CA TYR A 598 -12.66 1.51 -21.88
C TYR A 598 -14.08 1.08 -22.24
N THR A 599 -14.96 1.13 -21.26
CA THR A 599 -16.42 1.11 -21.45
C THR A 599 -16.90 2.37 -22.18
N PRO A 600 -18.09 2.37 -22.81
CA PRO A 600 -18.67 3.57 -23.43
C PRO A 600 -18.91 4.74 -22.44
N GLU A 601 -18.96 4.44 -21.14
CA GLU A 601 -19.06 5.39 -20.04
C GLU A 601 -17.69 5.97 -19.60
N GLY A 602 -16.57 5.46 -20.11
CA GLY A 602 -15.21 5.94 -19.81
C GLY A 602 -14.50 5.26 -18.65
N LEU A 603 -15.10 4.24 -18.02
CA LEU A 603 -14.41 3.39 -17.05
C LEU A 603 -13.50 2.39 -17.77
N TYR A 604 -12.30 2.15 -17.26
CA TYR A 604 -11.35 1.15 -17.79
C TYR A 604 -12.01 -0.25 -17.90
N ASP A 605 -11.70 -0.98 -18.98
CA ASP A 605 -12.28 -2.29 -19.29
C ASP A 605 -11.18 -3.38 -19.21
N PRO A 606 -11.00 -4.02 -18.04
CA PRO A 606 -9.98 -5.06 -17.84
C PRO A 606 -10.32 -6.40 -18.51
N ASP A 607 -11.59 -6.62 -18.90
CA ASP A 607 -12.04 -7.82 -19.60
C ASP A 607 -11.84 -7.72 -21.13
N ALA A 608 -11.46 -6.53 -21.62
CA ALA A 608 -11.08 -6.33 -23.01
C ALA A 608 -9.73 -7.01 -23.29
N ASN A 609 -9.63 -7.72 -24.42
CA ASN A 609 -8.43 -8.45 -24.80
C ASN A 609 -7.31 -7.47 -25.24
N VAL A 610 -6.49 -7.04 -24.28
CA VAL A 610 -5.32 -6.15 -24.51
C VAL A 610 -4.20 -6.95 -25.16
N GLN A 611 -4.20 -6.99 -26.50
CA GLN A 611 -3.07 -7.54 -27.24
C GLN A 611 -1.98 -6.48 -27.41
N GLU A 612 -0.92 -6.57 -26.60
CA GLU A 612 0.31 -5.80 -26.75
C GLU A 612 0.82 -5.77 -28.20
N SER A 613 1.52 -4.70 -28.58
CA SER A 613 2.03 -4.54 -29.95
C SER A 613 3.28 -3.68 -30.03
N CYS A 614 4.07 -3.88 -31.07
CA CYS A 614 5.19 -3.00 -31.43
C CYS A 614 4.79 -2.10 -32.60
N ALA A 615 5.07 -0.81 -32.49
CA ALA A 615 4.91 0.17 -33.58
C ALA A 615 6.24 0.90 -33.80
N LYS A 616 6.53 1.39 -35.01
CA LYS A 616 7.74 2.21 -35.23
C LYS A 616 7.73 3.43 -34.30
N LEU A 617 8.89 3.89 -33.83
CA LEU A 617 9.01 5.00 -32.85
C LEU A 617 8.12 6.22 -33.17
N ASN A 618 8.10 6.62 -34.44
CA ASN A 618 7.33 7.76 -34.97
C ASN A 618 5.87 7.46 -35.34
N ALA A 619 5.40 6.23 -35.13
CA ALA A 619 4.02 5.82 -35.39
C ALA A 619 3.14 6.01 -34.15
N THR A 620 1.85 6.26 -34.38
CA THR A 620 0.85 6.34 -33.33
C THR A 620 0.53 4.94 -32.80
N CYS A 621 0.49 4.76 -31.48
CA CYS A 621 0.10 3.48 -30.89
C CYS A 621 -1.39 3.19 -31.15
N PRO A 622 -1.77 1.93 -31.45
CA PRO A 622 -3.17 1.54 -31.50
C PRO A 622 -3.79 1.61 -30.10
N CYS A 623 -5.04 2.05 -30.02
CA CYS A 623 -5.83 2.03 -28.78
C CYS A 623 -7.00 1.06 -28.90
N GLY A 624 -7.49 0.59 -27.75
CA GLY A 624 -8.56 -0.39 -27.64
C GLY A 624 -9.97 0.17 -27.86
N ALA A 625 -10.97 -0.59 -27.41
CA ALA A 625 -12.38 -0.22 -27.57
C ALA A 625 -12.72 1.04 -26.75
N ASN A 626 -13.50 1.96 -27.35
CA ASN A 626 -13.87 3.26 -26.78
C ASN A 626 -12.66 4.08 -26.26
N ALA A 627 -11.47 3.85 -26.80
CA ALA A 627 -10.23 4.53 -26.44
C ALA A 627 -9.69 5.34 -27.63
N LYS A 628 -8.88 6.36 -27.36
CA LYS A 628 -8.20 7.18 -28.37
C LYS A 628 -6.76 7.49 -27.96
N PRO A 629 -5.82 7.59 -28.91
CA PRO A 629 -4.45 8.01 -28.61
C PRO A 629 -4.44 9.49 -28.29
N CYS A 630 -3.91 9.82 -27.12
CA CYS A 630 -3.61 11.17 -26.69
C CYS A 630 -2.10 11.34 -26.65
N LYS A 631 -1.61 12.40 -27.28
CA LYS A 631 -0.23 12.86 -27.17
C LYS A 631 -0.21 14.14 -26.36
N TRP A 632 0.68 14.21 -25.37
CA TRP A 632 0.99 15.45 -24.67
C TRP A 632 2.50 15.55 -24.46
N THR A 633 2.95 16.73 -24.06
CA THR A 633 4.27 16.88 -23.47
C THR A 633 4.08 16.97 -21.96
N ASP A 634 4.82 16.18 -21.20
CA ASP A 634 4.85 16.32 -19.75
C ASP A 634 5.56 17.62 -19.34
N ASP A 635 5.62 17.88 -18.03
CA ASP A 635 6.21 19.10 -17.49
C ASP A 635 7.76 19.03 -17.42
N TRP A 636 8.36 17.89 -17.79
CA TRP A 636 9.81 17.68 -17.96
C TRP A 636 10.29 17.87 -19.41
N GLY A 637 9.41 17.68 -20.40
CA GLY A 637 9.65 17.89 -21.83
C GLY A 637 9.53 16.65 -22.72
N TYR A 638 9.14 15.48 -22.19
CA TYR A 638 9.00 14.25 -22.96
C TYR A 638 7.64 14.19 -23.69
N GLU A 639 7.63 13.73 -24.95
CA GLU A 639 6.40 13.47 -25.71
C GLU A 639 5.77 12.13 -25.32
N GLU A 640 4.86 12.17 -24.35
CA GLU A 640 4.08 11.02 -23.94
C GLU A 640 2.97 10.66 -24.93
N GLU A 641 2.65 9.37 -25.03
CA GLU A 641 1.59 8.85 -25.89
C GLU A 641 0.83 7.69 -25.25
N TRP A 642 -0.41 7.95 -24.85
CA TRP A 642 -1.23 7.01 -24.08
C TRP A 642 -2.68 6.97 -24.54
N CYS A 643 -3.37 5.88 -24.25
CA CYS A 643 -4.76 5.66 -24.65
C CYS A 643 -5.72 6.11 -23.55
N PHE A 644 -6.51 7.16 -23.80
CA PHE A 644 -7.56 7.65 -22.89
C PHE A 644 -8.96 7.28 -23.42
N ALA A 645 -9.98 7.35 -22.57
CA ALA A 645 -11.36 7.11 -22.97
C ALA A 645 -11.83 8.13 -24.04
N GLU A 646 -12.65 7.68 -25.00
CA GLU A 646 -13.21 8.57 -26.04
C GLU A 646 -14.00 9.74 -25.44
N VAL A 647 -14.63 9.55 -24.27
CA VAL A 647 -15.46 10.54 -23.58
C VAL A 647 -14.68 11.59 -22.78
N GLU A 648 -13.43 11.33 -22.43
CA GLU A 648 -12.58 12.24 -21.65
C GLU A 648 -11.85 13.25 -22.56
N SER A 649 -11.31 14.34 -22.01
CA SER A 649 -10.35 15.17 -22.74
C SER A 649 -8.96 14.54 -22.65
N CYS A 650 -8.20 14.53 -23.75
CA CYS A 650 -6.75 14.27 -23.66
C CYS A 650 -6.09 15.29 -22.72
N PRO A 651 -4.99 14.90 -22.03
CA PRO A 651 -4.16 15.86 -21.29
C PRO A 651 -3.69 17.01 -22.18
N VAL A 652 -3.44 18.18 -21.59
CA VAL A 652 -3.08 19.38 -22.33
C VAL A 652 -1.57 19.64 -22.29
N THR A 653 -0.91 19.69 -23.46
CA THR A 653 0.43 20.27 -23.56
C THR A 653 0.35 21.76 -23.30
N CYS A 654 1.01 22.23 -22.25
CA CYS A 654 1.19 23.64 -21.97
C CYS A 654 2.50 24.16 -22.57
N SER A 655 2.52 25.43 -23.00
CA SER A 655 3.78 26.08 -23.42
C SER A 655 4.63 26.39 -22.18
N SER A 656 5.94 26.61 -22.36
CA SER A 656 6.88 26.77 -21.24
C SER A 656 6.66 28.02 -20.35
N ASP A 657 5.89 29.01 -20.83
CA ASP A 657 5.38 30.17 -20.09
C ASP A 657 4.06 29.88 -19.33
N GLN A 658 3.48 28.69 -19.50
CA GLN A 658 2.24 28.24 -18.91
C GLN A 658 2.48 27.06 -17.95
N LYS A 659 1.54 26.81 -17.04
CA LYS A 659 1.45 25.59 -16.25
C LYS A 659 0.09 24.93 -16.43
N ARG A 660 0.09 23.61 -16.25
CA ARG A 660 -1.12 22.78 -16.23
C ARG A 660 -1.93 23.09 -14.97
N CYS A 661 -3.25 23.12 -15.11
CA CYS A 661 -4.18 23.29 -14.00
C CYS A 661 -5.28 22.22 -14.09
N TYR A 662 -5.53 21.54 -12.97
CA TYR A 662 -6.55 20.52 -12.83
C TYR A 662 -7.86 21.12 -12.28
N LEU A 663 -8.89 21.22 -13.11
CA LEU A 663 -10.20 21.73 -12.73
C LEU A 663 -11.18 20.58 -12.49
N THR A 664 -11.48 20.32 -11.21
CA THR A 664 -12.54 19.40 -10.81
C THR A 664 -13.82 20.17 -10.50
N ASP A 665 -14.86 19.96 -11.29
CA ASP A 665 -16.24 20.33 -10.93
C ASP A 665 -16.79 19.26 -9.97
N PHE A 666 -17.32 19.70 -8.83
CA PHE A 666 -18.06 18.88 -7.87
C PHE A 666 -19.56 19.21 -7.91
N ASN A 667 -20.41 18.30 -7.43
CA ASN A 667 -21.82 18.60 -7.18
C ASN A 667 -22.04 19.27 -5.81
N ALA A 668 -23.30 19.65 -5.55
CA ALA A 668 -23.73 20.27 -4.30
C ALA A 668 -23.63 19.36 -3.05
N SER A 669 -23.16 18.12 -3.21
CA SER A 669 -22.87 17.16 -2.13
C SER A 669 -21.40 16.72 -2.13
N GLY A 670 -20.48 17.50 -2.72
CA GLY A 670 -19.04 17.25 -2.64
C GLY A 670 -18.51 16.09 -3.48
N TYR A 671 -19.32 15.49 -4.34
CA TYR A 671 -18.89 14.40 -5.23
C TYR A 671 -18.38 14.98 -6.56
N PRO A 672 -17.24 14.53 -7.11
CA PRO A 672 -16.77 15.01 -8.41
C PRO A 672 -17.75 14.63 -9.53
N GLU A 673 -18.11 15.59 -10.38
CA GLU A 673 -18.94 15.38 -11.58
C GLU A 673 -18.12 15.41 -12.87
N LYS A 674 -17.03 16.19 -12.92
CA LYS A 674 -16.21 16.34 -14.12
C LYS A 674 -14.79 16.81 -13.78
N PHE A 675 -13.80 16.08 -14.29
CA PHE A 675 -12.41 16.52 -14.36
C PHE A 675 -12.14 17.23 -15.70
N SER A 676 -11.21 18.19 -15.73
CA SER A 676 -10.72 18.80 -16.97
C SER A 676 -9.42 19.56 -16.73
N GLU A 677 -8.44 19.40 -17.60
CA GLU A 677 -7.21 20.18 -17.57
C GLU A 677 -7.35 21.49 -18.36
N SER A 678 -6.57 22.50 -17.98
CA SER A 678 -6.33 23.69 -18.81
C SER A 678 -4.96 24.29 -18.54
N CYS A 679 -4.39 24.97 -19.54
CA CYS A 679 -3.14 25.70 -19.36
C CYS A 679 -3.42 27.16 -18.98
N VAL A 680 -2.72 27.65 -17.95
CA VAL A 680 -2.72 29.07 -17.55
C VAL A 680 -1.29 29.60 -17.57
N ALA A 681 -1.06 30.90 -17.76
CA ALA A 681 0.28 31.48 -17.61
C ALA A 681 0.83 31.19 -16.20
N LYS A 682 2.13 30.86 -16.06
CA LYS A 682 2.74 30.48 -14.76
C LYS A 682 2.51 31.50 -13.63
N THR A 683 2.34 32.77 -13.98
CA THR A 683 2.02 33.89 -13.07
C THR A 683 0.55 33.98 -12.62
N ARG A 684 -0.29 33.01 -12.98
CA ARG A 684 -1.72 32.95 -12.64
C ARG A 684 -2.05 31.65 -11.91
N SER A 685 -2.85 31.75 -10.85
CA SER A 685 -3.31 30.57 -10.11
C SER A 685 -4.38 29.77 -10.86
N CYS A 686 -4.53 28.50 -10.46
CA CYS A 686 -5.50 27.58 -11.03
C CYS A 686 -6.91 27.87 -10.49
N THR A 687 -7.78 28.41 -11.35
CA THR A 687 -9.18 28.67 -10.97
C THR A 687 -9.96 27.36 -10.83
N CYS A 688 -10.49 27.08 -9.64
CA CYS A 688 -11.24 25.86 -9.38
C CYS A 688 -12.60 25.78 -10.07
N GLY A 689 -13.12 24.55 -10.15
CA GLY A 689 -14.39 24.23 -10.79
C GLY A 689 -15.61 24.56 -9.93
N THR A 690 -16.78 24.20 -10.45
CA THR A 690 -18.07 24.40 -9.79
C THR A 690 -18.12 23.63 -8.46
N ASN A 691 -18.61 24.27 -7.39
CA ASN A 691 -18.67 23.72 -6.03
C ASN A 691 -17.31 23.27 -5.43
N SER A 692 -16.19 23.77 -5.93
CA SER A 692 -14.88 23.69 -5.25
C SER A 692 -14.37 25.04 -4.75
N GLN A 693 -13.44 24.99 -3.81
CA GLN A 693 -12.60 26.10 -3.35
C GLN A 693 -11.13 25.84 -3.71
N GLU A 694 -10.40 26.93 -3.88
CA GLU A 694 -8.95 26.95 -4.10
C GLU A 694 -8.25 26.80 -2.75
N CYS A 695 -7.38 25.80 -2.65
CA CYS A 695 -6.56 25.47 -1.48
C CYS A 695 -5.09 25.51 -1.87
N TYR A 696 -4.23 26.05 -1.02
CA TYR A 696 -2.79 26.14 -1.25
C TYR A 696 -2.07 25.03 -0.49
N ASP A 697 -1.20 24.29 -1.19
CA ASP A 697 -0.25 23.37 -0.59
C ASP A 697 1.13 24.07 -0.52
N PRO A 698 1.61 24.45 0.68
CA PRO A 698 2.90 25.12 0.82
C PRO A 698 4.10 24.19 0.66
N LEU A 699 3.92 22.86 0.59
CA LEU A 699 5.01 21.92 0.34
C LEU A 699 5.35 21.80 -1.15
N PHE A 700 4.37 22.04 -2.02
CA PHE A 700 4.54 22.03 -3.49
C PHE A 700 4.41 23.42 -4.15
N GLU A 701 4.17 24.47 -3.35
CA GLU A 701 3.80 25.83 -3.78
C GLU A 701 2.62 25.90 -4.79
N GLU A 702 1.70 24.93 -4.73
CA GLU A 702 0.63 24.75 -5.72
C GLU A 702 -0.78 25.01 -5.16
N ASN A 703 -1.64 25.60 -6.00
CA ASN A 703 -3.08 25.77 -5.69
C ASN A 703 -3.87 24.61 -6.30
N PHE A 704 -4.44 23.76 -5.43
CA PHE A 704 -5.31 22.64 -5.79
C PHE A 704 -6.78 22.94 -5.45
N CYS A 705 -7.68 22.06 -5.92
CA CYS A 705 -9.12 22.28 -5.83
C CYS A 705 -9.81 21.24 -4.95
N TYR A 706 -10.42 21.71 -3.86
CA TYR A 706 -11.09 20.88 -2.86
C TYR A 706 -12.60 21.16 -2.89
N PRO A 707 -13.49 20.19 -2.61
CA PRO A 707 -14.93 20.44 -2.62
C PRO A 707 -15.32 21.47 -1.54
N LEU A 708 -16.42 22.20 -1.74
CA LEU A 708 -16.98 23.11 -0.72
C LEU A 708 -17.68 22.39 0.44
N VAL A 709 -18.00 21.10 0.28
CA VAL A 709 -18.83 20.30 1.18
C VAL A 709 -18.27 18.88 1.23
N ASP A 710 -18.20 18.26 2.41
CA ASP A 710 -17.80 16.86 2.54
C ASP A 710 -18.99 15.94 2.19
N PHE A 711 -18.74 14.87 1.42
CA PHE A 711 -19.81 14.04 0.88
C PHE A 711 -20.42 13.04 1.89
N TRP A 712 -19.77 12.81 3.03
CA TRP A 712 -20.27 11.91 4.08
C TRP A 712 -21.13 12.66 5.11
N THR A 713 -20.65 13.82 5.55
CA THR A 713 -21.26 14.66 6.60
C THR A 713 -22.21 15.71 6.05
N ASN A 714 -22.03 16.14 4.80
CA ASN A 714 -22.68 17.31 4.19
C ASN A 714 -22.37 18.62 4.98
N GLU A 715 -21.24 18.70 5.68
CA GLU A 715 -20.74 19.92 6.31
C GLU A 715 -19.74 20.67 5.40
N PRO A 716 -19.55 22.00 5.57
CA PRO A 716 -18.59 22.75 4.76
C PRO A 716 -17.15 22.27 4.97
N MET A 717 -16.50 21.88 3.89
CA MET A 717 -15.09 21.48 3.91
C MET A 717 -14.19 22.69 4.15
N LYS A 718 -13.11 22.47 4.90
CA LYS A 718 -11.96 23.37 4.93
C LYS A 718 -10.88 22.82 3.99
N CYS A 719 -9.93 23.66 3.61
CA CYS A 719 -8.67 23.15 3.06
C CYS A 719 -7.94 22.32 4.14
N PRO A 720 -7.19 21.27 3.74
CA PRO A 720 -6.25 20.58 4.62
C PRO A 720 -5.31 21.54 5.32
N VAL A 721 -4.91 21.20 6.55
CA VAL A 721 -4.00 22.02 7.34
C VAL A 721 -2.56 21.54 7.14
N TYR A 722 -1.75 22.40 6.52
CA TYR A 722 -0.33 22.16 6.27
C TYR A 722 0.53 22.92 7.28
N CYS A 723 1.54 22.25 7.83
CA CYS A 723 2.43 22.79 8.85
C CYS A 723 3.84 22.97 8.30
N THR A 724 4.54 23.99 8.80
CA THR A 724 5.92 24.27 8.39
C THR A 724 6.93 23.34 9.05
N ASP A 725 8.19 23.37 8.60
CA ASP A 725 9.35 22.70 9.22
C ASP A 725 9.45 22.89 10.75
N LYS A 726 8.98 24.06 11.23
CA LYS A 726 8.96 24.54 12.62
C LYS A 726 7.67 24.20 13.38
N GLN A 727 6.78 23.41 12.79
CA GLN A 727 5.47 23.07 13.37
C GLN A 727 5.16 21.58 13.24
N ASP A 728 4.56 21.01 14.28
CA ASP A 728 4.00 19.67 14.23
C ASP A 728 2.50 19.73 13.87
N TYR A 729 2.05 18.74 13.10
CA TYR A 729 0.66 18.58 12.69
C TYR A 729 -0.15 17.86 13.79
N CYS A 730 -1.15 18.56 14.35
CA CYS A 730 -2.00 18.05 15.40
C CYS A 730 -3.37 17.60 14.89
N TYR A 731 -3.59 16.29 14.94
CA TYR A 731 -4.85 15.63 14.62
C TYR A 731 -5.71 15.48 15.89
N ILE A 732 -6.73 16.33 16.05
CA ILE A 732 -7.54 16.43 17.29
C ILE A 732 -8.99 15.95 17.04
N PRO A 733 -9.26 14.64 17.09
CA PRO A 733 -10.60 14.08 16.98
C PRO A 733 -11.52 14.50 18.14
N SER A 734 -12.81 14.60 17.82
CA SER A 734 -13.93 14.73 18.76
C SER A 734 -14.75 13.44 18.76
N PHE A 735 -15.23 13.05 19.92
CA PHE A 735 -15.95 11.79 20.16
C PHE A 735 -17.31 12.02 20.86
N ASP A 736 -18.23 11.07 20.72
CA ASP A 736 -19.48 11.03 21.49
C ASP A 736 -19.26 10.51 22.92
N THR A 737 -20.31 10.59 23.75
CA THR A 737 -20.30 10.10 25.14
C THR A 737 -20.07 8.58 25.30
N LYS A 738 -19.79 7.85 24.22
CA LYS A 738 -19.44 6.43 24.18
C LYS A 738 -18.13 6.17 23.42
N GLY A 739 -17.35 7.22 23.09
CA GLY A 739 -16.08 7.09 22.37
C GLY A 739 -16.19 6.88 20.85
N ASN A 740 -17.37 7.05 20.23
CA ASN A 740 -17.48 7.03 18.77
C ASN A 740 -16.99 8.36 18.19
N TRP A 741 -16.16 8.35 17.16
CA TRP A 741 -15.74 9.57 16.45
C TRP A 741 -16.92 10.36 15.88
N ILE A 742 -16.85 11.69 15.96
CA ILE A 742 -17.84 12.65 15.43
C ILE A 742 -17.24 13.47 14.29
N SER A 743 -16.06 14.06 14.54
CA SER A 743 -15.39 15.03 13.66
C SER A 743 -13.93 15.17 14.10
N THR A 744 -13.11 15.86 13.32
CA THR A 744 -11.73 16.20 13.70
C THR A 744 -11.50 17.71 13.58
N THR A 745 -10.70 18.26 14.50
CA THR A 745 -10.03 19.55 14.33
C THR A 745 -8.57 19.29 13.99
N GLU A 746 -8.07 19.95 12.95
CA GLU A 746 -6.68 19.87 12.53
C GLU A 746 -6.06 21.26 12.76
N GLU A 747 -4.85 21.30 13.32
CA GLU A 747 -4.11 22.53 13.57
C GLU A 747 -2.59 22.28 13.55
N CYS A 748 -1.82 23.34 13.35
CA CYS A 748 -0.37 23.31 13.50
C CYS A 748 0.02 23.90 14.85
N VAL A 749 0.86 23.20 15.59
CA VAL A 749 1.48 23.68 16.83
C VAL A 749 2.99 23.87 16.62
N PRO A 750 3.69 24.73 17.37
CA PRO A 750 5.16 24.77 17.37
C PRO A 750 5.78 23.38 17.58
N LYS A 751 6.89 23.10 16.89
CA LYS A 751 7.56 21.79 16.95
C LYS A 751 7.94 21.40 18.38
N GLY A 752 7.63 20.17 18.78
CA GLY A 752 7.78 19.66 20.14
C GLY A 752 6.65 20.05 21.11
N GLN A 753 5.66 20.85 20.69
CA GLN A 753 4.51 21.18 21.54
C GLN A 753 3.45 20.07 21.49
N ALA A 754 2.98 19.63 22.66
CA ALA A 754 1.86 18.69 22.76
C ALA A 754 0.55 19.27 22.19
N CYS A 755 -0.18 18.45 21.43
CA CYS A 755 -1.48 18.80 20.86
C CYS A 755 -2.54 19.10 21.94
N ASP A 756 -3.28 20.20 21.80
CA ASP A 756 -4.33 20.57 22.75
C ASP A 756 -5.61 19.74 22.52
N CYS A 757 -5.58 18.50 23.02
CA CYS A 757 -6.71 17.59 22.95
C CYS A 757 -7.98 18.10 23.67
N THR A 758 -7.93 19.20 24.43
CA THR A 758 -9.15 19.81 25.01
C THR A 758 -10.03 20.49 23.97
N LYS A 759 -9.50 20.78 22.77
CA LYS A 759 -10.25 21.21 21.59
C LYS A 759 -11.13 20.09 21.01
N GLY A 760 -10.80 18.83 21.28
CA GLY A 760 -11.58 17.66 20.91
C GLY A 760 -12.70 17.37 21.92
N GLN A 761 -13.97 17.35 21.47
CA GLN A 761 -15.07 17.02 22.38
C GLN A 761 -14.91 15.59 22.92
N ASN A 762 -14.95 15.42 24.24
CA ASN A 762 -14.74 14.14 24.91
C ASN A 762 -13.40 13.44 24.57
N ALA A 763 -12.37 14.19 24.13
CA ALA A 763 -11.01 13.67 23.93
C ALA A 763 -10.09 13.96 25.15
N PHE A 764 -8.97 13.25 25.24
CA PHE A 764 -7.87 13.53 26.17
C PHE A 764 -6.52 13.16 25.53
N SER A 765 -5.44 13.77 26.01
CA SER A 765 -4.09 13.56 25.47
C SER A 765 -3.42 12.30 26.02
N CYS A 766 -2.76 11.58 25.12
CA CYS A 766 -1.72 10.60 25.41
C CYS A 766 -0.43 11.07 24.75
N THR A 767 0.58 11.39 25.57
CA THR A 767 1.93 11.66 25.07
C THR A 767 2.66 10.32 24.95
N TRP A 768 3.29 10.11 23.81
CA TRP A 768 4.13 8.95 23.50
C TRP A 768 5.57 9.44 23.30
N THR A 769 6.57 8.64 23.66
CA THR A 769 8.00 8.99 23.45
C THR A 769 8.72 7.84 22.76
N ASP A 770 9.22 8.07 21.55
CA ASP A 770 10.05 7.10 20.82
C ASP A 770 11.50 7.59 20.73
N PRO A 771 12.52 6.72 20.93
CA PRO A 771 13.93 7.11 20.86
C PRO A 771 14.42 7.66 19.50
N LEU A 772 13.72 7.36 18.40
CA LEU A 772 14.05 7.79 17.05
C LEU A 772 13.17 8.94 16.57
N TRP A 773 11.89 8.95 16.93
CA TRP A 773 10.91 9.93 16.44
C TRP A 773 10.57 11.05 17.44
N GLY A 774 11.10 10.99 18.67
CA GLY A 774 10.83 11.97 19.71
C GLY A 774 9.46 11.80 20.36
N SER A 775 8.94 12.86 20.97
CA SER A 775 7.65 12.84 21.68
C SER A 775 6.51 13.46 20.86
N TRP A 776 5.44 12.71 20.61
CA TRP A 776 4.21 13.23 20.00
C TRP A 776 3.00 13.07 20.93
N THR A 777 1.88 13.69 20.60
CA THR A 777 0.64 13.60 21.37
C THR A 777 -0.52 13.10 20.50
N GLU A 778 -1.18 12.04 20.95
CA GLU A 778 -2.38 11.47 20.34
C GLU A 778 -3.61 11.80 21.20
N CYS A 779 -4.72 12.21 20.57
CA CYS A 779 -5.96 12.52 21.29
C CYS A 779 -6.93 11.34 21.25
N LEU A 780 -7.11 10.66 22.38
CA LEU A 780 -7.94 9.46 22.53
C LEU A 780 -9.32 9.76 23.17
N PRO A 781 -10.35 8.90 22.99
CA PRO A 781 -11.66 9.11 23.58
C PRO A 781 -11.67 8.92 25.10
N THR A 782 -12.18 9.90 25.85
CA THR A 782 -12.36 9.83 27.32
C THR A 782 -13.23 8.65 27.79
N HIS A 783 -14.01 8.03 26.89
CA HIS A 783 -14.67 6.77 27.13
C HIS A 783 -13.92 5.63 26.42
N ASN A 784 -13.37 4.70 27.21
CA ASN A 784 -12.61 3.52 26.79
C ASN A 784 -11.27 3.78 26.07
N GLY A 785 -10.81 5.02 25.99
CA GLY A 785 -9.42 5.33 25.67
C GLY A 785 -8.47 5.00 26.83
N TYR A 786 -7.23 4.72 26.47
CA TYR A 786 -6.15 4.35 27.38
C TYR A 786 -4.84 4.77 26.73
N CYS A 787 -4.00 5.52 27.44
CA CYS A 787 -2.59 5.61 27.09
C CYS A 787 -1.91 4.38 27.68
N PRO A 788 -1.32 3.48 26.88
CA PRO A 788 -0.25 2.63 27.37
C PRO A 788 0.80 3.49 28.06
N SER A 789 1.37 2.99 29.14
CA SER A 789 2.51 3.65 29.78
C SER A 789 3.80 3.05 29.27
N ASP A 790 4.80 3.90 29.09
CA ASP A 790 6.19 3.47 29.03
C ASP A 790 6.51 2.68 30.30
N CYS A 791 7.06 1.49 30.13
CA CYS A 791 7.38 0.57 31.23
C CYS A 791 8.89 0.45 31.39
N PRO A 792 9.41 0.20 32.61
CA PRO A 792 10.84 0.02 32.82
C PRO A 792 11.41 -1.12 31.98
N THR A 793 12.67 -1.00 31.56
CA THR A 793 13.39 -2.06 30.85
C THR A 793 13.30 -3.39 31.60
N GLY A 794 12.72 -4.41 30.97
CA GLY A 794 12.43 -5.71 31.61
C GLY A 794 10.96 -5.91 32.01
N GLU A 795 10.10 -4.89 31.90
CA GLU A 795 8.64 -5.02 31.97
C GLU A 795 7.98 -4.72 30.62
N VAL A 796 6.82 -5.34 30.37
CA VAL A 796 5.98 -5.05 29.20
C VAL A 796 4.75 -4.23 29.60
N ALA A 797 4.31 -3.36 28.70
CA ALA A 797 3.04 -2.66 28.85
C ALA A 797 1.87 -3.63 28.76
N CYS A 798 0.96 -3.55 29.73
CA CYS A 798 -0.24 -4.35 29.75
C CYS A 798 -1.31 -3.73 28.83
N ASP A 799 -1.78 -4.51 27.86
CA ASP A 799 -2.94 -4.21 27.03
C ASP A 799 -4.19 -3.91 27.85
N MET A 800 -5.13 -3.19 27.22
CA MET A 800 -6.52 -3.17 27.71
C MET A 800 -7.11 -4.58 27.73
N VAL A 801 -7.74 -4.93 28.85
CA VAL A 801 -8.31 -6.27 29.06
C VAL A 801 -9.81 -6.26 28.77
N GLU A 802 -10.33 -7.33 28.18
CA GLU A 802 -11.78 -7.47 27.99
C GLU A 802 -12.43 -7.76 29.35
N ASP A 803 -13.40 -6.94 29.76
CA ASP A 803 -14.18 -7.13 30.98
C ASP A 803 -15.45 -7.91 30.68
N TYR A 804 -15.92 -8.69 31.66
CA TYR A 804 -17.03 -9.62 31.48
C TYR A 804 -17.99 -9.54 32.67
N LEU A 805 -19.29 -9.66 32.38
CA LEU A 805 -20.27 -9.98 33.42
C LEU A 805 -20.11 -11.46 33.85
N PRO A 806 -20.56 -11.83 35.07
CA PRO A 806 -20.58 -13.22 35.58
C PRO A 806 -21.47 -14.23 34.80
N ASN A 807 -21.83 -13.92 33.57
CA ASN A 807 -22.59 -14.75 32.64
C ASN A 807 -21.91 -14.87 31.25
N GLY A 808 -20.63 -14.48 31.12
CA GLY A 808 -19.88 -14.53 29.87
C GLY A 808 -20.24 -13.44 28.85
N THR A 809 -20.95 -12.38 29.27
CA THR A 809 -21.20 -11.22 28.40
C THR A 809 -20.04 -10.23 28.53
N SER A 810 -19.28 -10.05 27.44
CA SER A 810 -18.28 -8.97 27.35
C SER A 810 -18.94 -7.60 27.55
N LEU A 811 -18.30 -6.78 28.38
CA LEU A 811 -18.63 -5.38 28.65
C LEU A 811 -17.85 -4.40 27.75
N GLY A 812 -16.84 -4.90 27.02
CA GLY A 812 -15.87 -4.11 26.27
C GLY A 812 -14.47 -4.19 26.87
N LEU A 813 -13.56 -3.39 26.31
CA LEU A 813 -12.19 -3.25 26.82
C LEU A 813 -12.17 -2.25 27.98
N VAL A 814 -11.43 -2.59 29.04
CA VAL A 814 -11.15 -1.72 30.19
C VAL A 814 -9.65 -1.60 30.41
N GLN A 815 -9.23 -0.54 31.09
CA GLN A 815 -7.83 -0.37 31.48
C GLN A 815 -7.41 -1.50 32.44
N PRO A 816 -6.20 -2.08 32.29
CA PRO A 816 -5.74 -3.15 33.15
C PRO A 816 -5.52 -2.64 34.58
N SER A 817 -5.69 -3.52 35.57
CA SER A 817 -5.52 -3.14 37.00
C SER A 817 -4.07 -2.92 37.42
N VAL A 818 -3.12 -3.28 36.55
CA VAL A 818 -1.69 -3.02 36.64
C VAL A 818 -1.22 -2.64 35.22
N LYS A 819 -0.44 -1.57 35.09
CA LYS A 819 -0.04 -1.02 33.77
C LYS A 819 1.18 -1.69 33.14
N CYS A 820 2.14 -2.11 33.95
CA CYS A 820 3.40 -2.73 33.53
C CYS A 820 3.61 -4.03 34.30
N ALA A 821 4.18 -5.05 33.67
CA ALA A 821 4.52 -6.30 34.35
C ALA A 821 5.70 -7.03 33.69
N ALA A 822 6.48 -7.79 34.47
CA ALA A 822 7.69 -8.49 34.01
C ALA A 822 7.53 -9.48 32.82
N SER A 823 6.31 -9.82 32.41
CA SER A 823 6.01 -10.40 31.10
C SER A 823 4.50 -10.31 30.82
N TYR A 824 4.10 -10.53 29.57
CA TYR A 824 2.68 -10.49 29.17
C TYR A 824 1.81 -11.43 30.03
N ASP A 825 2.31 -12.60 30.41
CA ASP A 825 1.56 -13.55 31.26
C ASP A 825 1.34 -13.07 32.70
N LYS A 826 2.06 -12.02 33.15
CA LYS A 826 1.86 -11.39 34.46
C LYS A 826 0.83 -10.26 34.42
N CYS A 827 0.46 -9.75 33.25
CA CYS A 827 -0.54 -8.69 33.10
C CYS A 827 -1.95 -9.19 33.50
N PRO A 828 -2.55 -8.66 34.59
CA PRO A 828 -3.75 -9.21 35.21
C PRO A 828 -5.01 -8.94 34.39
N CYS A 829 -5.85 -9.97 34.25
CA CYS A 829 -7.16 -9.85 33.63
C CYS A 829 -8.22 -9.23 34.56
N SER A 830 -9.37 -8.88 33.97
CA SER A 830 -10.58 -8.50 34.72
C SER A 830 -11.05 -9.65 35.63
N LYS A 831 -11.82 -9.33 36.68
CA LYS A 831 -12.20 -10.28 37.74
C LYS A 831 -12.99 -11.50 37.23
N GLU A 832 -13.71 -11.34 36.13
CA GLU A 832 -14.51 -12.39 35.50
C GLU A 832 -13.79 -13.00 34.28
N ALA A 833 -12.48 -12.75 34.12
CA ALA A 833 -11.64 -13.27 33.05
C ALA A 833 -10.42 -14.08 33.56
N SER A 834 -9.92 -14.96 32.70
CA SER A 834 -8.67 -15.71 32.87
C SER A 834 -7.70 -15.33 31.75
N ARG A 835 -6.40 -15.26 32.08
CA ARG A 835 -5.37 -15.11 31.04
C ARG A 835 -5.03 -16.47 30.45
N CYS A 836 -4.93 -16.51 29.12
CA CYS A 836 -4.48 -17.66 28.36
C CYS A 836 -3.18 -17.31 27.63
N PRO A 837 -2.20 -18.24 27.59
CA PRO A 837 -1.03 -18.12 26.74
C PRO A 837 -1.46 -17.75 25.32
N ASN A 838 -0.73 -16.82 24.69
CA ASN A 838 -0.90 -16.42 23.29
C ASN A 838 -2.30 -15.87 22.90
N GLN A 839 -3.24 -15.70 23.84
CA GLN A 839 -4.62 -15.24 23.56
C GLN A 839 -5.12 -14.09 24.44
N GLY A 840 -4.38 -13.71 25.49
CA GLY A 840 -4.78 -12.63 26.39
C GLY A 840 -5.92 -13.03 27.33
N CYS A 841 -6.85 -12.12 27.60
CA CYS A 841 -7.91 -12.31 28.60
C CYS A 841 -9.24 -12.78 27.98
N ILE A 842 -9.64 -14.01 28.30
CA ILE A 842 -10.96 -14.59 27.94
C ILE A 842 -11.84 -14.72 29.18
N PHE A 843 -13.16 -14.95 29.02
CA PHE A 843 -14.05 -15.18 30.16
C PHE A 843 -13.57 -16.37 31.02
N LYS A 844 -13.59 -16.25 32.35
CA LYS A 844 -12.90 -17.20 33.26
C LYS A 844 -13.42 -18.64 33.24
N ASP A 845 -14.68 -18.84 32.85
CA ASP A 845 -15.29 -20.18 32.71
C ASP A 845 -15.18 -20.71 31.27
N GLU A 846 -14.60 -19.92 30.35
CA GLU A 846 -14.22 -20.33 28.99
C GLU A 846 -12.79 -20.87 29.05
N GLY A 847 -12.56 -22.06 28.50
CA GLY A 847 -11.23 -22.70 28.53
C GLY A 847 -10.29 -22.07 27.50
N CYS A 848 -9.00 -21.96 27.84
CA CYS A 848 -7.98 -21.57 26.87
C CYS A 848 -8.00 -22.51 25.66
N ALA A 849 -7.77 -21.95 24.47
CA ALA A 849 -7.61 -22.74 23.25
C ALA A 849 -6.49 -23.78 23.44
N ALA A 850 -6.71 -25.00 22.98
CA ALA A 850 -5.75 -26.07 23.20
C ALA A 850 -4.52 -25.89 22.29
N GLU A 851 -3.33 -25.81 22.87
CA GLU A 851 -2.07 -25.91 22.12
C GLU A 851 -1.71 -27.40 21.99
N CYS A 852 -1.52 -27.87 20.76
CA CYS A 852 -1.39 -29.31 20.46
C CYS A 852 0.01 -29.67 20.01
N GLY A 853 0.53 -30.79 20.50
CA GLY A 853 1.83 -31.29 20.06
C GLY A 853 1.80 -31.70 18.58
N ALA A 854 2.95 -31.71 17.90
CA ALA A 854 2.97 -31.91 16.46
C ALA A 854 2.48 -33.29 15.96
N ASN A 855 2.42 -34.30 16.84
CA ASN A 855 1.81 -35.59 16.54
C ASN A 855 0.27 -35.60 16.69
N GLU A 856 -0.30 -34.48 17.14
CA GLU A 856 -1.71 -34.27 17.42
C GLU A 856 -2.36 -33.29 16.44
N LYS A 857 -3.68 -33.20 16.50
CA LYS A 857 -4.50 -32.19 15.82
C LYS A 857 -5.53 -31.64 16.80
N LYS A 858 -5.89 -30.38 16.60
CA LYS A 858 -6.96 -29.70 17.34
C LYS A 858 -8.33 -30.26 16.90
N CYS A 859 -9.11 -30.72 17.87
CA CYS A 859 -10.48 -31.16 17.72
C CYS A 859 -11.42 -30.25 18.52
N TYR A 860 -12.66 -30.12 18.03
CA TYR A 860 -13.72 -29.34 18.66
C TYR A 860 -14.84 -30.29 19.12
N VAL A 861 -15.11 -30.33 20.43
CA VAL A 861 -16.25 -31.03 21.02
C VAL A 861 -17.32 -30.00 21.33
N SER A 862 -18.25 -29.87 20.39
CA SER A 862 -19.44 -29.05 20.53
C SER A 862 -20.57 -29.87 21.17
N ASP A 863 -20.96 -29.56 22.40
CA ASP A 863 -22.17 -30.09 23.05
C ASP A 863 -23.37 -29.24 22.59
N PHE A 864 -24.46 -29.87 22.18
CA PHE A 864 -25.71 -29.20 21.81
C PHE A 864 -26.90 -29.69 22.66
N THR A 865 -27.97 -28.91 22.68
CA THR A 865 -29.29 -29.33 23.18
C THR A 865 -29.97 -30.27 22.20
N GLU A 866 -30.97 -31.03 22.65
CA GLU A 866 -31.84 -31.83 21.77
C GLU A 866 -32.54 -30.99 20.68
N GLY A 867 -32.68 -29.67 20.90
CA GLY A 867 -33.21 -28.70 19.94
C GLY A 867 -32.19 -28.06 19.00
N GLY A 868 -30.93 -28.52 18.98
CA GLY A 868 -29.89 -28.02 18.06
C GLY A 868 -29.28 -26.67 18.44
N VAL A 869 -29.53 -26.15 19.65
CA VAL A 869 -28.83 -24.96 20.18
C VAL A 869 -27.54 -25.39 20.88
N LEU A 870 -26.41 -24.76 20.55
CA LEU A 870 -25.10 -25.00 21.14
C LEU A 870 -25.13 -24.73 22.66
N ILE A 871 -24.57 -25.65 23.46
CA ILE A 871 -24.41 -25.54 24.92
C ILE A 871 -23.00 -25.06 25.25
N SER A 872 -21.98 -25.72 24.67
CA SER A 872 -20.57 -25.41 24.86
C SER A 872 -19.77 -25.93 23.67
N ASP A 873 -18.63 -25.31 23.40
CA ASP A 873 -17.62 -25.82 22.46
C ASP A 873 -16.31 -25.96 23.26
N GLN A 874 -15.58 -27.06 23.07
CA GLN A 874 -14.33 -27.34 23.78
C GLN A 874 -13.25 -27.78 22.81
N GLU A 875 -12.10 -27.11 22.86
CA GLU A 875 -10.91 -27.52 22.13
C GLU A 875 -10.09 -28.53 22.92
N PHE A 876 -9.58 -29.54 22.24
CA PHE A 876 -8.70 -30.56 22.81
C PHE A 876 -7.84 -31.19 21.71
N CYS A 877 -6.72 -31.76 22.10
CA CYS A 877 -5.78 -32.38 21.18
C CYS A 877 -6.00 -33.89 21.14
N VAL A 878 -5.92 -34.47 19.94
CA VAL A 878 -5.90 -35.93 19.72
C VAL A 878 -4.81 -36.28 18.71
N PRO A 879 -4.22 -37.49 18.72
CA PRO A 879 -3.28 -37.91 17.69
C PRO A 879 -3.81 -37.68 16.27
N LYS A 880 -2.97 -37.23 15.32
CA LYS A 880 -3.38 -36.88 13.94
C LYS A 880 -4.19 -37.99 13.24
N LYS A 881 -3.88 -39.26 13.56
CA LYS A 881 -4.52 -40.47 13.02
C LYS A 881 -5.84 -40.85 13.70
N ASP A 882 -6.10 -40.36 14.90
CA ASP A 882 -7.35 -40.61 15.63
C ASP A 882 -8.47 -39.73 15.07
N THR A 883 -9.72 -40.05 15.42
CA THR A 883 -10.88 -39.27 14.99
C THR A 883 -11.35 -38.35 16.11
N CYS A 884 -11.68 -37.09 15.76
CA CYS A 884 -12.28 -36.17 16.72
C CYS A 884 -13.54 -36.79 17.32
N GLN A 885 -13.64 -36.80 18.65
CA GLN A 885 -14.89 -37.16 19.33
C GLN A 885 -15.92 -36.05 19.12
N CYS A 886 -17.20 -36.39 19.25
CA CYS A 886 -18.31 -35.46 19.08
C CYS A 886 -19.08 -35.29 20.40
N GLY A 887 -19.52 -34.06 20.69
CA GLY A 887 -20.24 -33.73 21.93
C GLY A 887 -21.67 -34.26 21.99
N LYS A 888 -22.33 -34.07 23.13
CA LYS A 888 -23.73 -34.47 23.34
C LYS A 888 -24.66 -33.90 22.29
N ASN A 889 -25.61 -34.73 21.87
CA ASN A 889 -26.61 -34.42 20.84
C ASN A 889 -26.03 -34.01 19.48
N THR A 890 -24.76 -34.34 19.22
CA THR A 890 -24.16 -34.30 17.88
C THR A 890 -23.87 -35.69 17.34
N ALA A 891 -23.67 -35.77 16.03
CA ALA A 891 -23.14 -36.94 15.35
C ALA A 891 -22.14 -36.52 14.27
N LYS A 892 -21.11 -37.35 14.10
CA LYS A 892 -20.03 -37.16 13.13
C LYS A 892 -20.53 -37.38 11.70
N CYS A 893 -20.10 -36.57 10.73
CA CYS A 893 -20.28 -36.89 9.32
C CYS A 893 -19.37 -38.05 8.90
N ASP A 894 -19.89 -38.99 8.11
CA ASP A 894 -19.16 -40.18 7.70
C ASP A 894 -17.91 -39.78 6.87
N ASN A 895 -16.72 -40.27 7.25
CA ASN A 895 -15.41 -39.92 6.71
C ASN A 895 -14.94 -38.46 6.91
N SER A 896 -15.55 -37.69 7.83
CA SER A 896 -15.13 -36.31 8.15
C SER A 896 -14.97 -36.11 9.65
N ASP A 897 -14.02 -35.25 10.08
CA ASP A 897 -13.92 -34.87 11.49
C ASP A 897 -15.03 -33.90 11.96
N LEU A 898 -15.88 -33.42 11.05
CA LEU A 898 -17.03 -32.55 11.34
C LEU A 898 -18.10 -33.25 12.19
N CYS A 899 -18.35 -32.70 13.37
CA CYS A 899 -19.46 -33.05 14.25
C CYS A 899 -20.61 -32.04 14.09
N LEU A 900 -21.83 -32.51 13.87
CA LEU A 900 -23.03 -31.66 13.69
C LEU A 900 -24.14 -32.06 14.66
N PRO A 901 -25.06 -31.15 15.04
CA PRO A 901 -26.29 -31.52 15.74
C PRO A 901 -27.00 -32.71 15.08
N LEU A 902 -27.62 -33.59 15.88
CA LEU A 902 -28.32 -34.77 15.34
C LEU A 902 -29.35 -34.41 14.25
N ALA A 903 -30.02 -33.26 14.36
CA ALA A 903 -30.96 -32.74 13.37
C ALA A 903 -30.28 -32.11 12.12
N GLU A 904 -29.01 -31.71 12.21
CA GLU A 904 -28.26 -31.16 11.06
C GLU A 904 -27.45 -32.22 10.32
N LYS A 905 -26.98 -33.30 10.98
CA LYS A 905 -26.24 -34.38 10.29
C LYS A 905 -26.99 -34.90 9.06
N GLU A 906 -28.27 -35.24 9.20
CA GLU A 906 -29.08 -35.78 8.11
C GLU A 906 -29.32 -34.77 6.96
N LEU A 907 -29.13 -33.47 7.19
CA LEU A 907 -29.34 -32.43 6.18
C LEU A 907 -28.04 -31.99 5.48
N VAL A 908 -26.94 -31.88 6.23
CA VAL A 908 -25.64 -31.41 5.73
C VAL A 908 -24.79 -32.56 5.19
N CYS A 909 -24.93 -33.75 5.78
CA CYS A 909 -24.26 -34.99 5.40
C CYS A 909 -25.29 -36.13 5.16
N PRO A 910 -26.26 -35.96 4.25
CA PRO A 910 -27.31 -36.95 3.95
C PRO A 910 -26.76 -38.25 3.34
N CYS A 911 -25.54 -38.21 2.81
CA CYS A 911 -24.89 -39.27 2.05
C CYS A 911 -23.56 -39.67 2.70
N LYS A 912 -23.13 -40.90 2.46
CA LYS A 912 -21.83 -41.39 2.95
C LYS A 912 -20.69 -40.72 2.18
N GLY A 913 -19.49 -40.69 2.74
CA GLY A 913 -18.27 -40.19 2.08
C GLY A 913 -17.75 -41.03 0.90
N SER A 914 -18.63 -41.64 0.12
CA SER A 914 -18.40 -42.26 -1.21
C SER A 914 -19.62 -42.07 -2.14
N GLU A 915 -20.52 -41.17 -1.75
CA GLU A 915 -21.82 -40.92 -2.37
C GLU A 915 -22.10 -39.41 -2.48
N THR A 916 -22.22 -38.90 -3.69
CA THR A 916 -22.60 -37.52 -4.02
C THR A 916 -24.08 -37.29 -3.71
N SER A 917 -24.37 -36.15 -3.08
CA SER A 917 -25.73 -35.71 -2.74
C SER A 917 -26.43 -35.03 -3.92
N CYS A 918 -27.32 -35.75 -4.61
CA CYS A 918 -28.19 -35.19 -5.65
C CYS A 918 -29.48 -34.62 -5.06
N ASN A 919 -29.79 -33.34 -5.32
CA ASN A 919 -31.08 -32.76 -4.97
C ASN A 919 -32.08 -32.95 -6.13
N VAL A 920 -33.09 -33.79 -5.91
CA VAL A 920 -34.00 -34.29 -6.94
C VAL A 920 -35.41 -33.72 -6.74
N ALA A 921 -35.88 -32.94 -7.71
CA ALA A 921 -37.23 -32.36 -7.69
C ALA A 921 -38.30 -33.38 -8.12
N ASP A 922 -39.30 -33.58 -7.26
CA ASP A 922 -40.56 -34.28 -7.57
C ASP A 922 -41.59 -33.27 -8.06
N TYR A 923 -42.20 -33.50 -9.21
CA TYR A 923 -43.26 -32.66 -9.78
C TYR A 923 -44.64 -33.32 -9.66
N ASP A 924 -45.71 -32.53 -9.71
CA ASP A 924 -47.07 -33.05 -9.82
C ASP A 924 -47.44 -33.39 -11.28
N LYS A 925 -48.71 -33.78 -11.48
CA LYS A 925 -49.26 -34.07 -12.80
C LYS A 925 -49.51 -32.82 -13.66
N ASN A 926 -49.21 -31.62 -13.17
CA ASN A 926 -49.33 -30.33 -13.85
C ASN A 926 -47.96 -29.67 -14.11
N GLY A 927 -46.85 -30.29 -13.68
CA GLY A 927 -45.50 -29.74 -13.84
C GLY A 927 -45.11 -28.71 -12.77
N VAL A 928 -45.81 -28.68 -11.62
CA VAL A 928 -45.45 -27.85 -10.46
C VAL A 928 -44.59 -28.67 -9.50
N VAL A 929 -43.53 -28.08 -8.94
CA VAL A 929 -42.68 -28.75 -7.94
C VAL A 929 -43.49 -29.07 -6.67
N THR A 930 -43.57 -30.34 -6.32
CA THR A 930 -44.25 -30.86 -5.11
C THR A 930 -43.32 -31.04 -3.92
N GLY A 931 -42.02 -31.19 -4.19
CA GLY A 931 -40.99 -31.31 -3.17
C GLY A 931 -39.63 -31.58 -3.78
N PHE A 932 -38.61 -31.55 -2.94
CA PHE A 932 -37.27 -32.02 -3.26
C PHE A 932 -36.97 -33.23 -2.36
N SER A 933 -36.27 -34.21 -2.91
CA SER A 933 -35.68 -35.30 -2.13
C SER A 933 -34.18 -35.35 -2.42
N THR A 934 -33.36 -35.51 -1.39
CA THR A 934 -31.95 -35.78 -1.58
C THR A 934 -31.77 -37.28 -1.87
N GLN A 935 -31.07 -37.59 -2.95
CA GLN A 935 -30.75 -38.94 -3.38
C GLN A 935 -29.22 -39.09 -3.38
N CYS A 936 -28.72 -40.09 -2.66
CA CYS A 936 -27.30 -40.39 -2.61
C CYS A 936 -26.93 -41.31 -3.77
N VAL A 937 -26.04 -40.85 -4.64
CA VAL A 937 -25.52 -41.62 -5.77
C VAL A 937 -24.03 -41.84 -5.58
N LYS A 938 -23.49 -42.99 -5.99
CA LYS A 938 -22.03 -43.18 -5.95
C LYS A 938 -21.33 -42.07 -6.78
N ASP A 939 -20.21 -41.55 -6.29
CA ASP A 939 -19.45 -40.51 -6.98
C ASP A 939 -19.16 -40.87 -8.45
N GLY A 940 -19.29 -39.87 -9.33
CA GLY A 940 -19.23 -40.04 -10.80
C GLY A 940 -20.51 -40.59 -11.45
N THR A 941 -21.58 -40.87 -10.69
CA THR A 941 -22.87 -41.31 -11.26
C THR A 941 -23.82 -40.13 -11.48
N ALA A 942 -24.49 -40.05 -12.63
CA ALA A 942 -25.47 -39.01 -12.91
C ALA A 942 -26.70 -39.11 -11.98
N CYS A 943 -27.20 -37.96 -11.51
CA CYS A 943 -28.34 -37.86 -10.61
C CYS A 943 -29.63 -38.46 -11.21
N PRO A 944 -30.43 -39.23 -10.44
CA PRO A 944 -31.75 -39.68 -10.86
C PRO A 944 -32.73 -38.50 -10.88
N CYS A 945 -33.72 -38.56 -11.78
CA CYS A 945 -34.79 -37.57 -11.85
C CYS A 945 -36.04 -38.01 -11.06
N GLY A 946 -36.79 -37.04 -10.54
CA GLY A 946 -37.91 -37.29 -9.60
C GLY A 946 -39.22 -37.75 -10.25
N LYS A 947 -40.26 -37.88 -9.43
CA LYS A 947 -41.60 -38.25 -9.89
C LYS A 947 -42.14 -37.23 -10.89
N ASN A 948 -42.79 -37.73 -11.94
CA ASN A 948 -43.33 -36.93 -13.05
C ASN A 948 -42.29 -36.02 -13.73
N THR A 949 -41.05 -36.52 -13.89
CA THR A 949 -40.01 -35.89 -14.71
C THR A 949 -39.66 -36.72 -15.95
N ILE A 950 -38.97 -36.10 -16.90
CA ILE A 950 -38.13 -36.77 -17.90
C ILE A 950 -36.69 -36.31 -17.72
N SER A 951 -35.73 -37.22 -17.93
CA SER A 951 -34.31 -36.92 -17.94
C SER A 951 -33.91 -36.46 -19.34
N CYS A 952 -33.44 -35.23 -19.45
CA CYS A 952 -33.00 -34.60 -20.69
C CYS A 952 -31.48 -34.40 -20.67
N PRO A 953 -30.77 -34.52 -21.80
CA PRO A 953 -29.40 -34.02 -21.88
C PRO A 953 -29.38 -32.55 -21.48
N ASP A 954 -28.43 -32.13 -20.64
CA ASP A 954 -28.21 -30.71 -20.41
C ASP A 954 -27.75 -30.09 -21.76
N PRO A 955 -28.40 -29.03 -22.27
CA PRO A 955 -28.05 -28.46 -23.57
C PRO A 955 -26.65 -27.84 -23.60
N ASN A 956 -26.01 -27.70 -22.43
CA ASN A 956 -24.69 -27.10 -22.24
C ASN A 956 -23.61 -28.16 -21.98
N ASP A 957 -23.98 -29.32 -21.44
CA ASP A 957 -23.09 -30.44 -21.14
C ASP A 957 -23.80 -31.76 -21.52
N VAL A 958 -23.32 -32.41 -22.57
CA VAL A 958 -23.92 -33.63 -23.13
C VAL A 958 -23.77 -34.88 -22.24
N LEU A 959 -22.93 -34.84 -21.21
CA LEU A 959 -22.77 -35.92 -20.22
C LEU A 959 -23.74 -35.75 -19.04
N LYS A 960 -23.99 -34.49 -18.66
CA LYS A 960 -24.94 -34.09 -17.62
C LYS A 960 -26.39 -34.15 -18.11
N LYS A 961 -27.32 -34.23 -17.16
CA LYS A 961 -28.76 -34.37 -17.46
C LYS A 961 -29.60 -33.47 -16.56
N GLU A 962 -30.40 -32.61 -17.18
CA GLU A 962 -31.42 -31.79 -16.51
C GLU A 962 -32.71 -32.62 -16.35
N CYS A 963 -33.39 -32.47 -15.21
CA CYS A 963 -34.60 -33.20 -14.87
C CYS A 963 -35.82 -32.28 -15.01
N VAL A 964 -36.51 -32.33 -16.15
CA VAL A 964 -37.64 -31.42 -16.46
C VAL A 964 -39.00 -32.11 -16.24
N PRO A 965 -40.07 -31.39 -15.89
CA PRO A 965 -41.39 -32.00 -15.67
C PRO A 965 -41.94 -32.70 -16.93
N SER A 966 -42.50 -33.90 -16.73
CA SER A 966 -43.09 -34.71 -17.81
C SER A 966 -44.51 -34.27 -18.21
N HIS A 967 -45.07 -33.25 -17.56
CA HIS A 967 -46.39 -32.71 -17.92
C HIS A 967 -46.29 -31.92 -19.23
N ASN A 968 -47.21 -32.16 -20.17
CA ASN A 968 -47.25 -31.64 -21.55
C ASN A 968 -46.02 -31.99 -22.44
N HIS A 969 -44.84 -32.21 -21.87
CA HIS A 969 -43.59 -32.49 -22.54
C HIS A 969 -43.40 -33.99 -22.84
N LYS A 970 -43.91 -34.46 -24.00
CA LYS A 970 -43.57 -35.78 -24.58
C LYS A 970 -42.14 -35.87 -25.15
N LYS A 971 -41.45 -34.73 -25.19
CA LYS A 971 -40.05 -34.51 -25.55
C LYS A 971 -39.51 -33.47 -24.58
N CYS A 972 -38.20 -33.46 -24.36
CA CYS A 972 -37.51 -32.33 -23.77
C CYS A 972 -37.91 -31.01 -24.45
N PRO A 973 -37.96 -29.88 -23.72
CA PRO A 973 -37.92 -28.57 -24.37
C PRO A 973 -36.69 -28.50 -25.28
N GLU A 974 -36.86 -27.96 -26.49
CA GLU A 974 -35.79 -27.82 -27.49
C GLU A 974 -35.37 -26.34 -27.54
N PRO A 975 -34.44 -25.89 -26.66
CA PRO A 975 -33.72 -24.63 -26.87
C PRO A 975 -32.88 -24.73 -28.14
N CYS A 976 -32.39 -23.60 -28.68
CA CYS A 976 -31.49 -23.65 -29.82
C CYS A 976 -30.20 -24.37 -29.44
N THR A 977 -29.78 -25.32 -30.28
CA THR A 977 -28.42 -25.90 -30.21
C THR A 977 -27.39 -24.79 -30.46
N VAL A 978 -26.15 -24.99 -30.03
CA VAL A 978 -25.06 -24.03 -30.30
C VAL A 978 -24.96 -23.72 -31.80
N ASP A 979 -25.03 -24.76 -32.65
CA ASP A 979 -25.02 -24.62 -34.12
C ASP A 979 -26.20 -23.77 -34.65
N ALA A 980 -27.36 -23.81 -33.98
CA ALA A 980 -28.53 -22.99 -34.34
C ALA A 980 -28.39 -21.54 -33.84
N ILE A 981 -27.78 -21.33 -32.66
CA ILE A 981 -27.45 -19.99 -32.13
C ILE A 981 -26.44 -19.28 -33.05
N VAL A 982 -25.39 -19.98 -33.45
CA VAL A 982 -24.40 -19.48 -34.44
C VAL A 982 -25.05 -19.22 -35.81
N ALA A 983 -26.12 -19.96 -36.16
CA ALA A 983 -26.97 -19.68 -37.33
C ALA A 983 -28.06 -18.61 -37.09
N GLY A 984 -27.92 -17.76 -36.06
CA GLY A 984 -28.80 -16.63 -35.75
C GLY A 984 -30.14 -17.00 -35.11
N GLN A 985 -30.38 -18.26 -34.75
CA GLN A 985 -31.62 -18.66 -34.07
C GLN A 985 -31.54 -18.36 -32.57
N GLN A 986 -32.66 -17.98 -31.96
CA GLN A 986 -32.74 -17.56 -30.57
C GLN A 986 -33.64 -18.48 -29.73
N THR A 987 -33.18 -18.83 -28.52
CA THR A 987 -34.00 -19.55 -27.54
C THR A 987 -35.00 -18.58 -26.91
N CYS A 988 -36.27 -18.71 -27.28
CA CYS A 988 -37.37 -17.97 -26.68
C CYS A 988 -37.90 -18.70 -25.44
N VAL A 989 -37.90 -18.01 -24.29
CA VAL A 989 -38.47 -18.50 -23.03
C VAL A 989 -39.76 -17.74 -22.72
N GLN A 990 -40.89 -18.45 -22.67
CA GLN A 990 -42.21 -17.88 -22.41
C GLN A 990 -42.73 -18.34 -21.03
N ILE A 991 -42.64 -17.47 -20.04
CA ILE A 991 -43.30 -17.69 -18.75
C ILE A 991 -44.79 -17.36 -18.89
N ASN A 992 -45.65 -18.27 -18.43
CA ASN A 992 -47.09 -18.12 -18.42
C ASN A 992 -47.57 -18.01 -16.98
N LEU A 993 -48.50 -17.09 -16.71
CA LEU A 993 -49.13 -16.86 -15.42
C LEU A 993 -50.62 -17.20 -15.44
N ASP A 994 -51.19 -17.47 -14.27
CA ASP A 994 -52.65 -17.56 -14.07
C ASP A 994 -53.31 -16.16 -13.91
N ASP A 995 -54.63 -16.16 -13.71
CA ASP A 995 -55.46 -14.97 -13.48
C ASP A 995 -55.12 -14.19 -12.20
N LYS A 996 -54.21 -14.72 -11.37
CA LYS A 996 -53.78 -14.18 -10.07
C LYS A 996 -52.27 -13.87 -10.06
N GLY A 997 -51.58 -14.03 -11.19
CA GLY A 997 -50.14 -13.84 -11.30
C GLY A 997 -49.30 -14.93 -10.63
N ASN A 998 -49.83 -16.14 -10.41
CA ASN A 998 -49.01 -17.31 -10.06
C ASN A 998 -48.39 -17.92 -11.33
N PHE A 999 -47.25 -18.60 -11.20
CA PHE A 999 -46.67 -19.37 -12.29
C PHE A 999 -47.61 -20.51 -12.73
N LYS A 1000 -47.84 -20.61 -14.05
CA LYS A 1000 -48.72 -21.61 -14.68
C LYS A 1000 -47.92 -22.63 -15.50
N SER A 1001 -46.99 -22.17 -16.33
CA SER A 1001 -46.11 -23.01 -17.15
C SER A 1001 -44.98 -22.19 -17.78
N GLU A 1002 -43.87 -22.83 -18.14
CA GLU A 1002 -42.83 -22.25 -18.98
C GLU A 1002 -42.78 -22.98 -20.34
N THR A 1003 -42.68 -22.23 -21.44
CA THR A 1003 -42.50 -22.78 -22.78
C THR A 1003 -41.14 -22.34 -23.31
N VAL A 1004 -40.25 -23.27 -23.65
CA VAL A 1004 -38.97 -22.98 -24.30
C VAL A 1004 -39.00 -23.45 -25.74
N THR A 1005 -38.69 -22.56 -26.68
CA THR A 1005 -38.69 -22.84 -28.13
C THR A 1005 -37.53 -22.13 -28.82
N CYS A 1006 -36.75 -22.87 -29.62
CA CYS A 1006 -35.88 -22.24 -30.61
C CYS A 1006 -36.71 -21.56 -31.73
N ILE A 1007 -36.43 -20.29 -32.04
CA ILE A 1007 -37.08 -19.52 -33.11
C ILE A 1007 -36.01 -18.81 -33.97
N SER A 1008 -36.32 -18.49 -35.22
CA SER A 1008 -35.35 -17.84 -36.12
C SER A 1008 -35.04 -16.39 -35.74
N GLU A 1009 -33.89 -15.88 -36.18
CA GLU A 1009 -33.37 -14.51 -35.95
C GLU A 1009 -34.43 -13.40 -35.99
N ASN A 1010 -35.30 -13.44 -37.00
CA ASN A 1010 -36.30 -12.41 -37.28
C ASN A 1010 -37.68 -12.69 -36.65
N ALA A 1011 -37.84 -13.80 -35.94
CA ALA A 1011 -39.05 -14.10 -35.19
C ALA A 1011 -39.00 -13.43 -33.81
N THR A 1012 -40.01 -12.64 -33.47
CA THR A 1012 -40.12 -12.09 -32.11
C THR A 1012 -40.64 -13.17 -31.16
N CYS A 1013 -39.92 -13.40 -30.06
CA CYS A 1013 -40.38 -14.26 -28.98
C CYS A 1013 -41.76 -13.77 -28.47
N GLY A 1014 -42.78 -14.63 -28.51
CA GLY A 1014 -44.12 -14.24 -28.07
C GLY A 1014 -44.16 -14.00 -26.55
N VAL A 1015 -45.07 -13.14 -26.08
CA VAL A 1015 -45.37 -13.09 -24.64
C VAL A 1015 -46.14 -14.34 -24.23
N GLY A 1016 -45.85 -14.87 -23.04
CA GLY A 1016 -46.67 -15.93 -22.45
C GLY A 1016 -48.00 -15.41 -21.94
N GLU A 1017 -48.91 -16.33 -21.60
CA GLU A 1017 -50.21 -15.99 -21.00
C GLU A 1017 -50.01 -15.19 -19.70
N GLY A 1018 -50.79 -14.13 -19.48
CA GLY A 1018 -50.62 -13.27 -18.29
C GLY A 1018 -49.37 -12.37 -18.29
N MET A 1019 -48.57 -12.36 -19.36
CA MET A 1019 -47.41 -11.46 -19.52
C MET A 1019 -47.64 -10.40 -20.61
N LYS A 1020 -46.84 -9.33 -20.57
CA LYS A 1020 -46.75 -8.28 -21.59
C LYS A 1020 -45.29 -7.91 -21.86
N ARG A 1021 -45.01 -7.38 -23.06
CA ARG A 1021 -43.67 -6.91 -23.45
C ARG A 1021 -43.57 -5.39 -23.25
N CYS A 1022 -42.50 -4.93 -22.62
CA CYS A 1022 -42.22 -3.52 -22.42
C CYS A 1022 -41.43 -2.91 -23.61
N PRO A 1023 -41.40 -1.57 -23.75
CA PRO A 1023 -40.59 -0.89 -24.77
C PRO A 1023 -39.08 -1.21 -24.68
N SER A 1024 -38.59 -1.59 -23.50
CA SER A 1024 -37.23 -2.07 -23.23
C SER A 1024 -36.94 -3.51 -23.70
N GLY A 1025 -37.92 -4.20 -24.30
CA GLY A 1025 -37.81 -5.61 -24.66
C GLY A 1025 -38.03 -6.59 -23.49
N ALA A 1026 -38.12 -6.11 -22.24
CA ALA A 1026 -38.47 -6.92 -21.08
C ALA A 1026 -39.85 -7.60 -21.22
N VAL A 1027 -40.03 -8.77 -20.59
CA VAL A 1027 -41.32 -9.49 -20.53
C VAL A 1027 -41.74 -9.64 -19.06
N ILE A 1028 -42.84 -8.98 -18.69
CA ILE A 1028 -43.30 -8.84 -17.30
C ILE A 1028 -44.78 -9.19 -17.15
N ALA A 1029 -45.24 -9.47 -15.93
CA ALA A 1029 -46.65 -9.70 -15.63
C ALA A 1029 -47.55 -8.52 -16.06
N VAL A 1030 -48.78 -8.80 -16.50
CA VAL A 1030 -49.70 -7.77 -17.05
C VAL A 1030 -50.07 -6.66 -16.06
N ASP A 1031 -49.97 -6.90 -14.75
CA ASP A 1031 -50.21 -5.94 -13.68
C ASP A 1031 -49.04 -4.97 -13.45
N THR A 1032 -47.82 -5.36 -13.81
CA THR A 1032 -46.58 -4.68 -13.42
C THR A 1032 -46.28 -3.51 -14.37
N THR A 1033 -45.92 -2.34 -13.86
CA THR A 1033 -45.65 -1.16 -14.71
C THR A 1033 -44.30 -1.28 -15.43
N CYS A 1034 -44.27 -1.04 -16.74
CA CYS A 1034 -43.01 -0.98 -17.50
C CYS A 1034 -42.16 0.21 -17.06
N VAL A 1035 -40.92 -0.06 -16.65
CA VAL A 1035 -39.91 0.94 -16.25
C VAL A 1035 -38.59 0.51 -16.88
N ASN A 1036 -37.90 1.42 -17.58
CA ASN A 1036 -36.65 1.07 -18.24
C ASN A 1036 -35.48 1.06 -17.23
N LYS A 1037 -35.40 0.00 -16.40
CA LYS A 1037 -34.36 -0.20 -15.38
C LYS A 1037 -32.94 -0.21 -15.95
N TYR A 1038 -32.80 -0.65 -17.19
CA TYR A 1038 -31.53 -0.75 -17.92
C TYR A 1038 -31.40 0.34 -18.98
N ALA A 1039 -32.05 1.49 -18.77
CA ALA A 1039 -31.68 2.70 -19.48
C ALA A 1039 -30.31 3.17 -18.98
N ALA A 1040 -29.26 3.02 -19.81
CA ALA A 1040 -28.13 3.94 -19.74
C ALA A 1040 -28.68 5.38 -19.75
N THR A 1041 -28.11 6.28 -18.95
CA THR A 1041 -28.71 7.58 -18.57
C THR A 1041 -28.68 8.59 -19.72
N SER A 1042 -29.48 8.33 -20.76
CA SER A 1042 -29.26 8.85 -22.11
C SER A 1042 -29.73 10.31 -22.30
N GLY A 1043 -28.97 11.25 -21.73
CA GLY A 1043 -29.05 12.68 -22.08
C GLY A 1043 -28.42 13.03 -23.44
N GLY A 1044 -27.59 12.14 -23.98
CA GLY A 1044 -26.87 12.35 -25.25
C GLY A 1044 -27.76 12.37 -26.50
N ARG A 1045 -27.48 13.30 -27.42
CA ARG A 1045 -28.18 13.41 -28.71
C ARG A 1045 -27.81 12.23 -29.63
N ARG A 1046 -28.81 11.55 -30.19
CA ARG A 1046 -28.61 10.54 -31.23
C ARG A 1046 -28.15 11.17 -32.55
N LEU A 1047 -27.01 10.73 -33.08
CA LEU A 1047 -26.65 10.85 -34.49
C LEU A 1047 -26.68 9.47 -35.19
N SER A 1048 -26.53 9.47 -36.52
CA SER A 1048 -26.99 8.38 -37.38
C SER A 1048 -26.13 7.11 -37.36
N SER A 1049 -26.73 5.99 -36.97
CA SER A 1049 -26.11 4.66 -37.04
C SER A 1049 -25.89 4.21 -38.49
N ARG A 1050 -24.63 3.90 -38.86
CA ARG A 1050 -24.30 3.21 -40.12
C ARG A 1050 -23.78 1.82 -39.78
N ARG A 1051 -24.51 0.76 -40.15
CA ARG A 1051 -24.11 -0.62 -39.86
C ARG A 1051 -22.79 -0.97 -40.55
N MET A 1052 -21.77 -1.35 -39.77
CA MET A 1052 -20.75 -2.30 -40.19
C MET A 1052 -20.93 -3.59 -39.37
N SER A 1053 -20.53 -4.73 -39.94
CA SER A 1053 -20.89 -6.05 -39.43
C SER A 1053 -19.65 -6.76 -38.90
N THR A 1054 -19.39 -6.62 -37.60
CA THR A 1054 -18.42 -7.47 -36.89
C THR A 1054 -19.05 -8.83 -36.58
N THR A 1055 -18.27 -9.89 -36.69
CA THR A 1055 -18.72 -11.27 -36.42
C THR A 1055 -18.80 -11.50 -34.92
N GLN A 1056 -19.98 -11.34 -34.31
CA GLN A 1056 -20.17 -11.61 -32.89
C GLN A 1056 -20.03 -13.09 -32.57
N THR A 1057 -19.06 -13.44 -31.72
CA THR A 1057 -19.00 -14.74 -31.03
C THR A 1057 -20.08 -14.78 -29.96
N ALA A 1058 -20.84 -15.88 -29.91
CA ALA A 1058 -21.95 -16.04 -28.97
C ALA A 1058 -21.44 -16.45 -27.58
N GLN A 1059 -20.90 -15.52 -26.81
CA GLN A 1059 -20.60 -15.75 -25.39
C GLN A 1059 -21.87 -16.05 -24.60
N ARG A 1060 -21.74 -16.92 -23.60
CA ARG A 1060 -22.72 -17.03 -22.53
C ARG A 1060 -22.20 -16.49 -21.22
N GLU A 1061 -23.11 -15.94 -20.45
CA GLU A 1061 -22.86 -15.34 -19.14
C GLU A 1061 -23.95 -15.86 -18.18
N THR A 1062 -23.51 -16.28 -17.00
CA THR A 1062 -24.36 -16.70 -15.89
C THR A 1062 -24.02 -15.83 -14.69
N CYS A 1063 -25.03 -15.25 -14.04
CA CYS A 1063 -24.85 -14.62 -12.74
C CYS A 1063 -25.75 -15.29 -11.69
N SER A 1064 -25.17 -15.66 -10.56
CA SER A 1064 -25.84 -16.25 -9.41
C SER A 1064 -25.90 -15.23 -8.26
N ALA A 1065 -27.11 -14.85 -7.85
CA ALA A 1065 -27.33 -13.94 -6.73
C ALA A 1065 -27.79 -14.71 -5.49
N ILE A 1066 -26.98 -14.67 -4.42
CA ILE A 1066 -27.28 -15.31 -3.14
C ILE A 1066 -27.88 -14.26 -2.20
N ILE A 1067 -29.19 -14.34 -2.00
CA ILE A 1067 -30.00 -13.49 -1.13
C ILE A 1067 -30.21 -14.18 0.22
N THR A 1068 -29.90 -13.50 1.32
CA THR A 1068 -30.17 -14.00 2.67
C THR A 1068 -31.60 -13.67 3.10
N MET A 1069 -32.25 -14.60 3.78
CA MET A 1069 -33.63 -14.51 4.26
C MET A 1069 -33.65 -14.58 5.79
N SER A 1070 -34.32 -13.62 6.42
CA SER A 1070 -34.55 -13.57 7.87
C SER A 1070 -35.66 -14.52 8.35
N SER A 1071 -36.49 -15.01 7.42
CA SER A 1071 -37.42 -16.12 7.66
C SER A 1071 -37.88 -16.76 6.35
N LEU A 1072 -38.20 -18.05 6.38
CA LEU A 1072 -38.97 -18.74 5.33
C LEU A 1072 -40.39 -19.05 5.79
N ARG A 1073 -41.29 -19.11 4.82
CA ARG A 1073 -42.62 -19.69 4.96
C ARG A 1073 -42.58 -21.20 4.72
N SER A 1074 -43.46 -21.95 5.38
CA SER A 1074 -43.60 -23.40 5.17
C SER A 1074 -44.04 -23.79 3.75
N ASP A 1075 -44.66 -22.87 2.99
CA ASP A 1075 -45.03 -23.09 1.58
C ASP A 1075 -44.00 -22.56 0.57
N ALA A 1076 -42.89 -21.97 1.02
CA ALA A 1076 -41.90 -21.28 0.17
C ALA A 1076 -41.40 -22.12 -1.02
N VAL A 1077 -41.07 -23.39 -0.75
CA VAL A 1077 -40.57 -24.35 -1.74
C VAL A 1077 -41.62 -24.58 -2.85
N SER A 1078 -42.90 -24.74 -2.48
CA SER A 1078 -44.02 -24.87 -3.44
C SER A 1078 -44.35 -23.57 -4.20
N LYS A 1079 -43.75 -22.45 -3.77
CA LYS A 1079 -43.92 -21.12 -4.38
C LYS A 1079 -42.70 -20.65 -5.16
N ALA A 1080 -41.59 -21.40 -5.17
CA ALA A 1080 -40.34 -21.00 -5.82
C ALA A 1080 -40.55 -20.52 -7.28
N GLU A 1081 -41.29 -21.25 -8.10
CA GLU A 1081 -41.58 -20.84 -9.50
C GLU A 1081 -42.40 -19.54 -9.61
N THR A 1082 -43.31 -19.28 -8.67
CA THR A 1082 -44.06 -18.03 -8.64
C THR A 1082 -43.19 -16.87 -8.14
N VAL A 1083 -42.30 -17.12 -7.18
CA VAL A 1083 -41.30 -16.14 -6.73
C VAL A 1083 -40.36 -15.79 -7.88
N ARG A 1084 -39.82 -16.80 -8.61
CA ARG A 1084 -38.98 -16.65 -9.80
C ARG A 1084 -39.65 -15.79 -10.87
N ALA A 1085 -40.89 -16.11 -11.25
CA ALA A 1085 -41.64 -15.35 -12.25
C ALA A 1085 -41.94 -13.90 -11.81
N LYS A 1086 -42.18 -13.67 -10.51
CA LYS A 1086 -42.36 -12.31 -9.96
C LYS A 1086 -41.05 -11.55 -9.80
N MET A 1087 -39.93 -12.21 -9.53
CA MET A 1087 -38.58 -11.60 -9.56
C MET A 1087 -38.21 -11.18 -10.98
N ASN A 1088 -38.43 -12.04 -11.99
CA ASN A 1088 -38.25 -11.69 -13.41
C ASN A 1088 -39.09 -10.46 -13.80
N SER A 1089 -40.33 -10.37 -13.31
CA SER A 1089 -41.22 -9.23 -13.54
C SER A 1089 -40.78 -7.97 -12.78
N ALA A 1090 -40.29 -8.10 -11.54
CA ALA A 1090 -39.80 -6.99 -10.73
C ALA A 1090 -38.49 -6.39 -11.28
N LEU A 1091 -37.59 -7.24 -11.77
CA LEU A 1091 -36.33 -6.87 -12.43
C LEU A 1091 -36.54 -6.38 -13.87
N GLN A 1092 -37.70 -6.66 -14.47
CA GLN A 1092 -38.01 -6.42 -15.88
C GLN A 1092 -36.98 -7.10 -16.79
N MET A 1093 -36.82 -8.41 -16.58
CA MET A 1093 -35.82 -9.23 -17.24
C MET A 1093 -36.04 -9.28 -18.78
N PRO A 1094 -34.99 -9.09 -19.60
CA PRO A 1094 -35.04 -9.32 -21.04
C PRO A 1094 -35.49 -10.75 -21.40
N GLY A 1095 -36.30 -10.89 -22.45
CA GLY A 1095 -36.86 -12.19 -22.86
C GLY A 1095 -35.88 -13.20 -23.49
N GLY A 1096 -34.58 -12.88 -23.51
CA GLY A 1096 -33.49 -13.77 -23.96
C GLY A 1096 -32.72 -14.45 -22.81
N PHE A 1097 -33.18 -14.26 -21.56
CA PHE A 1097 -32.56 -14.85 -20.36
C PHE A 1097 -33.42 -16.01 -19.82
N LYS A 1098 -32.78 -17.13 -19.46
CA LYS A 1098 -33.33 -18.13 -18.52
C LYS A 1098 -33.01 -17.63 -17.12
N SER A 1099 -33.86 -17.96 -16.16
CA SER A 1099 -33.51 -17.81 -14.74
C SER A 1099 -33.98 -19.03 -13.96
N THR A 1100 -33.30 -19.34 -12.85
CA THR A 1100 -33.66 -20.42 -11.92
C THR A 1100 -33.65 -19.91 -10.48
N LEU A 1101 -34.43 -20.53 -9.59
CA LEU A 1101 -34.53 -20.13 -8.19
C LEU A 1101 -34.43 -21.35 -7.28
N THR A 1102 -33.35 -21.43 -6.48
CA THR A 1102 -33.16 -22.47 -5.48
C THR A 1102 -33.30 -21.87 -4.07
N ILE A 1103 -34.26 -22.36 -3.30
CA ILE A 1103 -34.43 -21.96 -1.89
C ILE A 1103 -33.81 -23.04 -1.00
N LYS A 1104 -32.77 -22.70 -0.25
CA LYS A 1104 -32.11 -23.57 0.73
C LYS A 1104 -32.43 -23.06 2.14
N SER A 1105 -32.97 -23.92 3.00
CA SER A 1105 -32.96 -23.66 4.45
C SER A 1105 -31.50 -23.67 4.91
N SER A 1106 -30.98 -22.59 5.48
CA SER A 1106 -29.54 -22.49 5.79
C SER A 1106 -29.26 -22.78 7.26
N THR A 1107 -29.39 -24.05 7.62
CA THR A 1107 -28.65 -24.65 8.73
C THR A 1107 -27.24 -24.99 8.23
N SER A 1108 -26.27 -24.20 8.68
CA SER A 1108 -24.81 -24.40 8.61
C SER A 1108 -24.11 -24.43 7.22
N ARG A 1109 -23.18 -23.47 7.03
CA ARG A 1109 -21.88 -23.60 6.30
C ARG A 1109 -21.04 -22.31 6.30
N ARG A 1110 -21.65 -21.11 6.37
CA ARG A 1110 -20.91 -19.82 6.32
C ARG A 1110 -20.75 -19.11 7.68
N LEU A 1111 -21.35 -19.64 8.75
CA LEU A 1111 -21.21 -19.13 10.13
C LEU A 1111 -19.85 -19.47 10.76
N GLU A 1112 -19.14 -20.45 10.20
CA GLU A 1112 -17.94 -21.05 10.78
C GLU A 1112 -16.71 -20.13 10.80
N ARG A 1113 -16.60 -19.19 9.84
CA ARG A 1113 -15.46 -18.25 9.76
C ARG A 1113 -15.66 -16.97 10.59
N ASN A 1114 -16.83 -16.78 11.23
CA ASN A 1114 -17.18 -15.58 12.02
C ASN A 1114 -17.79 -15.93 13.39
N ARG A 1115 -17.28 -16.98 14.05
CA ARG A 1115 -17.88 -17.59 15.26
C ARG A 1115 -18.19 -16.58 16.40
N LYS A 1116 -17.39 -15.52 16.61
CA LYS A 1116 -17.64 -14.50 17.66
C LYS A 1116 -18.99 -13.77 17.54
N LEU A 1117 -19.62 -13.70 16.36
CA LEU A 1117 -20.94 -13.05 16.20
C LEU A 1117 -22.14 -13.94 16.57
N SER A 1118 -21.93 -15.26 16.69
CA SER A 1118 -23.00 -16.26 16.68
C SER A 1118 -23.92 -16.23 17.90
N ARG A 1119 -23.43 -15.79 19.08
CA ARG A 1119 -24.20 -15.75 20.35
C ARG A 1119 -25.42 -14.81 20.31
N LYS A 1120 -25.71 -14.09 19.19
CA LYS A 1120 -26.86 -13.17 19.02
C LYS A 1120 -27.85 -13.53 17.90
N LEU A 1121 -27.64 -14.58 17.09
CA LEU A 1121 -28.49 -14.93 15.94
C LEU A 1121 -29.20 -16.28 16.12
N SER A 1122 -30.25 -16.31 16.93
CA SER A 1122 -31.01 -17.53 17.28
C SER A 1122 -32.21 -17.85 16.36
N THR A 1123 -32.26 -17.27 15.17
CA THR A 1123 -33.28 -17.58 14.15
C THR A 1123 -32.61 -18.15 12.91
N ALA A 1124 -33.00 -19.36 12.50
CA ALA A 1124 -32.46 -20.03 11.32
C ALA A 1124 -32.63 -19.15 10.07
N ALA A 1125 -31.53 -18.60 9.59
CA ALA A 1125 -31.48 -17.92 8.30
C ALA A 1125 -31.78 -18.94 7.19
N ALA A 1126 -32.13 -18.42 6.01
CA ALA A 1126 -32.16 -19.20 4.79
C ALA A 1126 -31.49 -18.46 3.65
N THR A 1127 -31.09 -19.20 2.61
CA THR A 1127 -30.48 -18.63 1.42
C THR A 1127 -31.32 -18.94 0.18
N MET A 1128 -31.61 -17.88 -0.56
CA MET A 1128 -32.30 -17.91 -1.84
C MET A 1128 -31.28 -17.62 -2.91
N ILE A 1129 -30.98 -18.61 -3.74
CA ILE A 1129 -30.03 -18.50 -4.84
C ILE A 1129 -30.84 -18.30 -6.12
N PHE A 1130 -30.61 -17.19 -6.82
CA PHE A 1130 -31.30 -16.82 -8.05
C PHE A 1130 -30.28 -16.68 -9.18
N ASN A 1131 -30.31 -17.59 -10.14
CA ASN A 1131 -29.37 -17.60 -11.26
C ASN A 1131 -30.06 -17.02 -12.50
N ILE A 1132 -29.30 -16.27 -13.29
CA ILE A 1132 -29.72 -15.64 -14.54
C ILE A 1132 -28.69 -16.03 -15.60
N ASP A 1133 -29.14 -16.72 -16.66
CA ASP A 1133 -28.27 -17.22 -17.73
C ASP A 1133 -28.75 -16.68 -19.09
N ASN A 1134 -27.90 -15.94 -19.80
CA ASN A 1134 -28.25 -15.52 -21.16
C ASN A 1134 -28.27 -16.72 -22.12
N GLN A 1135 -29.19 -16.70 -23.08
CA GLN A 1135 -29.41 -17.85 -23.98
C GLN A 1135 -28.74 -17.68 -25.36
N GLY A 1136 -27.59 -16.99 -25.39
CA GLY A 1136 -26.74 -16.84 -26.58
C GLY A 1136 -27.12 -15.70 -27.54
N ILE A 1137 -27.76 -14.62 -27.06
CA ILE A 1137 -27.98 -13.39 -27.84
C ILE A 1137 -27.36 -12.21 -27.09
N SER A 1138 -26.79 -11.27 -27.84
CA SER A 1138 -26.44 -9.93 -27.38
C SER A 1138 -27.70 -9.08 -27.10
N SER A 1139 -28.33 -9.28 -25.93
CA SER A 1139 -29.21 -8.27 -25.35
C SER A 1139 -28.41 -7.02 -24.99
N SER A 1140 -29.02 -5.84 -25.07
CA SER A 1140 -28.41 -4.57 -24.62
C SER A 1140 -28.35 -4.42 -23.09
N VAL A 1141 -28.28 -5.56 -22.39
CA VAL A 1141 -28.25 -5.74 -20.94
C VAL A 1141 -27.50 -7.06 -20.71
N SER A 1142 -26.63 -7.14 -19.70
CA SER A 1142 -26.00 -8.40 -19.28
C SER A 1142 -26.69 -9.05 -18.06
N PRO A 1143 -26.59 -10.37 -17.85
CA PRO A 1143 -26.94 -11.02 -16.58
C PRO A 1143 -26.33 -10.34 -15.35
N GLY A 1144 -25.08 -9.91 -15.40
CA GLY A 1144 -24.40 -9.13 -14.35
C GLY A 1144 -25.10 -7.81 -14.04
N GLN A 1145 -25.55 -7.05 -15.06
CA GLN A 1145 -26.34 -5.83 -14.87
C GLN A 1145 -27.72 -6.11 -14.23
N VAL A 1146 -28.36 -7.23 -14.54
CA VAL A 1146 -29.60 -7.66 -13.86
C VAL A 1146 -29.32 -8.06 -12.40
N CYS A 1147 -28.19 -8.70 -12.13
CA CYS A 1147 -27.71 -9.04 -10.79
C CYS A 1147 -27.38 -7.82 -9.93
N GLU A 1148 -26.71 -6.79 -10.48
CA GLU A 1148 -26.47 -5.54 -9.76
C GLU A 1148 -27.78 -4.78 -9.50
N GLU A 1149 -28.74 -4.79 -10.43
CA GLU A 1149 -30.06 -4.24 -10.17
C GLU A 1149 -30.83 -5.03 -9.10
N LEU A 1150 -30.67 -6.35 -9.03
CA LEU A 1150 -31.19 -7.17 -7.94
C LEU A 1150 -30.54 -6.83 -6.59
N LYS A 1151 -29.21 -6.66 -6.56
CA LYS A 1151 -28.43 -6.23 -5.38
C LYS A 1151 -28.85 -4.83 -4.91
N LYS A 1152 -29.07 -3.88 -5.82
CA LYS A 1152 -29.67 -2.56 -5.55
C LYS A 1152 -31.10 -2.69 -4.98
N MET A 1153 -31.94 -3.56 -5.56
CA MET A 1153 -33.31 -3.78 -5.10
C MET A 1153 -33.40 -4.48 -3.73
N VAL A 1154 -32.43 -5.33 -3.35
CA VAL A 1154 -32.33 -5.88 -1.98
C VAL A 1154 -31.87 -4.81 -0.99
N LYS A 1155 -30.75 -4.11 -1.27
CA LYS A 1155 -30.23 -3.06 -0.38
C LYS A 1155 -31.27 -1.97 -0.08
N SER A 1156 -32.00 -1.52 -1.12
CA SER A 1156 -33.08 -0.54 -0.99
C SER A 1156 -34.40 -1.10 -0.43
N SER A 1157 -34.48 -2.40 -0.10
CA SER A 1157 -35.71 -3.09 0.33
C SER A 1157 -36.90 -2.82 -0.62
N SER A 1158 -36.63 -2.85 -1.93
CA SER A 1158 -37.56 -2.38 -2.97
C SER A 1158 -38.93 -3.06 -2.87
N PRO A 1159 -40.06 -2.31 -2.88
CA PRO A 1159 -41.39 -2.90 -2.73
C PRO A 1159 -41.72 -3.95 -3.78
N ALA A 1160 -41.23 -3.81 -5.02
CA ALA A 1160 -41.47 -4.78 -6.08
C ALA A 1160 -40.79 -6.14 -5.80
N LEU A 1161 -39.52 -6.12 -5.36
CA LEU A 1161 -38.79 -7.32 -4.99
C LEU A 1161 -39.33 -7.94 -3.69
N THR A 1162 -39.58 -7.10 -2.68
CA THR A 1162 -40.15 -7.53 -1.40
C THR A 1162 -41.51 -8.23 -1.60
N ASN A 1163 -42.37 -7.69 -2.46
CA ASN A 1163 -43.63 -8.33 -2.83
C ASN A 1163 -43.43 -9.65 -3.58
N ALA A 1164 -42.47 -9.75 -4.49
CA ALA A 1164 -42.13 -11.00 -5.20
C ALA A 1164 -41.65 -12.09 -4.23
N VAL A 1165 -40.75 -11.75 -3.31
CA VAL A 1165 -40.11 -12.67 -2.37
C VAL A 1165 -40.99 -12.99 -1.15
N SER A 1166 -42.02 -12.18 -0.84
CA SER A 1166 -42.99 -12.42 0.26
C SER A 1166 -43.74 -13.76 0.23
N LEU A 1167 -43.72 -14.44 -0.92
CA LEU A 1167 -44.29 -15.79 -1.10
C LEU A 1167 -43.32 -16.90 -0.65
N ALA A 1168 -42.02 -16.60 -0.56
CA ALA A 1168 -41.01 -17.45 0.08
C ALA A 1168 -40.75 -17.05 1.55
N GLY A 1169 -40.77 -15.77 1.89
CA GLY A 1169 -40.46 -15.31 3.24
C GLY A 1169 -40.06 -13.84 3.31
N VAL A 1170 -39.21 -13.50 4.28
CA VAL A 1170 -38.71 -12.12 4.47
C VAL A 1170 -37.22 -12.09 4.19
N ILE A 1171 -36.78 -11.13 3.35
CA ILE A 1171 -35.36 -10.89 3.04
C ILE A 1171 -34.66 -10.32 4.29
N ASP A 1172 -33.41 -10.69 4.53
CA ASP A 1172 -32.54 -9.92 5.42
C ASP A 1172 -31.77 -8.87 4.61
N SER A 1173 -32.28 -7.63 4.59
CA SER A 1173 -31.64 -6.52 3.88
C SER A 1173 -30.36 -6.00 4.55
N LYS A 1174 -30.02 -6.46 5.77
CA LYS A 1174 -28.74 -6.14 6.43
C LYS A 1174 -27.64 -7.13 6.04
N ALA A 1175 -27.99 -8.40 5.85
CA ALA A 1175 -27.05 -9.46 5.43
C ALA A 1175 -26.59 -9.34 3.96
N GLY A 1176 -27.25 -8.49 3.17
CA GLY A 1176 -26.86 -8.15 1.80
C GLY A 1176 -27.11 -9.26 0.77
N VAL A 1177 -26.52 -9.06 -0.42
CA VAL A 1177 -26.52 -10.02 -1.53
C VAL A 1177 -25.08 -10.29 -1.92
N ASN A 1178 -24.72 -11.56 -2.07
CA ASN A 1178 -23.46 -11.97 -2.67
C ASN A 1178 -23.75 -12.28 -4.14
N LEU A 1179 -22.88 -11.81 -5.04
CA LEU A 1179 -22.97 -12.11 -6.47
C LEU A 1179 -21.77 -12.97 -6.87
N GLU A 1180 -22.01 -13.87 -7.82
CA GLU A 1180 -21.05 -14.80 -8.38
C GLU A 1180 -21.32 -14.85 -9.88
N ILE A 1181 -20.38 -14.37 -10.71
CA ILE A 1181 -20.53 -14.24 -12.16
C ILE A 1181 -19.57 -15.21 -12.83
N SER A 1182 -20.03 -15.90 -13.88
CA SER A 1182 -19.23 -16.83 -14.67
C SER A 1182 -19.58 -16.74 -16.15
N THR A 1183 -18.59 -16.48 -16.99
CA THR A 1183 -18.68 -16.46 -18.46
C THR A 1183 -18.21 -17.79 -19.07
N ALA A 1184 -18.75 -18.13 -20.23
CA ALA A 1184 -18.40 -19.33 -21.00
C ALA A 1184 -18.57 -19.09 -22.50
N THR A 1185 -17.50 -19.30 -23.27
CA THR A 1185 -17.52 -19.15 -24.74
C THR A 1185 -18.18 -20.36 -25.40
N LEU A 1186 -19.12 -20.13 -26.32
CA LEU A 1186 -19.73 -21.22 -27.10
C LEU A 1186 -18.89 -21.55 -28.35
N HIS A 1187 -18.21 -22.69 -28.31
CA HIS A 1187 -17.55 -23.29 -29.48
C HIS A 1187 -18.53 -24.12 -30.30
N SER A 1188 -18.38 -24.13 -31.63
CA SER A 1188 -19.23 -24.95 -32.51
C SER A 1188 -18.90 -26.44 -32.37
N ARG A 1189 -19.86 -27.32 -32.71
CA ARG A 1189 -19.60 -28.77 -32.73
C ARG A 1189 -18.52 -29.20 -33.71
N SER A 1190 -18.19 -28.34 -34.68
CA SER A 1190 -17.08 -28.55 -35.62
C SER A 1190 -15.71 -28.42 -34.95
N GLU A 1191 -15.54 -27.45 -34.06
CA GLU A 1191 -14.23 -27.11 -33.46
C GLU A 1191 -13.85 -28.14 -32.39
N ALA A 1192 -14.73 -28.37 -31.41
CA ALA A 1192 -14.50 -29.38 -30.36
C ALA A 1192 -14.31 -30.81 -30.92
N ALA A 1193 -14.89 -31.12 -32.08
CA ALA A 1193 -14.72 -32.41 -32.77
C ALA A 1193 -13.46 -32.51 -33.65
N VAL A 1194 -12.77 -31.39 -33.90
CA VAL A 1194 -11.40 -31.36 -34.46
C VAL A 1194 -10.39 -31.49 -33.34
N GLU A 1195 -10.61 -30.78 -32.23
CA GLU A 1195 -9.75 -30.79 -31.04
C GLU A 1195 -9.60 -32.22 -30.45
N GLN A 1196 -10.71 -32.88 -30.12
CA GLN A 1196 -10.71 -34.28 -29.65
C GLN A 1196 -10.19 -35.31 -30.69
N ARG A 1197 -10.06 -34.93 -31.97
CA ARG A 1197 -9.40 -35.78 -32.97
C ARG A 1197 -7.89 -35.60 -32.94
N ASN A 1198 -7.40 -34.39 -32.70
CA ASN A 1198 -5.97 -34.09 -32.69
C ASN A 1198 -5.29 -34.74 -31.47
N GLU A 1199 -5.88 -34.58 -30.27
CA GLU A 1199 -5.44 -35.28 -29.05
C GLU A 1199 -5.34 -36.80 -29.26
N LYS A 1200 -6.38 -37.38 -29.85
CA LYS A 1200 -6.50 -38.83 -30.02
C LYS A 1200 -5.70 -39.39 -31.20
N ALA A 1201 -5.11 -38.53 -32.04
CA ALA A 1201 -4.30 -38.93 -33.18
C ALA A 1201 -2.79 -38.79 -32.94
N GLY A 1202 -2.35 -37.89 -32.04
CA GLY A 1202 -0.93 -37.69 -31.74
C GLY A 1202 -0.11 -37.20 -32.94
N ILE A 1203 -0.70 -36.37 -33.81
CA ILE A 1203 -0.06 -35.91 -35.06
C ILE A 1203 0.46 -34.48 -34.90
N THR A 1204 1.78 -34.34 -34.78
CA THR A 1204 2.46 -33.03 -34.80
C THR A 1204 2.50 -32.49 -36.24
N THR A 1205 1.58 -31.59 -36.60
CA THR A 1205 1.55 -30.97 -37.94
C THR A 1205 2.59 -29.85 -38.07
N ARG A 1206 3.73 -30.15 -38.66
CA ARG A 1206 4.80 -29.19 -39.01
C ARG A 1206 4.30 -28.15 -40.02
N ALA A 1207 4.44 -26.87 -39.69
CA ALA A 1207 4.10 -25.76 -40.60
C ALA A 1207 5.08 -25.70 -41.81
N PRO A 1208 4.61 -25.31 -43.01
CA PRO A 1208 5.45 -25.22 -44.21
C PRO A 1208 6.21 -23.89 -44.27
N SER A 1209 7.54 -23.94 -44.27
CA SER A 1209 8.39 -22.78 -44.56
C SER A 1209 8.33 -22.41 -46.05
N THR A 1210 8.09 -21.13 -46.34
CA THR A 1210 8.13 -20.57 -47.71
C THR A 1210 9.30 -19.62 -47.90
N THR A 1211 10.49 -20.16 -48.16
CA THR A 1211 11.62 -19.40 -48.71
C THR A 1211 11.68 -19.60 -50.22
N ALA A 1212 11.63 -18.53 -51.00
CA ALA A 1212 11.76 -18.58 -52.47
C ALA A 1212 12.76 -17.53 -52.95
N ALA A 1213 13.83 -17.97 -53.62
CA ALA A 1213 14.97 -17.13 -53.95
C ALA A 1213 14.85 -16.42 -55.32
N THR A 1214 15.53 -15.28 -55.43
CA THR A 1214 15.63 -14.46 -56.64
C THR A 1214 16.41 -15.16 -57.76
N THR A 1215 15.92 -15.11 -59.01
CA THR A 1215 16.77 -15.26 -60.21
C THR A 1215 16.18 -14.45 -61.37
N ALA A 1216 17.02 -13.79 -62.16
CA ALA A 1216 16.60 -12.80 -63.16
C ALA A 1216 16.47 -13.37 -64.59
N THR A 1217 15.82 -12.62 -65.48
CA THR A 1217 15.93 -12.74 -66.95
C THR A 1217 15.77 -11.34 -67.58
N THR A 1218 16.27 -11.13 -68.80
CA THR A 1218 16.96 -9.87 -69.16
C THR A 1218 16.37 -9.12 -70.37
N ALA A 1219 16.55 -7.79 -70.37
CA ALA A 1219 16.48 -6.87 -71.51
C ALA A 1219 15.05 -6.52 -72.05
N THR A 1220 14.81 -5.40 -72.76
CA THR A 1220 15.75 -4.52 -73.49
C THR A 1220 15.27 -3.05 -73.59
N SER A 1221 16.21 -2.08 -73.48
CA SER A 1221 16.25 -0.73 -74.11
C SER A 1221 15.02 0.21 -74.17
N GLY A 1222 15.19 1.47 -73.74
CA GLY A 1222 14.31 2.59 -74.13
C GLY A 1222 14.69 3.93 -73.47
N SER A 1223 15.45 4.79 -74.15
CA SER A 1223 16.02 6.02 -73.57
C SER A 1223 15.16 7.29 -73.75
N SER A 1224 15.47 8.31 -72.93
CA SER A 1224 15.42 9.76 -73.25
C SER A 1224 14.18 10.60 -72.91
N ALA A 1225 14.37 11.45 -71.90
CA ALA A 1225 14.26 12.93 -71.95
C ALA A 1225 12.89 13.67 -71.98
N ALA A 1226 12.74 14.54 -70.97
CA ALA A 1226 12.35 15.96 -71.02
C ALA A 1226 10.88 16.45 -71.05
N SER A 1227 10.67 17.50 -70.23
CA SER A 1227 9.87 18.73 -70.45
C SER A 1227 8.32 18.73 -70.43
N THR A 1228 7.79 19.24 -69.29
CA THR A 1228 6.86 20.40 -69.13
C THR A 1228 5.37 20.39 -69.57
N THR A 1229 4.57 21.06 -68.71
CA THR A 1229 3.37 21.90 -68.98
C THR A 1229 1.99 21.28 -69.32
N ASP A 1230 1.10 21.33 -68.31
CA ASP A 1230 -0.20 22.06 -68.27
C ASP A 1230 -1.47 21.67 -69.07
N ALA A 1231 -2.59 22.15 -68.49
CA ALA A 1231 -3.90 22.52 -69.10
C ALA A 1231 -4.97 21.45 -69.46
N SER A 1232 -5.77 21.10 -68.45
CA SER A 1232 -7.26 21.08 -68.39
C SER A 1232 -8.16 21.02 -69.66
N SER A 1233 -9.23 20.20 -69.58
CA SER A 1233 -10.53 20.27 -70.31
C SER A 1233 -10.57 19.82 -71.80
N THR A 1234 -11.68 19.40 -72.45
CA THR A 1234 -13.13 19.40 -72.10
C THR A 1234 -13.96 18.31 -72.85
N SER A 1235 -15.08 17.88 -72.24
CA SER A 1235 -16.41 17.41 -72.79
C SER A 1235 -16.65 16.92 -74.26
N ALA A 1236 -17.44 15.84 -74.41
CA ALA A 1236 -18.47 15.57 -75.48
C ALA A 1236 -19.10 14.14 -75.32
N GLN A 1237 -20.33 13.77 -75.75
CA GLN A 1237 -21.63 14.45 -75.96
C GLN A 1237 -22.78 13.41 -76.25
N VAL A 1238 -24.07 13.79 -76.07
CA VAL A 1238 -25.30 13.37 -76.83
C VAL A 1238 -25.76 11.87 -76.80
N SER A 1239 -26.85 11.47 -76.10
CA SER A 1239 -28.32 11.46 -76.42
C SER A 1239 -28.86 10.10 -76.98
N THR A 1240 -30.16 9.73 -77.15
CA THR A 1240 -31.46 10.48 -77.19
C THR A 1240 -32.74 9.59 -77.02
N THR A 1241 -33.84 10.10 -76.44
CA THR A 1241 -35.31 9.75 -76.67
C THR A 1241 -35.87 8.33 -76.38
N ALA A 1242 -37.19 8.08 -76.18
CA ALA A 1242 -38.43 8.90 -76.04
C ALA A 1242 -39.59 8.11 -75.33
N GLY A 1243 -40.62 8.82 -74.82
CA GLY A 1243 -41.92 8.21 -74.43
C GLY A 1243 -42.88 9.12 -73.62
N THR A 1244 -43.92 9.68 -74.26
CA THR A 1244 -44.94 10.61 -73.69
C THR A 1244 -46.22 9.85 -73.18
N THR A 1245 -47.24 10.39 -72.49
CA THR A 1245 -47.96 11.71 -72.46
C THR A 1245 -48.87 11.75 -71.17
N GLN A 1246 -49.73 12.71 -70.72
CA GLN A 1246 -50.27 14.03 -71.15
C GLN A 1246 -51.00 14.79 -69.98
N THR A 1247 -50.99 16.15 -69.95
CA THR A 1247 -52.01 17.08 -69.31
C THR A 1247 -52.29 17.08 -67.78
N GLN A 1248 -52.73 18.16 -67.10
CA GLN A 1248 -53.17 19.55 -67.42
C GLN A 1248 -52.73 20.51 -66.25
N VAL A 1249 -52.25 21.76 -66.47
CA VAL A 1249 -52.96 23.08 -66.52
C VAL A 1249 -53.62 23.55 -65.19
N GLU A 1250 -53.40 24.75 -64.60
CA GLU A 1250 -52.37 25.82 -64.77
C GLU A 1250 -52.47 26.94 -63.66
N GLU A 1251 -51.70 28.05 -63.80
CA GLU A 1251 -51.80 29.44 -63.23
C GLU A 1251 -51.51 29.83 -61.74
N THR A 1252 -50.48 30.69 -61.63
CA THR A 1252 -50.27 31.98 -60.91
C THR A 1252 -51.14 32.53 -59.74
N SER A 1253 -50.43 32.95 -58.68
CA SER A 1253 -50.52 34.20 -57.88
C SER A 1253 -51.84 34.78 -57.32
N GLY A 1254 -51.82 35.20 -56.04
CA GLY A 1254 -52.85 36.07 -55.44
C GLY A 1254 -52.67 36.35 -53.93
N ALA A 1255 -53.08 37.53 -53.45
CA ALA A 1255 -52.97 37.95 -52.05
C ALA A 1255 -54.24 38.67 -51.52
N ARG A 1256 -54.52 38.51 -50.20
CA ARG A 1256 -55.35 39.37 -49.31
C ARG A 1256 -55.13 38.87 -47.85
N VAL A 1257 -54.91 39.65 -46.77
CA VAL A 1257 -55.40 40.97 -46.27
C VAL A 1257 -56.60 40.85 -45.32
N LEU A 1258 -56.39 40.98 -43.98
CA LEU A 1258 -57.15 41.83 -43.03
C LEU A 1258 -56.77 41.70 -41.51
N ARG A 1259 -56.25 42.81 -40.94
CA ARG A 1259 -56.43 43.42 -39.58
C ARG A 1259 -56.47 42.63 -38.24
N GLY A 1260 -55.67 43.13 -37.27
CA GLY A 1260 -55.84 43.07 -35.79
C GLY A 1260 -54.48 43.22 -35.08
N LEU A 1261 -54.08 44.34 -34.44
CA LEU A 1261 -54.45 44.88 -33.11
C LEU A 1261 -54.31 43.86 -31.96
N ALA A 1262 -53.61 44.09 -30.83
CA ALA A 1262 -52.65 45.11 -30.37
C ALA A 1262 -51.95 44.53 -29.09
N ALA A 1263 -50.62 44.50 -28.89
CA ALA A 1263 -49.62 45.55 -28.59
C ALA A 1263 -49.47 45.96 -27.10
N LEU A 1264 -48.21 45.95 -26.61
CA LEU A 1264 -47.70 46.55 -25.34
C LEU A 1264 -48.13 45.84 -24.02
N LEU A 1265 -47.46 46.00 -22.86
CA LEU A 1265 -46.45 46.99 -22.41
C LEU A 1265 -45.39 46.36 -21.44
N THR A 1266 -44.51 47.18 -20.87
CA THR A 1266 -43.26 46.83 -20.17
C THR A 1266 -43.29 47.10 -18.65
N ALA A 1267 -42.42 46.39 -17.92
CA ALA A 1267 -41.66 46.82 -16.73
C ALA A 1267 -42.26 46.78 -15.28
N MET A 1268 -41.33 46.46 -14.36
CA MET A 1268 -41.03 47.12 -13.06
C MET A 1268 -41.57 46.58 -11.71
N VAL A 1269 -40.64 46.64 -10.72
CA VAL A 1269 -40.78 46.69 -9.24
C VAL A 1269 -40.83 45.39 -8.39
N VAL A 1270 -39.67 45.09 -7.79
CA VAL A 1270 -39.33 44.77 -6.37
C VAL A 1270 -40.44 44.39 -5.36
N VAL A 1271 -40.18 43.36 -4.52
CA VAL A 1271 -40.27 43.33 -3.01
C VAL A 1271 -40.56 41.91 -2.45
N GLU A 1272 -39.68 41.47 -1.54
CA GLU A 1272 -39.76 40.48 -0.43
C GLU A 1272 -40.51 39.11 -0.50
N ARG A 1273 -39.76 38.10 -0.02
CA ARG A 1273 -40.14 37.01 0.91
C ARG A 1273 -41.32 36.08 0.58
N SER A 1274 -40.97 34.83 0.26
CA SER A 1274 -41.36 33.65 1.06
C SER A 1274 -40.25 32.61 0.97
#